data_AF-A0A3B8QBF6-F1
#
_entry.id   AF-A0A3B8QBF6-F1
#
_cell.length_a   1.000
_cell.length_b   1.000
_cell.length_c   1.000
_cell.angle_alpha   90.00
_cell.angle_beta   90.00
_cell.angle_gamma   90.00
#
_symmetry.space_group_name_H-M   'P 1'
#
loop_
_entity.id
_entity.type
_entity.pdbx_description
1 polymer ?
#
loop_
_entity_poly.entity_id
_entity_poly.type
_entity_poly.pdbx_seq_one_letter_code
_entity_poly.pdbx_strand_id
1 'polypeptide(L)'
;MLELPSIDRPYPGLRPFQWWEASLFFGRESHTDRLLEILRWEHFLTVIGPSGCGKSSLVRAGLIPSLPLGALGTGSDWRVVELRPGDRPLKSLAAALLDPAALGPELRGDQSSAEHDYSETAIEAALRRGPLALVDLVRDARRAADEPDFNLFLLVDQFEEIFTYADAGSRQADESEAFVELLLRAREAKETRIFVTLTMRTDFMGNCVRFLPLPDVINRSQYLTPRLSQDELIRALTGPAQIFGGSLSPELVAVLVNSVAGNSDQLPILQHTLARMWDTAAESVHNPNLDLENLKQIGGVEQALGTHAQQVMRSLSSTEQTAAQWLFRAITDQRTSEAGGQMVRRPQTLKRISNWSGLDWQNFLPVLKAFGDPKVSFLSYQGQPDEPKAGADTVIDLAHEALMRRWSELNRWIKAESQAAQRFRTYQSRATDEARDEGALLVDSELKRAQDWLRFGLKPAGQSDAVRGPVEPTAAWAERYADSIGGTDPSPFDRVKGYIEKSQVAASHVRRRNRLIRVALASLAIAICGIGIGAAILANRTFQAANAINAGALWHPLILTSDKSDLNPSESQGIVAVARAGSAERDEFLRQAISNPELANRLSLQVELLLNAGLGLDARRRDWLVSEIARARSRGTTNDPQVPLLQALLVLEGQPSTEDLLAAIEKTTEFYQLSAVMAELPRVATNLTDAQLLAVITPMFRAIEKSTDPYPIGVLGQGLSAMEAKLNGAQAQWIAARYVQAIEESAEPNELWALSLGLPFIAAELSDAQALTVVARQIQAMEQTTDPNQVGFIGQGLSAIAPKLSSAAAEAVALALVQAMEKSADAYQLSSFAQGVAAVAPKLSDAAGSTVAAALILAIQKSSEPYKLGYLSQSVAAVAAKLSDVQAETVAAALSQAMEKSTYAFQLYQLLALSQGLSRVAVKLGDARALAVTATLIRAIEKVMDQKLPKPASNGTANDAARPVDALALAARYLQAMEKSTDPYQTSALGHGLSVLAGSLSDSQTREVVAHYIQAIDKSTEPGPTRALGDGLSAVAARLNEAQGQAVALTLVQAMETWTDPNKYSAVSQGLFSVAPKLTNSSAQVVVAALVQAIEKSTDPYKPAVFGQVLAMLTPKLSDAQTQTVAAALIQAIQKTTDRYKLWALGAGLASTMATLSDARSQAAVHELMRAIRRSTEANRTRALLDALMVVLPKVSLTATQARELVELCKNPFVDRPAVAAAIRRSNPEAPPADEGIWEFLRWAVPYYKIDASAPLPPPTKDEPSEKEAKL
;
A
#
# COMPACT_ATOMS: atom_id res chain seq x y z
N MET A 1 -17.17 42.94 -16.83
CA MET A 1 -16.18 42.16 -17.59
C MET A 1 -15.04 41.84 -16.62
N LEU A 2 -14.79 40.57 -16.34
CA LEU A 2 -13.50 40.18 -15.75
C LEU A 2 -12.44 40.37 -16.83
N GLU A 3 -11.36 41.09 -16.54
CA GLU A 3 -10.18 41.10 -17.40
C GLU A 3 -9.56 39.71 -17.34
N LEU A 4 -9.79 38.90 -18.39
CA LEU A 4 -9.19 37.57 -18.49
C LEU A 4 -7.67 37.74 -18.64
N PRO A 5 -6.85 36.93 -17.94
CA PRO A 5 -5.40 36.97 -18.08
C PRO A 5 -5.00 36.78 -19.55
N SER A 6 -4.00 37.54 -20.03
CA SER A 6 -3.46 37.32 -21.37
C SER A 6 -2.85 35.93 -21.46
N ILE A 7 -3.25 35.18 -22.48
CA ILE A 7 -2.74 33.83 -22.72
C ILE A 7 -1.61 33.96 -23.75
N ASP A 8 -0.38 34.05 -23.25
CA ASP A 8 0.79 34.40 -24.08
C ASP A 8 1.48 33.17 -24.69
N ARG A 9 1.06 31.95 -24.31
CA ARG A 9 1.59 30.68 -24.85
C ARG A 9 0.56 29.55 -24.79
N PRO A 10 0.63 28.56 -25.70
CA PRO A 10 -0.34 27.47 -25.80
C PRO A 10 -0.27 26.41 -24.68
N TYR A 11 0.87 26.25 -24.01
CA TYR A 11 1.04 25.25 -22.95
C TYR A 11 1.40 25.91 -21.61
N PRO A 12 0.69 25.62 -20.51
CA PRO A 12 0.85 26.39 -19.28
C PRO A 12 2.09 26.04 -18.45
N GLY A 13 2.89 25.03 -18.82
CA GLY A 13 4.12 24.65 -18.12
C GLY A 13 3.92 23.45 -17.19
N LEU A 14 4.30 23.57 -15.91
CA LEU A 14 4.03 22.53 -14.89
C LEU A 14 2.68 22.68 -14.17
N ARG A 15 2.11 23.90 -14.13
CA ARG A 15 0.82 24.14 -13.48
C ARG A 15 -0.32 23.46 -14.25
N PRO A 16 -1.45 23.11 -13.59
CA PRO A 16 -2.64 22.69 -14.32
C PRO A 16 -3.15 23.80 -15.25
N PHE A 17 -3.90 23.40 -16.28
CA PHE A 17 -4.73 24.32 -17.05
C PHE A 17 -5.80 24.94 -16.15
N GLN A 18 -6.11 26.20 -16.38
CA GLN A 18 -7.09 26.99 -15.63
C GLN A 18 -8.38 27.17 -16.42
N TRP A 19 -9.46 27.62 -15.76
CA TRP A 19 -10.77 27.74 -16.40
C TRP A 19 -10.81 28.73 -17.58
N TRP A 20 -9.99 29.78 -17.55
CA TRP A 20 -9.85 30.72 -18.67
C TRP A 20 -9.03 30.16 -19.85
N GLU A 21 -8.38 29.00 -19.67
CA GLU A 21 -7.58 28.30 -20.69
C GLU A 21 -8.37 27.13 -21.31
N ALA A 22 -9.68 27.05 -21.10
CA ALA A 22 -10.55 25.99 -21.61
C ALA A 22 -10.44 25.79 -23.14
N SER A 23 -10.25 26.88 -23.90
CA SER A 23 -10.03 26.86 -25.35
C SER A 23 -8.71 26.19 -25.78
N LEU A 24 -7.82 25.89 -24.84
CA LEU A 24 -6.57 25.16 -25.01
C LEU A 24 -6.62 23.76 -24.39
N PHE A 25 -7.72 23.36 -23.77
CA PHE A 25 -7.82 22.10 -23.05
C PHE A 25 -8.46 21.00 -23.91
N PHE A 26 -7.64 20.43 -24.80
CA PHE A 26 -8.06 19.42 -25.77
C PHE A 26 -7.84 17.98 -25.29
N GLY A 27 -8.54 17.04 -25.92
CA GLY A 27 -8.38 15.60 -25.67
C GLY A 27 -9.04 15.10 -24.38
N ARG A 28 -9.83 15.94 -23.70
CA ARG A 28 -10.53 15.57 -22.47
C ARG A 28 -12.04 15.79 -22.52
N GLU A 29 -12.59 16.03 -23.71
CA GLU A 29 -13.98 16.40 -23.95
C GLU A 29 -14.96 15.31 -23.44
N SER A 30 -14.75 14.07 -23.91
CA SER A 30 -15.47 12.84 -23.50
C SER A 30 -15.46 12.60 -21.98
N HIS A 31 -14.34 12.90 -21.34
CA HIS A 31 -14.13 12.72 -19.90
C HIS A 31 -14.87 13.81 -19.11
N THR A 32 -14.86 15.06 -19.60
CA THR A 32 -15.65 16.17 -19.05
C THR A 32 -17.16 15.89 -19.11
N ASP A 33 -17.66 15.37 -20.24
CA ASP A 33 -19.08 14.97 -20.38
C ASP A 33 -19.47 13.94 -19.30
N ARG A 34 -18.59 12.96 -19.04
CA ARG A 34 -18.83 11.96 -17.99
C ARG A 34 -18.73 12.52 -16.56
N LEU A 35 -17.86 13.50 -16.32
CA LEU A 35 -17.82 14.22 -15.04
C LEU A 35 -19.12 14.99 -14.80
N LEU A 36 -19.60 15.71 -15.83
CA LEU A 36 -20.87 16.44 -15.80
C LEU A 36 -22.05 15.50 -15.52
N GLU A 37 -22.11 14.34 -16.16
CA GLU A 37 -23.15 13.35 -15.92
C GLU A 37 -23.19 12.89 -14.46
N ILE A 38 -22.04 12.51 -13.88
CA ILE A 38 -21.96 12.08 -12.47
C ILE A 38 -22.38 13.23 -11.54
N LEU A 39 -21.82 14.43 -11.76
CA LEU A 39 -22.06 15.60 -10.92
C LEU A 39 -23.52 16.06 -10.95
N ARG A 40 -24.16 16.07 -12.13
CA ARG A 40 -25.58 16.40 -12.35
C ARG A 40 -26.48 15.59 -11.43
N TRP A 41 -26.14 14.33 -11.24
CA TRP A 41 -26.98 13.37 -10.53
C TRP A 41 -26.67 13.28 -9.04
N GLU A 42 -25.39 13.19 -8.69
CA GLU A 42 -24.96 12.94 -7.31
C GLU A 42 -24.75 14.21 -6.50
N HIS A 43 -24.63 15.39 -7.13
CA HIS A 43 -24.18 16.66 -6.51
C HIS A 43 -22.82 16.56 -5.81
N PHE A 44 -22.12 15.45 -6.02
CA PHE A 44 -20.84 15.11 -5.45
C PHE A 44 -20.08 14.32 -6.52
N LEU A 45 -18.79 14.56 -6.66
CA LEU A 45 -17.93 13.90 -7.64
C LEU A 45 -16.56 13.68 -7.02
N THR A 46 -16.00 12.48 -7.20
CA THR A 46 -14.65 12.15 -6.71
C THR A 46 -13.77 11.79 -7.89
N VAL A 47 -12.94 12.73 -8.35
CA VAL A 47 -11.99 12.53 -9.45
C VAL A 47 -10.73 11.87 -8.90
N ILE A 48 -10.58 10.58 -9.16
CA ILE A 48 -9.51 9.73 -8.62
C ILE A 48 -8.53 9.41 -9.76
N GLY A 49 -7.25 9.22 -9.45
CA GLY A 49 -6.24 8.77 -10.42
C GLY A 49 -4.81 8.96 -9.91
N PRO A 50 -3.79 8.38 -10.56
CA PRO A 50 -2.40 8.54 -10.15
C PRO A 50 -1.92 10.01 -10.16
N SER A 51 -0.70 10.26 -9.67
CA SER A 51 -0.09 11.58 -9.77
C SER A 51 0.09 11.99 -11.25
N GLY A 52 0.09 13.28 -11.54
CA GLY A 52 0.31 13.80 -12.91
C GLY A 52 -0.73 13.48 -14.00
N CYS A 53 -1.72 12.59 -13.81
CA CYS A 53 -2.64 12.18 -14.88
C CYS A 53 -3.65 13.26 -15.37
N GLY A 54 -3.58 14.47 -14.83
CA GLY A 54 -4.36 15.64 -15.29
C GLY A 54 -5.64 15.95 -14.52
N LYS A 55 -5.90 15.31 -13.36
CA LYS A 55 -7.13 15.50 -12.54
C LYS A 55 -7.53 16.97 -12.36
N SER A 56 -6.61 17.80 -11.86
CA SER A 56 -6.89 19.21 -11.57
C SER A 56 -7.15 20.02 -12.84
N SER A 57 -6.45 19.73 -13.96
CA SER A 57 -6.73 20.33 -15.27
C SER A 57 -8.10 19.89 -15.83
N LEU A 58 -8.45 18.61 -15.68
CA LEU A 58 -9.74 18.06 -16.12
C LEU A 58 -10.92 18.75 -15.41
N VAL A 59 -10.79 19.02 -14.12
CA VAL A 59 -11.81 19.78 -13.39
C VAL A 59 -11.76 21.27 -13.76
N ARG A 60 -10.59 21.90 -13.74
CA ARG A 60 -10.47 23.37 -13.92
C ARG A 60 -10.75 23.86 -15.33
N ALA A 61 -10.23 23.19 -16.35
CA ALA A 61 -10.33 23.63 -17.73
C ALA A 61 -11.36 22.80 -18.54
N GLY A 62 -11.80 21.65 -18.02
CA GLY A 62 -12.90 20.86 -18.56
C GLY A 62 -14.22 21.14 -17.86
N LEU A 63 -14.35 20.71 -16.59
CA LEU A 63 -15.62 20.72 -15.87
C LEU A 63 -16.14 22.13 -15.55
N ILE A 64 -15.34 23.00 -14.90
CA ILE A 64 -15.77 24.34 -14.46
C ILE A 64 -16.31 25.20 -15.63
N PRO A 65 -15.63 25.31 -16.79
CA PRO A 65 -16.09 26.12 -17.91
C PRO A 65 -17.38 25.60 -18.56
N SER A 66 -17.70 24.32 -18.39
CA SER A 66 -18.95 23.73 -18.90
C SER A 66 -20.17 24.02 -18.02
N LEU A 67 -19.99 24.44 -16.75
CA LEU A 67 -21.12 24.70 -15.85
C LEU A 67 -21.98 25.90 -16.30
N PRO A 68 -21.42 27.10 -16.60
CA PRO A 68 -22.22 28.25 -17.03
C PRO A 68 -22.86 28.08 -18.41
N LEU A 69 -22.35 27.15 -19.23
CA LEU A 69 -22.94 26.78 -20.52
C LEU A 69 -24.23 25.95 -20.38
N GLY A 70 -24.70 25.69 -19.15
CA GLY A 70 -25.95 24.99 -18.87
C GLY A 70 -25.87 23.47 -19.01
N ALA A 71 -24.66 22.89 -19.07
CA ALA A 71 -24.46 21.46 -19.34
C ALA A 71 -25.08 20.52 -18.28
N LEU A 72 -25.33 21.01 -17.05
CA LEU A 72 -26.03 20.26 -16.00
C LEU A 72 -27.57 20.40 -16.06
N GLY A 73 -28.11 21.29 -16.89
CA GLY A 73 -29.54 21.60 -16.96
C GLY A 73 -30.06 22.44 -15.78
N THR A 74 -29.17 23.01 -14.97
CA THR A 74 -29.47 24.02 -13.95
C THR A 74 -29.19 25.43 -14.50
N GLY A 75 -29.55 26.48 -13.75
CA GLY A 75 -29.34 27.88 -14.16
C GLY A 75 -27.88 28.21 -14.50
N SER A 76 -27.66 29.27 -15.28
CA SER A 76 -26.32 29.64 -15.78
C SER A 76 -25.47 30.45 -14.81
N ASP A 77 -26.00 30.95 -13.69
CA ASP A 77 -25.17 31.56 -12.64
C ASP A 77 -24.52 30.48 -11.76
N TRP A 78 -23.20 30.57 -11.64
CA TRP A 78 -22.33 29.63 -10.96
C TRP A 78 -21.26 30.37 -10.18
N ARG A 79 -21.32 30.24 -8.85
CA ARG A 79 -20.27 30.70 -7.94
C ARG A 79 -19.30 29.54 -7.70
N VAL A 80 -18.02 29.79 -7.91
CA VAL A 80 -16.97 28.76 -7.90
C VAL A 80 -16.06 28.99 -6.69
N VAL A 81 -15.99 27.99 -5.80
CA VAL A 81 -15.11 27.96 -4.64
C VAL A 81 -14.05 26.91 -4.89
N GLU A 82 -12.78 27.32 -4.97
CA GLU A 82 -11.64 26.41 -5.08
C GLU A 82 -10.80 26.46 -3.81
N LEU A 83 -10.47 25.30 -3.24
CA LEU A 83 -9.54 25.20 -2.12
C LEU A 83 -8.64 23.97 -2.20
N ARG A 84 -7.54 24.03 -1.44
CA ARG A 84 -6.81 22.85 -0.97
C ARG A 84 -6.98 22.75 0.55
N PRO A 85 -7.16 21.55 1.12
CA PRO A 85 -7.40 21.42 2.57
C PRO A 85 -6.27 21.98 3.44
N GLY A 86 -5.00 21.67 3.13
CA GLY A 86 -3.86 22.01 3.97
C GLY A 86 -3.94 21.38 5.38
N ASP A 87 -3.29 22.03 6.34
CA ASP A 87 -3.27 21.62 7.75
C ASP A 87 -4.46 22.14 8.58
N ARG A 88 -5.28 23.03 7.99
CA ARG A 88 -6.45 23.67 8.61
C ARG A 88 -7.63 23.79 7.63
N PRO A 89 -8.30 22.68 7.29
CA PRO A 89 -9.26 22.64 6.19
C PRO A 89 -10.49 23.53 6.39
N LEU A 90 -10.90 23.80 7.63
CA LEU A 90 -12.02 24.73 7.89
C LEU A 90 -11.61 26.19 7.65
N LYS A 91 -10.35 26.55 7.94
CA LYS A 91 -9.80 27.88 7.62
C LYS A 91 -9.68 28.05 6.10
N SER A 92 -9.16 27.05 5.40
CA SER A 92 -9.05 27.05 3.94
C SER A 92 -10.41 27.22 3.26
N LEU A 93 -11.46 26.54 3.77
CA LEU A 93 -12.83 26.69 3.30
C LEU A 93 -13.40 28.09 3.60
N ALA A 94 -13.17 28.63 4.81
CA ALA A 94 -13.63 29.97 5.17
C ALA A 94 -13.04 31.07 4.26
N ALA A 95 -11.74 31.00 3.99
CA ALA A 95 -11.06 31.92 3.08
C ALA A 95 -11.60 31.82 1.64
N ALA A 96 -11.83 30.60 1.14
CA ALA A 96 -12.32 30.36 -0.22
C ALA A 96 -13.79 30.78 -0.42
N LEU A 97 -14.64 30.65 0.61
CA LEU A 97 -16.03 31.15 0.56
C LEU A 97 -16.09 32.69 0.47
N LEU A 98 -15.13 33.38 1.10
CA LEU A 98 -15.00 34.84 1.09
C LEU A 98 -14.30 35.39 -0.18
N ASP A 99 -14.03 34.55 -1.18
CA ASP A 99 -13.51 35.05 -2.46
C ASP A 99 -14.57 35.95 -3.16
N PRO A 100 -14.19 37.12 -3.72
CA PRO A 100 -15.12 38.00 -4.41
C PRO A 100 -15.88 37.36 -5.60
N ALA A 101 -15.33 36.32 -6.23
CA ALA A 101 -15.98 35.57 -7.30
C ALA A 101 -16.85 34.39 -6.79
N ALA A 102 -16.79 34.10 -5.49
CA ALA A 102 -17.61 33.11 -4.81
C ALA A 102 -18.82 33.77 -4.12
N LEU A 103 -18.77 33.89 -2.79
CA LEU A 103 -19.81 34.47 -1.93
C LEU A 103 -19.29 35.69 -1.13
N GLY A 104 -18.09 36.19 -1.47
CA GLY A 104 -17.45 37.30 -0.78
C GLY A 104 -18.27 38.59 -0.73
N PRO A 105 -19.00 39.02 -1.78
CA PRO A 105 -19.88 40.18 -1.72
C PRO A 105 -21.04 39.99 -0.74
N GLU A 106 -21.69 38.83 -0.79
CA GLU A 106 -22.88 38.50 0.01
C GLU A 106 -22.54 38.24 1.50
N LEU A 107 -21.33 37.73 1.78
CA LEU A 107 -20.83 37.42 3.14
C LEU A 107 -20.00 38.54 3.79
N ARG A 108 -19.65 39.61 3.07
CA ARG A 108 -19.04 40.82 3.66
C ARG A 108 -20.04 41.97 3.82
N GLY A 109 -21.15 41.92 3.08
CA GLY A 109 -22.18 42.96 3.08
C GLY A 109 -21.71 44.27 2.44
N ASP A 110 -22.67 45.19 2.24
CA ASP A 110 -22.36 46.58 1.92
C ASP A 110 -21.98 47.33 3.22
N GLN A 111 -21.04 48.28 3.13
CA GLN A 111 -20.45 48.99 4.29
C GLN A 111 -21.48 49.82 5.09
N SER A 112 -22.72 49.91 4.60
CA SER A 112 -23.85 50.63 5.18
C SER A 112 -24.72 49.77 6.12
N SER A 113 -24.62 48.44 6.10
CA SER A 113 -25.50 47.52 6.85
C SER A 113 -24.73 46.57 7.78
N ALA A 114 -24.72 46.86 9.08
CA ALA A 114 -23.89 46.19 10.10
C ALA A 114 -24.32 44.75 10.50
N GLU A 115 -25.19 44.08 9.74
CA GLU A 115 -25.72 42.76 10.07
C GLU A 115 -25.01 41.58 9.36
N HIS A 116 -24.25 41.81 8.29
CA HIS A 116 -23.73 40.73 7.41
C HIS A 116 -22.24 40.83 7.04
N ASP A 117 -21.40 41.56 7.82
CA ASP A 117 -19.93 41.55 7.63
C ASP A 117 -19.28 40.38 8.40
N TYR A 118 -18.97 39.29 7.69
CA TYR A 118 -18.21 38.17 8.23
C TYR A 118 -16.73 38.25 7.89
N SER A 119 -15.88 38.38 8.92
CA SER A 119 -14.45 38.12 8.80
C SER A 119 -14.16 36.63 8.52
N GLU A 120 -12.97 36.33 8.00
CA GLU A 120 -12.49 34.94 7.80
C GLU A 120 -12.59 34.11 9.10
N THR A 121 -12.25 34.72 10.24
CA THR A 121 -12.37 34.08 11.55
C THR A 121 -13.81 33.88 12.01
N ALA A 122 -14.75 34.74 11.58
CA ALA A 122 -16.17 34.57 11.84
C ALA A 122 -16.78 33.45 10.99
N ILE A 123 -16.41 33.34 9.70
CA ILE A 123 -16.82 32.21 8.85
C ILE A 123 -16.20 30.90 9.36
N GLU A 124 -14.91 30.87 9.72
CA GLU A 124 -14.27 29.67 10.30
C GLU A 124 -15.00 29.24 11.58
N ALA A 125 -15.33 30.19 12.46
CA ALA A 125 -16.10 29.92 13.67
C ALA A 125 -17.54 29.49 13.39
N ALA A 126 -18.18 29.95 12.30
CA ALA A 126 -19.50 29.52 11.87
C ALA A 126 -19.49 28.09 11.33
N LEU A 127 -18.53 27.74 10.46
CA LEU A 127 -18.34 26.39 9.92
C LEU A 127 -18.13 25.35 11.03
N ARG A 128 -17.51 25.74 12.16
CA ARG A 128 -17.33 24.89 13.35
C ARG A 128 -18.60 24.66 14.19
N ARG A 129 -19.72 25.36 13.94
CA ARG A 129 -20.93 25.26 14.79
C ARG A 129 -21.72 23.97 14.60
N GLY A 130 -21.58 23.31 13.46
CA GLY A 130 -22.26 22.06 13.17
C GLY A 130 -22.23 21.70 11.68
N PRO A 131 -22.63 20.47 11.32
CA PRO A 131 -22.39 19.92 9.99
C PRO A 131 -23.28 20.50 8.88
N LEU A 132 -24.30 21.29 9.22
CA LEU A 132 -25.11 22.05 8.25
C LEU A 132 -24.57 23.47 8.01
N ALA A 133 -23.53 23.92 8.71
CA ALA A 133 -23.10 25.32 8.67
C ALA A 133 -22.72 25.83 7.27
N LEU A 134 -22.15 24.99 6.40
CA LEU A 134 -21.90 25.32 5.00
C LEU A 134 -23.21 25.54 4.22
N VAL A 135 -24.21 24.68 4.45
CA VAL A 135 -25.53 24.77 3.81
C VAL A 135 -26.25 26.04 4.25
N ASP A 136 -26.15 26.39 5.53
CA ASP A 136 -26.79 27.59 6.10
C ASP A 136 -26.10 28.88 5.64
N LEU A 137 -24.77 28.93 5.60
CA LEU A 137 -24.02 30.07 5.02
C LEU A 137 -24.41 30.34 3.56
N VAL A 138 -24.62 29.30 2.75
CA VAL A 138 -25.06 29.44 1.35
C VAL A 138 -26.51 29.92 1.26
N ARG A 139 -27.39 29.49 2.18
CA ARG A 139 -28.77 29.99 2.28
C ARG A 139 -28.80 31.46 2.69
N ASP A 140 -27.92 31.89 3.58
CA ASP A 140 -27.82 33.29 4.01
C ASP A 140 -27.22 34.17 2.91
N ALA A 141 -26.15 33.72 2.22
CA ALA A 141 -25.64 34.40 1.04
C ALA A 141 -26.71 34.58 -0.05
N ARG A 142 -27.54 33.55 -0.31
CA ARG A 142 -28.69 33.66 -1.23
C ARG A 142 -29.77 34.66 -0.80
N ARG A 143 -29.92 34.94 0.51
CA ARG A 143 -30.86 35.96 1.00
C ARG A 143 -30.31 37.38 0.83
N ALA A 144 -28.99 37.52 0.86
CA ALA A 144 -28.28 38.78 0.70
C ALA A 144 -27.96 39.13 -0.77
N ALA A 145 -27.95 38.14 -1.67
CA ALA A 145 -27.71 38.33 -3.10
C ALA A 145 -28.84 39.09 -3.81
N ASP A 146 -28.49 40.02 -4.70
CA ASP A 146 -29.43 40.66 -5.63
C ASP A 146 -30.09 39.63 -6.58
N GLU A 147 -29.32 38.60 -6.99
CA GLU A 147 -29.80 37.46 -7.79
C GLU A 147 -29.70 36.16 -6.97
N PRO A 148 -30.80 35.67 -6.35
CA PRO A 148 -30.76 34.58 -5.38
C PRO A 148 -30.69 33.17 -6.00
N ASP A 149 -30.76 33.02 -7.33
CA ASP A 149 -30.89 31.71 -8.01
C ASP A 149 -29.57 31.12 -8.54
N PHE A 150 -28.45 31.41 -7.87
CA PHE A 150 -27.13 30.90 -8.24
C PHE A 150 -26.88 29.45 -7.80
N ASN A 151 -26.05 28.71 -8.54
CA ASN A 151 -25.50 27.41 -8.11
C ASN A 151 -24.13 27.61 -7.45
N LEU A 152 -23.75 26.77 -6.49
CA LEU A 152 -22.41 26.79 -5.88
C LEU A 152 -21.63 25.54 -6.29
N PHE A 153 -20.46 25.71 -6.91
CA PHE A 153 -19.52 24.63 -7.19
C PHE A 153 -18.32 24.71 -6.24
N LEU A 154 -18.05 23.63 -5.52
CA LEU A 154 -16.99 23.53 -4.51
C LEU A 154 -15.94 22.50 -4.93
N LEU A 155 -14.76 22.96 -5.37
CA LEU A 155 -13.62 22.14 -5.71
C LEU A 155 -12.66 22.02 -4.52
N VAL A 156 -12.50 20.80 -4.01
CA VAL A 156 -11.45 20.42 -3.06
C VAL A 156 -10.36 19.67 -3.83
N ASP A 157 -9.32 20.39 -4.24
CA ASP A 157 -8.16 19.82 -4.93
C ASP A 157 -7.16 19.22 -3.93
N GLN A 158 -6.55 18.07 -4.25
CA GLN A 158 -5.63 17.34 -3.36
C GLN A 158 -6.26 17.01 -2.00
N PHE A 159 -7.44 16.40 -2.02
CA PHE A 159 -8.17 15.96 -0.83
C PHE A 159 -7.32 15.08 0.10
N GLU A 160 -6.30 14.37 -0.43
CA GLU A 160 -5.36 13.57 0.36
C GLU A 160 -4.55 14.33 1.42
N GLU A 161 -4.47 15.67 1.33
CA GLU A 161 -3.77 16.50 2.31
C GLU A 161 -4.32 16.30 3.73
N ILE A 162 -5.64 16.11 3.90
CA ILE A 162 -6.25 15.94 5.24
C ILE A 162 -5.70 14.69 5.95
N PHE A 163 -5.37 13.62 5.22
CA PHE A 163 -4.77 12.43 5.83
C PHE A 163 -3.34 12.70 6.27
N THR A 164 -2.57 13.40 5.41
CA THR A 164 -1.15 13.71 5.65
C THR A 164 -0.96 14.63 6.87
N TYR A 165 -1.91 15.53 7.13
CA TYR A 165 -1.86 16.44 8.28
C TYR A 165 -2.59 15.92 9.53
N ALA A 166 -3.63 15.08 9.41
CA ALA A 166 -4.30 14.47 10.56
C ALA A 166 -3.38 13.55 11.38
N ASP A 167 -2.40 12.90 10.72
CA ASP A 167 -1.41 12.06 11.39
C ASP A 167 -0.39 12.86 12.23
N ALA A 168 -0.44 14.21 12.20
CA ALA A 168 0.43 15.10 12.98
C ALA A 168 -0.15 15.56 14.33
N GLY A 169 -1.42 15.26 14.65
CA GLY A 169 -2.02 15.63 15.94
C GLY A 169 -3.54 15.45 16.04
N SER A 170 -4.04 15.23 17.26
CA SER A 170 -5.47 14.97 17.52
C SER A 170 -6.39 16.12 17.08
N ARG A 171 -6.00 17.37 17.33
CA ARG A 171 -6.80 18.56 16.96
C ARG A 171 -6.98 18.69 15.44
N GLN A 172 -6.00 18.27 14.65
CA GLN A 172 -6.04 18.26 13.19
C GLN A 172 -6.94 17.14 12.65
N ALA A 173 -7.01 15.99 13.35
CA ALA A 173 -7.94 14.93 13.02
C ALA A 173 -9.40 15.37 13.24
N ASP A 174 -9.71 16.01 14.37
CA ASP A 174 -11.06 16.54 14.66
C ASP A 174 -11.51 17.57 13.60
N GLU A 175 -10.61 18.47 13.19
CA GLU A 175 -10.90 19.48 12.16
C GLU A 175 -11.12 18.87 10.77
N SER A 176 -10.39 17.79 10.45
CA SER A 176 -10.57 17.04 9.20
C SER A 176 -11.90 16.31 9.15
N GLU A 177 -12.35 15.73 10.26
CA GLU A 177 -13.65 15.06 10.34
C GLU A 177 -14.82 16.04 10.18
N ALA A 178 -14.77 17.19 10.88
CA ALA A 178 -15.77 18.25 10.74
C ALA A 178 -15.83 18.80 9.30
N PHE A 179 -14.68 18.97 8.65
CA PHE A 179 -14.63 19.38 7.24
C PHE A 179 -15.30 18.36 6.32
N VAL A 180 -15.01 17.06 6.48
CA VAL A 180 -15.64 16.02 5.66
C VAL A 180 -17.15 15.95 5.90
N GLU A 181 -17.63 16.11 7.14
CA GLU A 181 -19.07 16.10 7.41
C GLU A 181 -19.80 17.26 6.70
N LEU A 182 -19.24 18.47 6.69
CA LEU A 182 -19.81 19.63 5.96
C LEU A 182 -20.00 19.34 4.46
N LEU A 183 -19.01 18.69 3.82
CA LEU A 183 -19.08 18.31 2.40
C LEU A 183 -20.18 17.26 2.14
N LEU A 184 -20.33 16.30 3.05
CA LEU A 184 -21.34 15.25 2.95
C LEU A 184 -22.76 15.79 3.18
N ARG A 185 -22.96 16.75 4.09
CA ARG A 185 -24.26 17.42 4.27
C ARG A 185 -24.61 18.34 3.10
N ALA A 186 -23.63 19.01 2.50
CA ALA A 186 -23.85 19.81 1.30
C ALA A 186 -24.40 18.97 0.13
N ARG A 187 -23.96 17.71 -0.01
CA ARG A 187 -24.53 16.74 -0.95
C ARG A 187 -25.98 16.37 -0.64
N GLU A 188 -26.31 16.19 0.64
CA GLU A 188 -27.66 15.79 1.07
C GLU A 188 -28.70 16.90 0.82
N ALA A 189 -28.31 18.17 1.03
CA ALA A 189 -29.13 19.36 0.84
C ALA A 189 -29.27 19.78 -0.64
N LYS A 190 -29.77 18.89 -1.52
CA LYS A 190 -29.84 19.15 -2.97
C LYS A 190 -30.60 20.42 -3.35
N GLU A 191 -31.56 20.87 -2.53
CA GLU A 191 -32.30 22.12 -2.73
C GLU A 191 -31.41 23.37 -2.64
N THR A 192 -30.27 23.31 -1.94
CA THR A 192 -29.29 24.41 -1.93
C THR A 192 -28.38 24.42 -3.15
N ARG A 193 -28.53 23.49 -4.10
CA ARG A 193 -27.75 23.41 -5.36
C ARG A 193 -26.24 23.62 -5.15
N ILE A 194 -25.70 22.99 -4.09
CA ILE A 194 -24.27 22.89 -3.85
C ILE A 194 -23.76 21.63 -4.55
N PHE A 195 -22.68 21.77 -5.31
CA PHE A 195 -22.06 20.73 -6.12
C PHE A 195 -20.60 20.57 -5.68
N VAL A 196 -20.28 19.45 -5.02
CA VAL A 196 -18.93 19.20 -4.48
C VAL A 196 -18.12 18.34 -5.43
N THR A 197 -16.88 18.72 -5.70
CA THR A 197 -15.91 17.89 -6.44
C THR A 197 -14.62 17.75 -5.65
N LEU A 198 -14.21 16.51 -5.37
CA LEU A 198 -12.92 16.19 -4.78
C LEU A 198 -11.96 15.73 -5.87
N THR A 199 -10.68 16.12 -5.81
CA THR A 199 -9.61 15.39 -6.52
C THR A 199 -8.78 14.62 -5.50
N MET A 200 -8.45 13.35 -5.77
CA MET A 200 -7.48 12.61 -4.95
C MET A 200 -6.61 11.62 -5.73
N ARG A 201 -5.51 11.18 -5.12
CA ARG A 201 -4.74 10.04 -5.64
C ARG A 201 -5.32 8.69 -5.21
N THR A 202 -5.16 7.67 -6.07
CA THR A 202 -5.64 6.30 -5.84
C THR A 202 -5.08 5.64 -4.57
N ASP A 203 -3.84 5.97 -4.19
CA ASP A 203 -3.16 5.42 -3.01
C ASP A 203 -3.77 5.87 -1.67
N PHE A 204 -4.59 6.92 -1.65
CA PHE A 204 -5.26 7.43 -0.44
C PHE A 204 -6.72 6.96 -0.30
N MET A 205 -7.26 6.16 -1.24
CA MET A 205 -8.63 5.64 -1.14
C MET A 205 -8.86 4.82 0.14
N GLY A 206 -7.87 4.05 0.58
CA GLY A 206 -7.96 3.27 1.82
C GLY A 206 -8.11 4.14 3.07
N ASN A 207 -7.52 5.35 3.08
CA ASN A 207 -7.63 6.28 4.21
C ASN A 207 -9.05 6.86 4.38
N CYS A 208 -9.86 6.87 3.31
CA CYS A 208 -11.25 7.36 3.35
C CYS A 208 -12.16 6.53 4.27
N VAL A 209 -11.79 5.28 4.58
CA VAL A 209 -12.54 4.38 5.50
C VAL A 209 -12.68 4.98 6.89
N ARG A 210 -11.78 5.90 7.31
CA ARG A 210 -11.86 6.57 8.62
C ARG A 210 -13.06 7.53 8.76
N PHE A 211 -13.65 7.97 7.65
CA PHE A 211 -14.73 8.95 7.59
C PHE A 211 -16.03 8.33 7.07
N LEU A 212 -16.76 7.55 7.87
CA LEU A 212 -18.08 7.06 7.46
C LEU A 212 -19.09 8.23 7.42
N PRO A 213 -19.93 8.39 6.36
CA PRO A 213 -20.20 7.50 5.22
C PRO A 213 -19.45 7.81 3.90
N LEU A 214 -18.30 8.50 3.92
CA LEU A 214 -17.55 8.91 2.71
C LEU A 214 -17.26 7.76 1.71
N PRO A 215 -16.90 6.52 2.13
CA PRO A 215 -16.67 5.43 1.18
C PRO A 215 -17.88 5.10 0.30
N ASP A 216 -19.09 5.12 0.87
CA ASP A 216 -20.33 4.82 0.14
C ASP A 216 -20.67 5.92 -0.87
N VAL A 217 -20.35 7.17 -0.53
CA VAL A 217 -20.48 8.30 -1.46
C VAL A 217 -19.47 8.16 -2.60
N ILE A 218 -18.19 7.95 -2.29
CA ILE A 218 -17.14 7.72 -3.29
C ILE A 218 -17.52 6.58 -4.25
N ASN A 219 -18.00 5.44 -3.75
CA ASN A 219 -18.40 4.31 -4.60
C ASN A 219 -19.47 4.67 -5.64
N ARG A 220 -20.37 5.63 -5.33
CA ARG A 220 -21.45 6.10 -6.22
C ARG A 220 -21.04 7.26 -7.12
N SER A 221 -20.05 8.06 -6.71
CA SER A 221 -19.67 9.31 -7.35
C SER A 221 -18.22 9.35 -7.86
N GLN A 222 -17.50 8.22 -7.85
CA GLN A 222 -16.13 8.18 -8.32
C GLN A 222 -16.03 8.22 -9.84
N TYR A 223 -15.01 8.95 -10.30
CA TYR A 223 -14.52 8.90 -11.65
C TYR A 223 -13.02 8.58 -11.61
N LEU A 224 -12.66 7.36 -12.02
CA LEU A 224 -11.27 6.96 -12.17
C LEU A 224 -10.73 7.55 -13.47
N THR A 225 -9.88 8.56 -13.36
CA THR A 225 -9.29 9.31 -14.47
C THR A 225 -8.44 8.37 -15.32
N PRO A 226 -8.86 8.02 -16.53
CA PRO A 226 -8.07 7.13 -17.37
C PRO A 226 -6.85 7.88 -17.91
N ARG A 227 -5.84 7.12 -18.35
CA ARG A 227 -4.81 7.66 -19.24
C ARG A 227 -5.52 8.30 -20.44
N LEU A 228 -4.94 9.37 -21.00
CA LEU A 228 -5.37 9.84 -22.31
C LEU A 228 -5.28 8.64 -23.27
N SER A 229 -6.35 8.38 -24.01
CA SER A 229 -6.28 7.41 -25.10
C SER A 229 -5.30 7.90 -26.18
N GLN A 230 -5.13 7.08 -27.22
CA GLN A 230 -4.55 7.49 -28.48
C GLN A 230 -5.08 8.88 -28.90
N ASP A 231 -6.21 8.98 -29.59
CA ASP A 231 -6.64 10.23 -30.28
C ASP A 231 -6.71 11.47 -29.39
N GLU A 232 -6.92 11.27 -28.10
CA GLU A 232 -6.97 12.33 -27.09
C GLU A 232 -5.60 12.98 -26.83
N LEU A 233 -4.50 12.21 -26.80
CA LEU A 233 -3.19 12.77 -26.48
C LEU A 233 -2.67 13.70 -27.58
N ILE A 234 -2.83 13.40 -28.88
CA ILE A 234 -2.43 14.35 -29.93
C ILE A 234 -3.36 15.54 -29.99
N ARG A 235 -4.68 15.40 -29.74
CA ARG A 235 -5.52 16.60 -29.59
C ARG A 235 -4.95 17.52 -28.50
N ALA A 236 -4.56 16.97 -27.34
CA ALA A 236 -3.89 17.71 -26.28
C ALA A 236 -2.51 18.28 -26.67
N LEU A 237 -1.74 17.58 -27.52
CA LEU A 237 -0.43 18.04 -28.00
C LEU A 237 -0.53 19.11 -29.09
N THR A 238 -1.44 19.00 -30.06
CA THR A 238 -1.45 19.86 -31.27
C THR A 238 -2.51 20.95 -31.24
N GLY A 239 -3.68 20.70 -30.63
CA GLY A 239 -4.77 21.68 -30.55
C GLY A 239 -4.34 23.03 -29.97
N PRO A 240 -3.58 23.08 -28.85
CA PRO A 240 -3.17 24.35 -28.27
C PRO A 240 -2.28 25.18 -29.20
N ALA A 241 -1.28 24.58 -29.83
CA ALA A 241 -0.41 25.27 -30.81
C ALA A 241 -1.20 25.79 -32.02
N GLN A 242 -2.19 25.03 -32.50
CA GLN A 242 -3.04 25.43 -33.63
C GLN A 242 -3.89 26.67 -33.31
N ILE A 243 -4.42 26.79 -32.07
CA ILE A 243 -5.12 28.01 -31.61
C ILE A 243 -4.18 29.22 -31.62
N PHE A 244 -2.89 29.03 -31.36
CA PHE A 244 -1.84 30.05 -31.45
C PHE A 244 -1.27 30.23 -32.87
N GLY A 245 -1.86 29.61 -33.90
CA GLY A 245 -1.39 29.69 -35.29
C GLY A 245 -0.05 28.99 -35.56
N GLY A 246 0.51 28.31 -34.56
CA GLY A 246 1.69 27.45 -34.69
C GLY A 246 1.33 26.00 -35.01
N SER A 247 2.34 25.14 -35.06
CA SER A 247 2.14 23.71 -35.31
C SER A 247 3.25 22.88 -34.65
N LEU A 248 3.04 21.57 -34.57
CA LEU A 248 4.08 20.60 -34.21
C LEU A 248 4.31 19.73 -35.44
N SER A 249 5.57 19.45 -35.78
CA SER A 249 5.89 18.49 -36.83
C SER A 249 5.39 17.09 -36.45
N PRO A 250 4.83 16.30 -37.40
CA PRO A 250 4.42 14.93 -37.11
C PRO A 250 5.54 14.13 -36.40
N GLU A 251 6.79 14.38 -36.80
CA GLU A 251 7.99 13.76 -36.25
C GLU A 251 8.12 13.99 -34.74
N LEU A 252 8.02 15.24 -34.30
CA LEU A 252 7.99 15.60 -32.89
C LEU A 252 6.82 14.91 -32.19
N VAL A 253 5.64 14.97 -32.80
CA VAL A 253 4.40 14.55 -32.16
C VAL A 253 4.47 13.10 -31.64
N ALA A 254 4.79 12.08 -32.47
CA ALA A 254 4.90 10.72 -31.89
C ALA A 254 6.18 10.45 -31.09
N VAL A 255 7.21 11.31 -31.11
CA VAL A 255 8.26 11.22 -30.06
C VAL A 255 7.64 11.59 -28.71
N LEU A 256 6.83 12.64 -28.65
CA LEU A 256 6.14 13.04 -27.42
C LEU A 256 5.09 12.00 -26.99
N VAL A 257 4.26 11.48 -27.91
CA VAL A 257 3.28 10.41 -27.59
C VAL A 257 4.00 9.15 -27.08
N ASN A 258 5.01 8.65 -27.78
CA ASN A 258 5.79 7.48 -27.35
C ASN A 258 6.45 7.70 -25.99
N SER A 259 6.83 8.93 -25.63
CA SER A 259 7.43 9.19 -24.32
C SER A 259 6.46 8.96 -23.15
N VAL A 260 5.14 8.98 -23.36
CA VAL A 260 4.13 8.71 -22.31
C VAL A 260 3.81 7.22 -22.18
N ALA A 261 4.09 6.43 -23.22
CA ALA A 261 3.80 5.01 -23.25
C ALA A 261 4.43 4.30 -22.03
N GLY A 262 3.59 3.68 -21.21
CA GLY A 262 3.97 3.03 -19.96
C GLY A 262 3.73 3.84 -18.67
N ASN A 263 3.87 5.18 -18.62
CA ASN A 263 3.87 5.93 -17.33
C ASN A 263 2.87 7.11 -17.24
N SER A 264 1.98 7.09 -16.25
CA SER A 264 0.94 8.14 -16.05
C SER A 264 1.46 9.47 -15.52
N ASP A 265 2.60 9.47 -14.84
CA ASP A 265 3.21 10.64 -14.20
C ASP A 265 3.84 11.64 -15.19
N GLN A 266 3.76 11.38 -16.51
CA GLN A 266 4.53 12.10 -17.53
C GLN A 266 3.84 13.30 -18.17
N LEU A 267 2.51 13.42 -18.10
CA LEU A 267 1.78 14.53 -18.76
C LEU A 267 2.26 15.93 -18.33
N PRO A 268 2.56 16.22 -17.05
CA PRO A 268 3.08 17.54 -16.66
C PRO A 268 4.51 17.78 -17.18
N ILE A 269 5.31 16.72 -17.33
CA ILE A 269 6.67 16.80 -17.90
C ILE A 269 6.58 17.15 -19.39
N LEU A 270 5.66 16.50 -20.12
CA LEU A 270 5.37 16.85 -21.52
C LEU A 270 4.87 18.28 -21.68
N GLN A 271 3.89 18.68 -20.87
CA GLN A 271 3.31 20.02 -20.90
C GLN A 271 4.37 21.10 -20.63
N HIS A 272 5.30 20.83 -19.71
CA HIS A 272 6.46 21.69 -19.47
C HIS A 272 7.47 21.68 -20.62
N THR A 273 7.74 20.50 -21.21
CA THR A 273 8.64 20.36 -22.37
C THR A 273 8.11 21.19 -23.54
N LEU A 274 6.83 21.04 -23.89
CA LEU A 274 6.17 21.82 -24.94
C LEU A 274 6.15 23.32 -24.65
N ALA A 275 5.88 23.74 -23.41
CA ALA A 275 5.97 25.14 -23.03
C ALA A 275 7.38 25.70 -23.28
N ARG A 276 8.44 24.95 -22.94
CA ARG A 276 9.84 25.36 -23.18
C ARG A 276 10.20 25.38 -24.66
N MET A 277 9.75 24.40 -25.44
CA MET A 277 9.94 24.40 -26.89
C MET A 277 9.28 25.62 -27.54
N TRP A 278 8.04 25.93 -27.12
CA TRP A 278 7.32 27.11 -27.58
C TRP A 278 8.02 28.40 -27.20
N ASP A 279 8.37 28.59 -25.92
CA ASP A 279 9.05 29.80 -25.45
C ASP A 279 10.36 30.03 -26.23
N THR A 280 11.18 28.99 -26.46
CA THR A 280 12.44 29.09 -27.22
C THR A 280 12.23 29.36 -28.72
N ALA A 281 11.20 28.80 -29.35
CA ALA A 281 10.93 29.02 -30.77
C ALA A 281 10.23 30.38 -31.04
N ALA A 282 9.36 30.83 -30.13
CA ALA A 282 8.63 32.09 -30.22
C ALA A 282 9.52 33.33 -30.09
N GLU A 283 10.71 33.20 -29.48
CA GLU A 283 11.75 34.25 -29.49
C GLU A 283 12.25 34.57 -30.93
N SER A 284 12.09 33.64 -31.88
CA SER A 284 12.59 33.77 -33.26
C SER A 284 11.48 33.92 -34.32
N VAL A 285 10.30 33.32 -34.11
CA VAL A 285 9.20 33.27 -35.10
C VAL A 285 7.85 33.42 -34.39
N HIS A 286 6.98 34.31 -34.90
CA HIS A 286 5.69 34.62 -34.27
C HIS A 286 4.72 33.43 -34.21
N ASN A 287 4.78 32.54 -35.22
CA ASN A 287 4.00 31.30 -35.31
C ASN A 287 4.97 30.11 -35.47
N PRO A 288 5.56 29.58 -34.38
CA PRO A 288 6.56 28.54 -34.48
C PRO A 288 5.98 27.19 -34.94
N ASN A 289 6.73 26.49 -35.79
CA ASN A 289 6.54 25.06 -36.06
C ASN A 289 7.54 24.30 -35.19
N LEU A 290 7.05 23.61 -34.16
CA LEU A 290 7.86 22.91 -33.19
C LEU A 290 8.33 21.55 -33.74
N ASP A 291 9.63 21.30 -33.69
CA ASP A 291 10.23 20.09 -34.24
C ASP A 291 11.20 19.36 -33.29
N LEU A 292 11.89 18.35 -33.83
CA LEU A 292 12.89 17.58 -33.09
C LEU A 292 14.17 18.38 -32.78
N GLU A 293 14.51 19.42 -33.54
CA GLU A 293 15.63 20.30 -33.21
C GLU A 293 15.27 21.19 -32.00
N ASN A 294 14.06 21.74 -31.94
CA ASN A 294 13.58 22.45 -30.74
C ASN A 294 13.56 21.53 -29.50
N LEU A 295 13.21 20.26 -29.66
CA LEU A 295 13.23 19.28 -28.56
C LEU A 295 14.68 19.00 -28.08
N LYS A 296 15.64 18.89 -29.00
CA LYS A 296 17.07 18.73 -28.69
C LYS A 296 17.63 19.96 -27.98
N GLN A 297 17.27 21.17 -28.42
CA GLN A 297 17.75 22.44 -27.85
C GLN A 297 17.47 22.57 -26.34
N ILE A 298 16.36 22.00 -25.85
CA ILE A 298 16.00 21.99 -24.42
C ILE A 298 16.46 20.72 -23.66
N GLY A 299 17.15 19.79 -24.32
CA GLY A 299 17.65 18.54 -23.73
C GLY A 299 16.69 17.35 -23.75
N GLY A 300 15.60 17.43 -24.53
CA GLY A 300 14.57 16.38 -24.60
C GLY A 300 13.65 16.31 -23.37
N VAL A 301 12.59 15.49 -23.47
CA VAL A 301 11.54 15.36 -22.42
C VAL A 301 12.14 15.03 -21.04
N GLU A 302 13.15 14.16 -21.01
CA GLU A 302 13.79 13.68 -19.79
C GLU A 302 14.56 14.77 -19.02
N GLN A 303 15.23 15.69 -19.73
CA GLN A 303 16.09 16.70 -19.12
C GLN A 303 15.50 18.12 -19.11
N ALA A 304 14.52 18.44 -19.97
CA ALA A 304 13.95 19.78 -20.12
C ALA A 304 13.63 20.45 -18.77
N LEU A 305 12.98 19.72 -17.87
CA LEU A 305 12.59 20.18 -16.54
C LEU A 305 13.80 20.53 -15.65
N GLY A 306 14.79 19.64 -15.60
CA GLY A 306 16.01 19.82 -14.79
C GLY A 306 16.93 20.89 -15.36
N THR A 307 17.06 20.95 -16.68
CA THR A 307 17.79 22.00 -17.41
C THR A 307 17.19 23.37 -17.17
N HIS A 308 15.86 23.50 -17.24
CA HIS A 308 15.18 24.76 -16.97
C HIS A 308 15.29 25.18 -15.50
N ALA A 309 15.11 24.25 -14.53
CA ALA A 309 15.35 24.55 -13.11
C ALA A 309 16.80 25.01 -12.86
N GLN A 310 17.77 24.45 -13.59
CA GLN A 310 19.16 24.88 -13.53
C GLN A 310 19.42 26.24 -14.20
N GLN A 311 18.67 26.60 -15.24
CA GLN A 311 18.70 27.93 -15.87
C GLN A 311 18.16 28.99 -14.90
N VAL A 312 16.98 28.77 -14.29
CA VAL A 312 16.37 29.66 -13.30
C VAL A 312 17.25 29.81 -12.05
N MET A 313 17.90 28.74 -11.60
CA MET A 313 18.89 28.82 -10.52
C MET A 313 20.11 29.68 -10.91
N ARG A 314 20.55 29.64 -12.17
CA ARG A 314 21.71 30.42 -12.65
C ARG A 314 21.42 31.91 -12.84
N SER A 315 20.15 32.31 -13.03
CA SER A 315 19.78 33.73 -13.09
C SER A 315 19.73 34.42 -11.73
N LEU A 316 19.70 33.67 -10.63
CA LEU A 316 19.76 34.20 -9.27
C LEU A 316 21.20 34.54 -8.83
N SER A 317 21.36 35.57 -7.99
CA SER A 317 22.64 35.89 -7.33
C SER A 317 23.05 34.81 -6.33
N SER A 318 24.33 34.78 -5.92
CA SER A 318 24.85 33.76 -4.99
C SER A 318 24.11 33.70 -3.64
N THR A 319 23.62 34.84 -3.15
CA THR A 319 22.78 34.94 -1.95
C THR A 319 21.38 34.37 -2.17
N GLU A 320 20.76 34.67 -3.31
CA GLU A 320 19.42 34.17 -3.67
C GLU A 320 19.46 32.66 -4.01
N GLN A 321 20.53 32.16 -4.62
CA GLN A 321 20.77 30.73 -4.82
C GLN A 321 20.89 29.96 -3.49
N THR A 322 21.41 30.63 -2.45
CA THR A 322 21.49 30.05 -1.09
C THR A 322 20.11 30.03 -0.43
N ALA A 323 19.33 31.11 -0.57
CA ALA A 323 17.93 31.13 -0.14
C ALA A 323 17.08 30.07 -0.87
N ALA A 324 17.29 29.89 -2.19
CA ALA A 324 16.60 28.88 -2.98
C ALA A 324 16.91 27.45 -2.51
N GLN A 325 18.18 27.13 -2.24
CA GLN A 325 18.57 25.84 -1.64
C GLN A 325 17.86 25.58 -0.32
N TRP A 326 17.78 26.57 0.57
CA TRP A 326 17.06 26.48 1.84
C TRP A 326 15.56 26.27 1.66
N LEU A 327 14.92 27.06 0.79
CA LEU A 327 13.50 26.95 0.48
C LEU A 327 13.14 25.57 -0.06
N PHE A 328 13.87 25.10 -1.08
CA PHE A 328 13.61 23.79 -1.67
C PHE A 328 13.84 22.64 -0.69
N ARG A 329 14.89 22.71 0.17
CA ARG A 329 15.10 21.73 1.26
C ARG A 329 13.98 21.76 2.31
N ALA A 330 13.37 22.92 2.57
CA ALA A 330 12.31 23.08 3.55
C ALA A 330 10.96 22.49 3.09
N ILE A 331 10.62 22.65 1.81
CA ILE A 331 9.35 22.20 1.23
C ILE A 331 9.37 20.75 0.68
N THR A 332 10.49 20.05 0.83
CA THR A 332 10.65 18.65 0.40
C THR A 332 11.23 17.78 1.53
N ASP A 333 10.94 16.48 1.48
CA ASP A 333 11.43 15.52 2.47
C ASP A 333 11.63 14.12 1.83
N GLN A 334 12.28 13.22 2.56
CA GLN A 334 12.37 11.81 2.18
C GLN A 334 11.94 10.95 3.38
N ARG A 335 10.84 10.19 3.21
CA ARG A 335 10.33 9.30 4.27
C ARG A 335 11.39 8.25 4.64
N THR A 336 11.41 7.85 5.91
CA THR A 336 12.38 6.87 6.44
C THR A 336 12.25 5.52 5.74
N SER A 337 13.30 4.69 5.83
CA SER A 337 13.38 3.39 5.16
C SER A 337 12.24 2.43 5.52
N GLU A 338 11.68 2.54 6.72
CA GLU A 338 10.50 1.78 7.20
C GLU A 338 9.22 2.12 6.43
N ALA A 339 9.16 3.30 5.79
CA ALA A 339 8.05 3.78 4.96
C ALA A 339 8.43 3.89 3.47
N GLY A 340 9.34 3.03 3.01
CA GLY A 340 9.64 2.85 1.58
C GLY A 340 10.55 3.90 0.93
N GLY A 341 11.15 4.82 1.70
CA GLY A 341 12.23 5.71 1.21
C GLY A 341 11.82 6.74 0.15
N GLN A 342 10.53 6.96 -0.09
CA GLN A 342 10.02 7.85 -1.13
C GLN A 342 10.26 9.34 -0.81
N MET A 343 10.52 10.13 -1.86
CA MET A 343 10.57 11.60 -1.80
C MET A 343 9.16 12.17 -1.79
N VAL A 344 8.88 13.11 -0.88
CA VAL A 344 7.56 13.70 -0.68
C VAL A 344 7.62 15.23 -0.61
N ARG A 345 6.54 15.89 -1.02
CA ARG A 345 6.32 17.31 -0.75
C ARG A 345 6.01 17.54 0.72
N ARG A 346 6.31 18.73 1.24
CA ARG A 346 6.05 19.12 2.63
C ARG A 346 5.84 20.64 2.73
N PRO A 347 4.70 21.20 2.27
CA PRO A 347 4.44 22.65 2.24
C PRO A 347 4.80 23.39 3.54
N GLN A 348 5.38 24.59 3.43
CA GLN A 348 5.82 25.41 4.59
C GLN A 348 5.52 26.89 4.42
N THR A 349 5.30 27.61 5.53
CA THR A 349 5.23 29.08 5.51
C THR A 349 6.62 29.72 5.41
N LEU A 350 6.74 30.87 4.75
CA LEU A 350 7.99 31.65 4.68
C LEU A 350 8.59 31.92 6.08
N LYS A 351 7.75 32.16 7.09
CA LYS A 351 8.14 32.31 8.50
C LYS A 351 8.89 31.09 9.05
N ARG A 352 8.47 29.86 8.74
CA ARG A 352 9.18 28.65 9.15
C ARG A 352 10.51 28.49 8.42
N ILE A 353 10.52 28.74 7.11
CA ILE A 353 11.73 28.68 6.28
C ILE A 353 12.77 29.72 6.75
N SER A 354 12.31 30.93 7.08
CA SER A 354 13.10 32.01 7.67
C SER A 354 13.73 31.59 9.00
N ASN A 355 12.93 31.08 9.94
CA ASN A 355 13.42 30.58 11.23
C ASN A 355 14.48 29.47 11.09
N TRP A 356 14.28 28.51 10.19
CA TRP A 356 15.19 27.37 10.01
C TRP A 356 16.50 27.75 9.32
N SER A 357 16.45 28.66 8.35
CA SER A 357 17.62 29.13 7.59
C SER A 357 18.41 30.24 8.29
N GLY A 358 17.78 30.96 9.22
CA GLY A 358 18.32 32.19 9.81
C GLY A 358 18.32 33.41 8.87
N LEU A 359 17.69 33.30 7.70
CA LEU A 359 17.53 34.39 6.74
C LEU A 359 16.19 35.09 6.97
N ASP A 360 16.13 36.42 6.87
CA ASP A 360 14.84 37.13 6.88
C ASP A 360 13.97 36.68 5.69
N TRP A 361 12.65 36.62 5.91
CA TRP A 361 11.69 36.05 4.96
C TRP A 361 11.67 36.80 3.61
N GLN A 362 12.02 38.10 3.61
CA GLN A 362 12.11 38.92 2.41
C GLN A 362 13.19 38.43 1.42
N ASN A 363 14.24 37.76 1.91
CA ASN A 363 15.31 37.20 1.06
C ASN A 363 14.82 36.05 0.16
N PHE A 364 13.64 35.49 0.42
CA PHE A 364 13.02 34.47 -0.42
C PHE A 364 12.14 35.06 -1.53
N LEU A 365 11.80 36.36 -1.49
CA LEU A 365 10.95 36.98 -2.51
C LEU A 365 11.53 36.91 -3.93
N PRO A 366 12.83 37.12 -4.18
CA PRO A 366 13.40 36.93 -5.51
C PRO A 366 13.31 35.47 -5.98
N VAL A 367 13.44 34.51 -5.06
CA VAL A 367 13.28 33.08 -5.35
C VAL A 367 11.84 32.75 -5.72
N LEU A 368 10.86 33.26 -4.97
CA LEU A 368 9.44 33.09 -5.28
C LEU A 368 9.08 33.71 -6.62
N LYS A 369 9.60 34.90 -6.92
CA LYS A 369 9.37 35.57 -8.21
C LYS A 369 10.00 34.78 -9.37
N ALA A 370 11.23 34.27 -9.23
CA ALA A 370 11.90 33.52 -10.28
C ALA A 370 11.33 32.11 -10.51
N PHE A 371 11.07 31.34 -9.44
CA PHE A 371 10.58 29.96 -9.55
C PHE A 371 9.04 29.85 -9.59
N GLY A 372 8.32 30.86 -9.12
CA GLY A 372 6.86 30.98 -9.20
C GLY A 372 6.37 31.81 -10.40
N ASP A 373 7.26 32.38 -11.22
CA ASP A 373 6.92 33.07 -12.47
C ASP A 373 5.93 32.21 -13.29
N PRO A 374 4.85 32.77 -13.87
CA PRO A 374 3.86 32.00 -14.64
C PRO A 374 4.46 31.16 -15.76
N LYS A 375 5.58 31.59 -16.37
CA LYS A 375 6.30 30.82 -17.40
C LYS A 375 7.11 29.66 -16.80
N VAL A 376 7.59 29.80 -15.58
CA VAL A 376 8.39 28.78 -14.86
C VAL A 376 7.49 27.78 -14.12
N SER A 377 6.61 28.26 -13.23
CA SER A 377 5.65 27.47 -12.45
C SER A 377 6.27 26.25 -11.74
N PHE A 378 7.45 26.41 -11.11
CA PHE A 378 8.11 25.37 -10.30
C PHE A 378 7.70 25.44 -8.82
N LEU A 379 7.38 26.63 -8.32
CA LEU A 379 6.76 26.84 -7.01
C LEU A 379 5.30 27.25 -7.18
N SER A 380 4.47 26.86 -6.22
CA SER A 380 3.13 27.39 -6.00
C SER A 380 3.05 27.94 -4.58
N TYR A 381 2.36 29.06 -4.39
CA TYR A 381 2.20 29.66 -3.07
C TYR A 381 0.78 30.20 -2.84
N GLN A 382 0.37 30.23 -1.57
CA GLN A 382 -0.92 30.73 -1.09
C GLN A 382 -0.68 31.88 -0.11
N GLY A 383 -1.29 33.03 -0.38
CA GLY A 383 -1.06 34.30 0.33
C GLY A 383 -0.44 35.37 -0.57
N GLN A 384 -0.22 36.56 -0.02
CA GLN A 384 0.36 37.70 -0.72
C GLN A 384 1.81 37.91 -0.25
N PRO A 385 2.81 37.31 -0.91
CA PRO A 385 4.21 37.37 -0.44
C PRO A 385 4.77 38.79 -0.45
N ASP A 386 4.30 39.67 -1.33
CA ASP A 386 4.76 41.07 -1.39
C ASP A 386 4.15 41.98 -0.31
N GLU A 387 3.19 41.51 0.50
CA GLU A 387 2.61 42.33 1.58
C GLU A 387 3.43 42.30 2.88
N PRO A 388 3.83 43.46 3.46
CA PRO A 388 4.71 43.49 4.64
C PRO A 388 4.18 42.82 5.92
N LYS A 389 2.87 42.59 6.02
CA LYS A 389 2.23 41.97 7.21
C LYS A 389 1.78 40.52 6.97
N ALA A 390 1.30 40.21 5.76
CA ALA A 390 0.80 38.87 5.41
C ALA A 390 1.89 37.97 4.79
N GLY A 391 2.93 38.56 4.17
CA GLY A 391 3.92 37.84 3.38
C GLY A 391 4.63 36.70 4.14
N ALA A 392 4.96 36.91 5.42
CA ALA A 392 5.61 35.89 6.25
C ALA A 392 4.76 34.61 6.44
N ASP A 393 3.43 34.71 6.45
CA ASP A 393 2.54 33.55 6.63
C ASP A 393 2.16 32.89 5.28
N THR A 394 2.69 33.38 4.15
CA THR A 394 2.52 32.76 2.82
C THR A 394 3.05 31.32 2.83
N VAL A 395 2.19 30.36 2.46
CA VAL A 395 2.52 28.93 2.35
C VAL A 395 3.13 28.66 0.97
N ILE A 396 4.27 27.97 0.93
CA ILE A 396 5.04 27.62 -0.28
C ILE A 396 5.04 26.09 -0.45
N ASP A 397 4.81 25.62 -1.68
CA ASP A 397 4.93 24.21 -2.09
C ASP A 397 5.56 24.08 -3.49
N LEU A 398 6.00 22.87 -3.83
CA LEU A 398 6.34 22.49 -5.20
C LEU A 398 5.09 22.38 -6.06
N ALA A 399 5.12 22.99 -7.26
CA ALA A 399 4.04 22.85 -8.22
C ALA A 399 3.86 21.40 -8.71
N HIS A 400 4.94 20.60 -8.78
CA HIS A 400 4.85 19.17 -9.12
C HIS A 400 6.02 18.32 -8.59
N GLU A 401 5.73 17.09 -8.16
CA GLU A 401 6.70 16.13 -7.58
C GLU A 401 7.79 15.68 -8.56
N ALA A 402 7.53 15.76 -9.87
CA ALA A 402 8.50 15.44 -10.91
C ALA A 402 9.81 16.25 -10.77
N LEU A 403 9.76 17.47 -10.21
CA LEU A 403 10.95 18.31 -10.00
C LEU A 403 11.98 17.64 -9.07
N MET A 404 11.53 16.96 -8.01
CA MET A 404 12.41 16.22 -7.08
C MET A 404 13.16 15.07 -7.76
N ARG A 405 12.55 14.48 -8.79
CA ARG A 405 13.09 13.33 -9.53
C ARG A 405 13.99 13.77 -10.70
N ARG A 406 13.60 14.82 -11.43
CA ARG A 406 14.29 15.28 -12.65
C ARG A 406 15.38 16.32 -12.41
N TRP A 407 15.32 17.11 -11.34
CA TRP A 407 16.36 18.09 -11.03
C TRP A 407 17.43 17.47 -10.12
N SER A 408 18.59 17.17 -10.72
CA SER A 408 19.70 16.46 -10.07
C SER A 408 20.28 17.17 -8.84
N GLU A 409 20.30 18.51 -8.84
CA GLU A 409 20.69 19.31 -7.68
C GLU A 409 19.72 19.15 -6.51
N LEU A 410 18.41 19.33 -6.75
CA LEU A 410 17.37 19.14 -5.75
C LEU A 410 17.37 17.73 -5.17
N ASN A 411 17.51 16.72 -6.03
CA ASN A 411 17.65 15.32 -5.61
C ASN A 411 18.84 15.13 -4.66
N ARG A 412 19.97 15.81 -4.91
CA ARG A 412 21.16 15.80 -4.05
C ARG A 412 20.92 16.55 -2.74
N TRP A 413 20.22 17.68 -2.75
CA TRP A 413 19.89 18.44 -1.55
C TRP A 413 18.92 17.67 -0.64
N ILE A 414 17.88 17.03 -1.19
CA ILE A 414 16.94 16.17 -0.45
C ILE A 414 17.69 15.02 0.24
N LYS A 415 18.57 14.33 -0.49
CA LYS A 415 19.40 13.24 0.07
C LYS A 415 20.35 13.73 1.16
N ALA A 416 20.99 14.89 0.97
CA ALA A 416 21.88 15.47 1.98
C ALA A 416 21.12 15.90 3.25
N GLU A 417 19.96 16.55 3.08
CA GLU A 417 19.05 16.95 4.16
C GLU A 417 18.56 15.72 4.95
N SER A 418 18.08 14.68 4.26
CA SER A 418 17.62 13.44 4.87
C SER A 418 18.73 12.73 5.66
N GLN A 419 19.95 12.65 5.11
CA GLN A 419 21.11 12.11 5.82
C GLN A 419 21.50 12.95 7.04
N ALA A 420 21.41 14.28 6.96
CA ALA A 420 21.67 15.18 8.08
C ALA A 420 20.64 15.00 9.20
N ALA A 421 19.35 14.93 8.85
CA ALA A 421 18.23 14.71 9.75
C ALA A 421 18.23 13.31 10.39
N GLN A 422 18.63 12.27 9.64
CA GLN A 422 18.80 10.92 10.18
C GLN A 422 19.93 10.87 11.21
N ARG A 423 21.10 11.49 10.90
CA ARG A 423 22.20 11.61 11.86
C ARG A 423 21.80 12.39 13.10
N PHE A 424 21.07 13.49 12.95
CA PHE A 424 20.51 14.23 14.08
C PHE A 424 19.67 13.32 14.99
N ARG A 425 18.67 12.60 14.43
CA ARG A 425 17.83 11.68 15.20
C ARG A 425 18.63 10.55 15.86
N THR A 426 19.63 9.98 15.19
CA THR A 426 20.55 9.00 15.79
C THR A 426 21.32 9.58 16.99
N TYR A 427 21.84 10.80 16.87
CA TYR A 427 22.54 11.44 17.99
C TYR A 427 21.58 11.91 19.09
N GLN A 428 20.34 12.28 18.75
CA GLN A 428 19.28 12.66 19.71
C GLN A 428 18.85 11.46 20.56
N SER A 429 18.64 10.29 19.96
CA SER A 429 18.40 9.04 20.70
C SER A 429 19.58 8.74 21.62
N ARG A 430 20.80 8.64 21.09
CA ARG A 430 21.99 8.34 21.91
C ARG A 430 22.24 9.35 23.04
N ALA A 431 21.98 10.64 22.81
CA ALA A 431 22.07 11.67 23.85
C ALA A 431 20.95 11.56 24.91
N THR A 432 19.78 11.05 24.53
CA THR A 432 18.66 10.78 25.44
C THR A 432 18.95 9.54 26.29
N ASP A 433 19.49 8.48 25.68
CA ASP A 433 19.92 7.26 26.37
C ASP A 433 21.07 7.57 27.36
N GLU A 434 22.05 8.39 26.96
CA GLU A 434 23.14 8.80 27.85
C GLU A 434 22.67 9.72 28.99
N ALA A 435 21.67 10.57 28.75
CA ALA A 435 21.03 11.37 29.80
C ALA A 435 20.21 10.54 30.81
N ARG A 436 19.97 9.25 30.51
CA ARG A 436 19.34 8.26 31.42
C ARG A 436 20.37 7.32 32.08
N ASP A 437 21.67 7.53 31.87
CA ASP A 437 22.76 6.61 32.21
C ASP A 437 22.66 5.21 31.53
N GLU A 438 21.84 5.09 30.46
CA GLU A 438 21.63 3.87 29.69
C GLU A 438 22.52 3.80 28.43
N GLY A 439 22.94 4.96 27.90
CA GLY A 439 23.71 5.11 26.67
C GLY A 439 25.22 5.33 26.88
N ALA A 440 26.05 4.82 25.96
CA ALA A 440 27.50 5.05 25.96
C ALA A 440 27.90 6.35 25.24
N LEU A 441 29.02 6.96 25.66
CA LEU A 441 29.65 8.10 24.96
C LEU A 441 30.30 7.68 23.63
N LEU A 442 30.36 8.60 22.66
CA LEU A 442 30.94 8.35 21.34
C LEU A 442 32.47 8.18 21.41
N VAL A 443 33.00 7.21 20.66
CA VAL A 443 34.44 6.90 20.61
C VAL A 443 35.03 6.96 19.19
N ASP A 444 36.34 7.23 19.13
CA ASP A 444 37.19 7.21 17.94
C ASP A 444 36.54 7.71 16.63
N SER A 445 36.14 6.79 15.74
CA SER A 445 35.61 7.14 14.41
C SER A 445 34.17 7.66 14.43
N GLU A 446 33.35 7.23 15.39
CA GLU A 446 31.98 7.73 15.55
C GLU A 446 31.98 9.16 16.10
N LEU A 447 32.82 9.43 17.11
CA LEU A 447 33.02 10.78 17.64
C LEU A 447 33.49 11.74 16.54
N LYS A 448 34.46 11.31 15.71
CA LYS A 448 34.91 12.14 14.59
C LYS A 448 33.78 12.43 13.60
N ARG A 449 32.98 11.41 13.22
CA ARG A 449 31.81 11.59 12.33
C ARG A 449 30.77 12.55 12.92
N ALA A 450 30.54 12.52 14.24
CA ALA A 450 29.62 13.43 14.91
C ALA A 450 30.14 14.88 14.95
N GLN A 451 31.44 15.07 15.19
CA GLN A 451 32.10 16.39 15.10
C GLN A 451 32.10 16.95 13.67
N ASP A 452 32.40 16.11 12.68
CA ASP A 452 32.37 16.46 11.26
C ASP A 452 30.92 16.80 10.83
N TRP A 453 29.91 16.08 11.35
CA TRP A 453 28.49 16.41 11.12
C TRP A 453 28.05 17.72 11.81
N LEU A 454 28.49 18.01 13.04
CA LEU A 454 28.15 19.27 13.71
C LEU A 454 28.68 20.49 12.95
N ARG A 455 29.81 20.35 12.25
CA ARG A 455 30.46 21.43 11.48
C ARG A 455 30.05 21.50 10.01
N PHE A 456 29.74 20.36 9.40
CA PHE A 456 29.58 20.23 7.94
C PHE A 456 28.31 19.48 7.53
N GLY A 457 27.44 19.15 8.48
CA GLY A 457 26.28 18.28 8.28
C GLY A 457 25.28 18.77 7.25
N LEU A 458 25.20 20.09 7.00
CA LEU A 458 24.31 20.67 5.99
C LEU A 458 24.99 20.98 4.65
N LYS A 459 26.29 20.68 4.45
CA LYS A 459 26.96 20.83 3.14
C LYS A 459 26.37 19.84 2.11
N PRO A 460 25.93 20.31 0.93
CA PRO A 460 25.71 19.43 -0.21
C PRO A 460 27.02 18.77 -0.66
N ALA A 461 26.96 17.49 -1.04
CA ALA A 461 28.12 16.82 -1.61
C ALA A 461 28.54 17.48 -2.95
N GLY A 462 29.83 17.84 -3.08
CA GLY A 462 30.42 18.33 -4.33
C GLY A 462 30.66 19.84 -4.46
N GLN A 463 30.32 20.66 -3.47
CA GLN A 463 30.66 22.10 -3.47
C GLN A 463 32.03 22.36 -2.82
N SER A 464 32.80 23.30 -3.38
CA SER A 464 34.10 23.74 -2.82
C SER A 464 33.92 24.66 -1.61
N ASP A 465 34.98 24.87 -0.83
CA ASP A 465 34.98 25.67 0.41
C ASP A 465 34.74 27.19 0.22
N ALA A 466 34.31 27.64 -0.96
CA ALA A 466 34.12 29.04 -1.31
C ALA A 466 32.73 29.61 -0.91
N VAL A 467 31.73 28.77 -0.64
CA VAL A 467 30.37 29.24 -0.29
C VAL A 467 30.30 29.62 1.20
N ARG A 468 30.08 30.91 1.49
CA ARG A 468 29.86 31.45 2.84
C ARG A 468 28.36 31.49 3.16
N GLY A 469 27.92 30.61 4.06
CA GLY A 469 26.61 30.59 4.70
C GLY A 469 26.66 29.68 5.95
N PRO A 470 25.64 29.64 6.81
CA PRO A 470 25.62 28.73 7.96
C PRO A 470 25.55 27.27 7.48
N VAL A 471 26.70 26.60 7.54
CA VAL A 471 26.89 25.18 7.16
C VAL A 471 26.56 24.23 8.33
N GLU A 472 26.51 24.78 9.54
CA GLU A 472 26.29 24.06 10.78
C GLU A 472 24.78 23.87 11.03
N PRO A 473 24.33 22.68 11.46
CA PRO A 473 22.98 22.50 11.98
C PRO A 473 22.66 23.51 13.09
N THR A 474 21.48 24.12 13.06
CA THR A 474 21.00 25.07 14.08
C THR A 474 19.93 24.42 14.96
N ALA A 475 19.65 25.00 16.13
CA ALA A 475 18.53 24.56 16.98
C ALA A 475 17.19 24.66 16.24
N ALA A 476 16.94 25.77 15.54
CA ALA A 476 15.73 25.95 14.73
C ALA A 476 15.62 24.91 13.59
N TRP A 477 16.73 24.59 12.89
CA TRP A 477 16.73 23.50 11.91
C TRP A 477 16.41 22.15 12.56
N ALA A 478 16.97 21.87 13.74
CA ALA A 478 16.75 20.62 14.46
C ALA A 478 15.30 20.45 14.95
N GLU A 479 14.61 21.54 15.31
CA GLU A 479 13.17 21.52 15.64
C GLU A 479 12.28 20.95 14.53
N ARG A 480 12.71 21.01 13.25
CA ARG A 480 12.00 20.38 12.13
C ARG A 480 11.96 18.85 12.21
N TYR A 481 12.92 18.26 12.92
CA TYR A 481 13.23 16.83 12.93
C TYR A 481 13.25 16.18 14.33
N ALA A 482 13.13 16.98 15.38
CA ALA A 482 13.05 16.48 16.74
C ALA A 482 11.68 15.87 17.02
N ASP A 483 11.67 14.65 17.56
CA ASP A 483 10.44 14.04 18.06
C ASP A 483 9.87 14.91 19.20
N SER A 484 8.57 15.20 19.13
CA SER A 484 7.95 16.30 19.87
C SER A 484 7.76 16.00 21.35
N ILE A 485 8.83 16.16 22.15
CA ILE A 485 8.75 16.24 23.61
C ILE A 485 8.69 17.71 24.00
N GLY A 486 7.49 18.19 24.34
CA GLY A 486 7.29 19.58 24.75
C GLY A 486 8.00 19.91 26.07
N GLY A 487 8.58 21.12 26.14
CA GLY A 487 8.71 21.86 27.39
C GLY A 487 9.86 21.51 28.35
N THR A 488 10.99 20.96 27.87
CA THR A 488 12.22 20.87 28.70
C THR A 488 13.44 21.47 28.02
N ASP A 489 13.91 22.60 28.57
CA ASP A 489 15.21 23.22 28.32
C ASP A 489 16.31 22.32 28.96
N PRO A 490 17.42 21.96 28.26
CA PRO A 490 17.88 22.43 26.96
C PRO A 490 17.14 21.87 25.74
N SER A 491 17.18 22.63 24.64
CA SER A 491 16.65 22.19 23.35
C SER A 491 17.21 20.82 22.92
N PRO A 492 16.49 20.03 22.10
CA PRO A 492 16.99 18.74 21.60
C PRO A 492 18.35 18.85 20.89
N PHE A 493 18.62 19.98 20.24
CA PHE A 493 19.90 20.25 19.59
C PHE A 493 21.03 20.50 20.59
N ASP A 494 20.78 21.28 21.64
CA ASP A 494 21.78 21.57 22.67
C ASP A 494 22.16 20.32 23.46
N ARG A 495 21.19 19.40 23.67
CA ARG A 495 21.47 18.06 24.22
C ARG A 495 22.41 17.24 23.33
N VAL A 496 22.15 17.18 22.02
CA VAL A 496 23.02 16.50 21.05
C VAL A 496 24.42 17.10 21.04
N LYS A 497 24.53 18.43 21.01
CA LYS A 497 25.80 19.15 21.06
C LYS A 497 26.56 18.86 22.35
N GLY A 498 25.91 18.96 23.50
CA GLY A 498 26.49 18.66 24.81
C GLY A 498 26.97 17.20 24.93
N TYR A 499 26.24 16.23 24.39
CA TYR A 499 26.64 14.82 24.34
C TYR A 499 27.90 14.60 23.48
N ILE A 500 28.02 15.28 22.32
CA ILE A 500 29.21 15.23 21.47
C ILE A 500 30.42 15.87 22.18
N GLU A 501 30.23 17.00 22.86
CA GLU A 501 31.27 17.68 23.64
C GLU A 501 31.73 16.83 24.85
N LYS A 502 30.80 16.23 25.60
CA LYS A 502 31.06 15.28 26.71
C LYS A 502 31.86 14.07 26.23
N SER A 503 31.48 13.51 25.08
CA SER A 503 32.20 12.42 24.41
C SER A 503 33.62 12.82 24.00
N GLN A 504 33.81 14.05 23.49
CA GLN A 504 35.14 14.58 23.15
C GLN A 504 36.07 14.68 24.36
N VAL A 505 35.56 15.16 25.50
CA VAL A 505 36.33 15.22 26.75
C VAL A 505 36.74 13.82 27.19
N ALA A 506 35.81 12.86 27.28
CA ALA A 506 36.09 11.48 27.66
C ALA A 506 37.14 10.80 26.75
N ALA A 507 37.00 10.94 25.43
CA ALA A 507 37.95 10.41 24.46
C ALA A 507 39.35 11.04 24.56
N SER A 508 39.48 12.26 25.09
CA SER A 508 40.80 12.88 25.35
C SER A 508 41.53 12.21 26.53
N HIS A 509 40.80 11.86 27.60
CA HIS A 509 41.35 11.17 28.76
C HIS A 509 41.80 9.74 28.41
N VAL A 510 40.99 8.99 27.65
CA VAL A 510 41.35 7.64 27.19
C VAL A 510 42.59 7.67 26.27
N ARG A 511 42.68 8.64 25.34
CA ARG A 511 43.87 8.80 24.49
C ARG A 511 45.13 9.11 25.30
N ARG A 512 45.03 9.90 26.37
CA ARG A 512 46.16 10.18 27.30
C ARG A 512 46.62 8.90 28.02
N ARG A 513 45.69 8.07 28.52
CA ARG A 513 45.99 6.77 29.15
C ARG A 513 46.63 5.79 28.16
N ASN A 514 46.04 5.64 26.97
CA ASN A 514 46.51 4.69 25.96
C ASN A 514 47.82 5.13 25.28
N ARG A 515 48.20 6.41 25.35
CA ARG A 515 49.56 6.87 24.96
C ARG A 515 50.62 6.40 25.95
N LEU A 516 50.34 6.46 27.25
CA LEU A 516 51.25 5.95 28.29
C LEU A 516 51.44 4.42 28.17
N ILE A 517 50.35 3.68 27.95
CA ILE A 517 50.41 2.22 27.73
C ILE A 517 51.16 1.87 26.44
N ARG A 518 50.95 2.61 25.34
CA ARG A 518 51.69 2.39 24.09
C ARG A 518 53.19 2.66 24.20
N VAL A 519 53.62 3.63 25.02
CA VAL A 519 55.04 3.83 25.32
C VAL A 519 55.61 2.62 26.06
N ALA A 520 54.89 2.05 27.04
CA ALA A 520 55.32 0.82 27.72
C ALA A 520 55.37 -0.42 26.81
N LEU A 521 54.40 -0.57 25.90
CA LEU A 521 54.35 -1.70 24.96
C LEU A 521 55.37 -1.57 23.80
N ALA A 522 55.72 -0.36 23.38
CA ALA A 522 56.77 -0.15 22.37
C ALA A 522 58.14 -0.67 22.87
N SER A 523 58.45 -0.48 24.15
CA SER A 523 59.62 -1.05 24.82
C SER A 523 59.67 -2.59 24.72
N LEU A 524 58.50 -3.24 24.80
CA LEU A 524 58.36 -4.69 24.73
C LEU A 524 58.40 -5.20 23.28
N ALA A 525 57.82 -4.47 22.34
CA ALA A 525 57.79 -4.85 20.92
C ALA A 525 59.18 -4.83 20.27
N ILE A 526 60.07 -3.91 20.67
CA ILE A 526 61.47 -3.87 20.20
C ILE A 526 62.21 -5.18 20.54
N ALA A 527 61.89 -5.83 21.66
CA ALA A 527 62.47 -7.12 22.03
C ALA A 527 61.93 -8.31 21.19
N ILE A 528 60.74 -8.17 20.60
CA ILE A 528 60.06 -9.24 19.84
C ILE A 528 60.33 -9.14 18.33
N CYS A 529 60.44 -7.92 17.79
CA CYS A 529 60.67 -7.68 16.37
C CYS A 529 61.99 -8.24 15.81
N GLY A 530 62.95 -8.60 16.67
CA GLY A 530 64.18 -9.29 16.24
C GLY A 530 63.97 -10.71 15.69
N ILE A 531 62.81 -11.33 15.94
CA ILE A 531 62.55 -12.76 15.66
C ILE A 531 61.70 -12.97 14.40
N GLY A 532 60.80 -12.04 14.05
CA GLY A 532 59.76 -12.27 13.02
C GLY A 532 60.13 -11.94 11.57
N ILE A 533 61.19 -11.16 11.32
CA ILE A 533 61.44 -10.52 10.01
C ILE A 533 61.82 -11.53 8.90
N GLY A 534 62.30 -12.73 9.25
CA GLY A 534 62.73 -13.74 8.27
C GLY A 534 61.60 -14.42 7.48
N ALA A 535 60.36 -14.44 7.98
CA ALA A 535 59.30 -15.30 7.44
C ALA A 535 58.45 -14.68 6.31
N ALA A 536 58.30 -13.35 6.28
CA ALA A 536 57.26 -12.69 5.48
C ALA A 536 57.67 -12.29 4.05
N ILE A 537 58.95 -12.42 3.69
CA ILE A 537 59.49 -11.92 2.40
C ILE A 537 59.03 -12.76 1.18
N LEU A 538 58.52 -13.97 1.38
CA LEU A 538 58.29 -14.93 0.29
C LEU A 538 56.92 -14.86 -0.40
N ALA A 539 55.91 -14.20 0.18
CA ALA A 539 54.50 -14.42 -0.19
C ALA A 539 53.81 -13.32 -1.03
N ASN A 540 54.55 -12.39 -1.66
CA ASN A 540 53.97 -11.18 -2.29
C ASN A 540 54.42 -10.91 -3.74
N ARG A 541 54.44 -11.89 -4.66
CA ARG A 541 54.96 -11.61 -6.04
C ARG A 541 54.36 -12.26 -7.29
N THR A 542 53.34 -13.12 -7.25
CA THR A 542 53.09 -14.01 -8.43
C THR A 542 51.74 -13.97 -9.15
N PHE A 543 50.72 -13.15 -8.81
CA PHE A 543 49.51 -13.12 -9.67
C PHE A 543 48.67 -11.82 -9.70
N GLN A 544 49.25 -10.72 -10.18
CA GLN A 544 48.48 -9.68 -10.89
C GLN A 544 49.31 -9.09 -12.04
N ALA A 545 48.99 -9.47 -13.29
CA ALA A 545 48.89 -8.60 -14.49
C ALA A 545 48.93 -9.39 -15.82
N ALA A 546 48.23 -8.84 -16.83
CA ALA A 546 48.27 -9.14 -18.28
C ALA A 546 47.58 -10.43 -18.80
N ASN A 547 46.79 -10.42 -19.87
CA ASN A 547 46.28 -9.29 -20.68
C ASN A 547 44.96 -9.66 -21.41
N ALA A 548 44.13 -8.66 -21.72
CA ALA A 548 42.92 -8.79 -22.52
C ALA A 548 43.15 -8.35 -24.00
N ILE A 549 42.32 -8.86 -24.92
CA ILE A 549 42.22 -8.35 -26.30
C ILE A 549 41.45 -7.03 -26.29
N ASN A 550 41.96 -6.01 -26.97
CA ASN A 550 41.59 -4.62 -26.72
C ASN A 550 40.67 -4.02 -27.80
N ALA A 551 39.41 -4.48 -27.85
CA ALA A 551 38.39 -4.00 -28.81
C ALA A 551 38.02 -2.50 -28.64
N GLY A 552 38.38 -1.88 -27.51
CA GLY A 552 38.17 -0.45 -27.23
C GLY A 552 38.79 0.50 -28.27
N ALA A 553 39.77 0.04 -29.06
CA ALA A 553 40.39 0.83 -30.12
C ALA A 553 39.42 1.22 -31.26
N LEU A 554 38.39 0.41 -31.55
CA LEU A 554 37.40 0.70 -32.60
C LEU A 554 36.40 1.80 -32.20
N TRP A 555 36.19 2.00 -30.90
CA TRP A 555 35.33 3.05 -30.36
C TRP A 555 35.99 4.43 -30.38
N HIS A 556 37.32 4.48 -30.36
CA HIS A 556 38.05 5.74 -30.16
C HIS A 556 37.90 6.77 -31.30
N PRO A 557 37.77 6.38 -32.59
CA PRO A 557 37.45 7.30 -33.69
C PRO A 557 35.95 7.66 -33.79
N LEU A 558 35.06 6.82 -33.25
CA LEU A 558 33.60 6.93 -33.37
C LEU A 558 33.00 7.85 -32.29
N ILE A 559 33.46 9.10 -32.27
CA ILE A 559 32.96 10.15 -31.38
C ILE A 559 31.74 10.83 -32.03
N LEU A 560 30.65 10.06 -32.18
CA LEU A 560 29.35 10.55 -32.68
C LEU A 560 28.80 11.60 -31.71
N THR A 561 28.94 12.88 -32.05
CA THR A 561 28.77 13.98 -31.07
C THR A 561 27.60 14.93 -31.34
N SER A 562 26.91 14.80 -32.47
CA SER A 562 25.62 15.50 -32.65
C SER A 562 24.69 14.81 -33.63
N ASP A 563 23.40 14.98 -33.36
CA ASP A 563 22.26 14.54 -34.17
C ASP A 563 21.97 15.59 -35.27
N LYS A 564 23.01 15.85 -36.08
CA LYS A 564 23.03 16.71 -37.28
C LYS A 564 23.39 15.86 -38.51
N SER A 565 22.92 16.28 -39.67
CA SER A 565 22.93 15.49 -40.92
C SER A 565 24.26 15.46 -41.69
N ASP A 566 25.27 16.26 -41.30
CA ASP A 566 26.58 16.31 -41.95
C ASP A 566 27.66 15.63 -41.07
N LEU A 567 28.18 14.49 -41.54
CA LEU A 567 29.27 13.77 -40.86
C LEU A 567 30.58 14.56 -40.92
N ASN A 568 31.28 14.71 -39.79
CA ASN A 568 32.61 15.29 -39.80
C ASN A 568 33.67 14.31 -40.38
N PRO A 569 34.87 14.78 -40.77
CA PRO A 569 35.88 13.91 -41.40
C PRO A 569 36.37 12.76 -40.52
N SER A 570 36.41 12.94 -39.20
CA SER A 570 36.78 11.90 -38.23
C SER A 570 35.67 10.85 -38.04
N GLU A 571 34.40 11.26 -37.95
CA GLU A 571 33.25 10.35 -37.91
C GLU A 571 33.16 9.53 -39.20
N SER A 572 33.40 10.17 -40.36
CA SER A 572 33.48 9.52 -41.66
C SER A 572 34.61 8.47 -41.72
N GLN A 573 35.79 8.78 -41.18
CA GLN A 573 36.89 7.82 -41.07
C GLN A 573 36.57 6.67 -40.11
N GLY A 574 35.88 6.94 -38.99
CA GLY A 574 35.43 5.92 -38.03
C GLY A 574 34.43 4.93 -38.64
N ILE A 575 33.44 5.43 -39.38
CA ILE A 575 32.46 4.59 -40.10
C ILE A 575 33.17 3.74 -41.17
N VAL A 576 34.11 4.30 -41.92
CA VAL A 576 34.91 3.55 -42.91
C VAL A 576 35.84 2.52 -42.25
N ALA A 577 36.36 2.78 -41.06
CA ALA A 577 37.16 1.83 -40.30
C ALA A 577 36.33 0.60 -39.87
N VAL A 578 35.12 0.82 -39.34
CA VAL A 578 34.18 -0.28 -39.01
C VAL A 578 33.75 -1.05 -40.27
N ALA A 579 33.45 -0.35 -41.37
CA ALA A 579 33.11 -1.00 -42.64
C ALA A 579 34.24 -1.87 -43.23
N ARG A 580 35.51 -1.59 -42.88
CA ARG A 580 36.70 -2.35 -43.33
C ARG A 580 37.20 -3.41 -42.34
N ALA A 581 36.75 -3.41 -41.10
CA ALA A 581 37.18 -4.37 -40.07
C ALA A 581 36.76 -5.82 -40.38
N GLY A 582 37.46 -6.81 -39.81
CA GLY A 582 37.11 -8.23 -39.96
C GLY A 582 35.78 -8.56 -39.27
N SER A 583 35.10 -9.64 -39.69
CA SER A 583 33.79 -10.03 -39.13
C SER A 583 33.83 -10.22 -37.61
N ALA A 584 34.82 -10.93 -37.08
CA ALA A 584 34.96 -11.17 -35.64
C ALA A 584 35.19 -9.89 -34.82
N GLU A 585 35.85 -8.88 -35.38
CA GLU A 585 36.08 -7.58 -34.73
C GLU A 585 34.82 -6.69 -34.78
N ARG A 586 34.05 -6.77 -35.87
CA ARG A 586 32.72 -6.14 -35.96
C ARG A 586 31.72 -6.77 -34.99
N ASP A 587 31.72 -8.09 -34.85
CA ASP A 587 30.83 -8.80 -33.94
C ASP A 587 31.11 -8.43 -32.47
N GLU A 588 32.38 -8.35 -32.06
CA GLU A 588 32.73 -7.96 -30.70
C GLU A 588 32.49 -6.46 -30.44
N PHE A 589 32.70 -5.59 -31.45
CA PHE A 589 32.28 -4.18 -31.38
C PHE A 589 30.76 -4.06 -31.16
N LEU A 590 29.95 -4.82 -31.90
CA LEU A 590 28.49 -4.85 -31.73
C LEU A 590 28.06 -5.45 -30.39
N ARG A 591 28.73 -6.50 -29.88
CA ARG A 591 28.46 -7.01 -28.53
C ARG A 591 28.72 -5.95 -27.47
N GLN A 592 29.86 -5.28 -27.52
CA GLN A 592 30.21 -4.22 -26.57
C GLN A 592 29.28 -3.01 -26.68
N ALA A 593 28.75 -2.73 -27.88
CA ALA A 593 27.68 -1.75 -28.04
C ALA A 593 26.41 -2.14 -27.27
N ILE A 594 25.94 -3.37 -27.46
CA ILE A 594 24.67 -3.86 -26.91
C ILE A 594 24.77 -4.07 -25.39
N SER A 595 25.91 -4.57 -24.90
CA SER A 595 26.11 -4.87 -23.48
C SER A 595 26.50 -3.67 -22.61
N ASN A 596 26.90 -2.55 -23.22
CA ASN A 596 27.21 -1.31 -22.50
C ASN A 596 26.17 -0.23 -22.85
N PRO A 597 25.28 0.16 -21.93
CA PRO A 597 24.23 1.14 -22.18
C PRO A 597 24.74 2.49 -22.73
N GLU A 598 25.94 2.90 -22.34
CA GLU A 598 26.55 4.17 -22.79
C GLU A 598 27.05 4.09 -24.25
N LEU A 599 27.37 2.89 -24.74
CA LEU A 599 27.76 2.63 -26.13
C LEU A 599 26.53 2.32 -27.01
N ALA A 600 25.52 1.62 -26.48
CA ALA A 600 24.21 1.45 -27.13
C ALA A 600 23.56 2.80 -27.46
N ASN A 601 23.57 3.71 -26.49
CA ASN A 601 22.96 5.04 -26.63
C ASN A 601 23.79 6.00 -27.51
N ARG A 602 25.05 5.66 -27.82
CA ARG A 602 25.84 6.33 -28.87
C ARG A 602 25.48 5.85 -30.28
N LEU A 603 25.06 4.58 -30.41
CA LEU A 603 24.67 3.96 -31.67
C LEU A 603 23.25 4.34 -32.11
N SER A 604 22.34 4.56 -31.15
CA SER A 604 20.94 4.93 -31.39
C SER A 604 20.76 6.27 -32.13
N LEU A 605 21.75 7.17 -32.05
CA LEU A 605 21.69 8.55 -32.57
C LEU A 605 21.79 8.67 -34.10
N GLN A 606 22.35 7.68 -34.81
CA GLN A 606 22.61 7.71 -36.27
C GLN A 606 22.25 6.36 -36.93
N VAL A 607 21.16 5.73 -36.46
CA VAL A 607 20.76 4.36 -36.84
C VAL A 607 20.60 4.17 -38.35
N GLU A 608 19.94 5.08 -39.08
CA GLU A 608 19.78 4.94 -40.53
C GLU A 608 21.13 4.93 -41.28
N LEU A 609 22.10 5.76 -40.87
CA LEU A 609 23.39 5.86 -41.55
C LEU A 609 24.26 4.61 -41.31
N LEU A 610 24.22 4.05 -40.10
CA LEU A 610 24.94 2.82 -39.73
C LEU A 610 24.25 1.56 -40.28
N LEU A 611 22.91 1.51 -40.35
CA LEU A 611 22.18 0.44 -41.06
C LEU A 611 22.39 0.53 -42.58
N ASN A 612 22.47 1.72 -43.17
CA ASN A 612 22.79 1.89 -44.60
C ASN A 612 24.22 1.45 -44.94
N ALA A 613 25.18 1.67 -44.03
CA ALA A 613 26.54 1.13 -44.15
C ALA A 613 26.62 -0.40 -44.00
N GLY A 614 25.54 -1.06 -43.53
CA GLY A 614 25.52 -2.49 -43.21
C GLY A 614 24.52 -3.39 -43.97
N LEU A 615 23.37 -2.88 -44.46
CA LEU A 615 22.22 -3.74 -44.82
C LEU A 615 21.48 -3.47 -46.15
N GLY A 616 21.43 -2.24 -46.67
CA GLY A 616 20.94 -1.89 -48.03
C GLY A 616 19.47 -2.24 -48.42
N LEU A 617 18.53 -1.27 -48.33
CA LEU A 617 17.10 -1.43 -48.68
C LEU A 617 16.54 -0.30 -49.59
N ASP A 618 15.49 -0.59 -50.38
CA ASP A 618 14.95 0.30 -51.44
C ASP A 618 14.02 1.44 -50.96
N ALA A 619 13.86 2.45 -51.84
CA ALA A 619 13.15 3.69 -51.56
C ALA A 619 11.61 3.58 -51.49
N ARG A 620 10.93 2.76 -52.30
CA ARG A 620 9.44 2.72 -52.27
C ARG A 620 8.91 2.13 -50.97
N ARG A 621 9.62 1.15 -50.42
CA ARG A 621 9.30 0.58 -49.10
C ARG A 621 9.59 1.55 -47.97
N ARG A 622 10.63 2.38 -48.12
CA ARG A 622 10.96 3.49 -47.20
C ARG A 622 9.84 4.54 -47.19
N ASP A 623 9.46 5.05 -48.36
CA ASP A 623 8.49 6.14 -48.50
C ASP A 623 7.08 5.76 -48.02
N TRP A 624 6.64 4.53 -48.27
CA TRP A 624 5.36 4.02 -47.75
C TRP A 624 5.35 3.92 -46.22
N LEU A 625 6.41 3.34 -45.63
CA LEU A 625 6.55 3.21 -44.17
C LEU A 625 6.57 4.59 -43.50
N VAL A 626 7.31 5.54 -44.07
CA VAL A 626 7.36 6.93 -43.61
C VAL A 626 5.98 7.60 -43.69
N SER A 627 5.19 7.36 -44.77
CA SER A 627 3.87 7.98 -44.93
C SER A 627 2.79 7.47 -43.95
N GLU A 628 2.85 6.19 -43.55
CA GLU A 628 1.93 5.64 -42.54
C GLU A 628 2.40 5.97 -41.13
N ILE A 629 3.71 6.00 -40.86
CA ILE A 629 4.25 6.52 -39.59
C ILE A 629 3.87 8.00 -39.42
N ALA A 630 3.83 8.80 -40.50
CA ALA A 630 3.38 10.19 -40.49
C ALA A 630 1.87 10.35 -40.22
N ARG A 631 1.01 9.48 -40.76
CA ARG A 631 -0.45 9.51 -40.49
C ARG A 631 -0.82 8.92 -39.12
N ALA A 632 -0.08 7.92 -38.65
CA ALA A 632 -0.11 7.47 -37.28
C ALA A 632 0.52 8.48 -36.31
N ARG A 633 1.25 9.49 -36.79
CA ARG A 633 1.82 10.60 -36.01
C ARG A 633 0.89 11.80 -35.83
N SER A 634 -0.26 11.84 -36.51
CA SER A 634 -1.07 13.06 -36.63
C SER A 634 -2.45 12.99 -35.97
N ARG A 635 -2.76 11.96 -35.17
CA ARG A 635 -4.12 11.72 -34.66
C ARG A 635 -4.26 11.55 -33.14
N GLY A 636 -3.39 10.76 -32.52
CA GLY A 636 -3.45 10.46 -31.10
C GLY A 636 -2.14 10.22 -30.33
N THR A 637 -1.29 9.27 -30.65
CA THR A 637 -1.72 7.96 -31.12
C THR A 637 -1.00 6.93 -30.24
N THR A 638 0.10 6.31 -30.68
CA THR A 638 0.86 5.16 -30.10
C THR A 638 0.73 4.70 -28.61
N ASN A 639 -0.47 4.44 -28.05
CA ASN A 639 -0.69 3.50 -26.92
C ASN A 639 -2.06 2.77 -26.96
N ASP A 640 -2.70 2.49 -28.11
CA ASP A 640 -2.38 1.39 -29.05
C ASP A 640 -3.13 1.57 -30.41
N PRO A 641 -2.48 1.50 -31.59
CA PRO A 641 -3.11 1.73 -32.88
C PRO A 641 -3.74 0.48 -33.55
N GLN A 642 -3.67 -0.72 -32.97
CA GLN A 642 -4.05 -1.97 -33.67
C GLN A 642 -4.93 -2.97 -32.91
N VAL A 643 -5.80 -2.49 -32.02
CA VAL A 643 -7.14 -3.10 -31.93
C VAL A 643 -7.97 -2.89 -33.22
N PRO A 644 -8.11 -1.66 -33.77
CA PRO A 644 -9.24 -1.35 -34.65
C PRO A 644 -9.23 -2.11 -35.99
N LEU A 645 -8.07 -2.47 -36.54
CA LEU A 645 -7.97 -3.24 -37.78
C LEU A 645 -8.48 -4.68 -37.61
N LEU A 646 -8.22 -5.31 -36.45
CA LEU A 646 -8.57 -6.70 -36.16
C LEU A 646 -10.01 -6.84 -35.65
N GLN A 647 -10.48 -5.93 -34.80
CA GLN A 647 -11.89 -5.92 -34.37
C GLN A 647 -12.86 -5.54 -35.50
N ALA A 648 -12.44 -4.71 -36.46
CA ALA A 648 -13.27 -4.42 -37.64
C ALA A 648 -13.47 -5.63 -38.55
N LEU A 649 -12.51 -6.57 -38.63
CA LEU A 649 -12.61 -7.75 -39.49
C LEU A 649 -13.45 -8.88 -38.86
N LEU A 650 -13.25 -9.20 -37.58
CA LEU A 650 -13.91 -10.35 -36.93
C LEU A 650 -15.42 -10.17 -36.70
N VAL A 651 -15.91 -8.93 -36.64
CA VAL A 651 -17.34 -8.63 -36.48
C VAL A 651 -18.09 -8.58 -37.83
N LEU A 652 -17.40 -8.48 -38.97
CA LEU A 652 -18.05 -8.21 -40.26
C LEU A 652 -18.65 -9.42 -41.00
N GLU A 653 -18.28 -10.68 -40.71
CA GLU A 653 -18.77 -11.84 -41.49
C GLU A 653 -19.45 -12.98 -40.70
N GLY A 654 -19.33 -13.01 -39.37
CA GLY A 654 -20.11 -13.89 -38.48
C GLY A 654 -19.53 -15.30 -38.22
N GLN A 655 -19.66 -15.75 -36.96
CA GLN A 655 -19.13 -17.02 -36.42
C GLN A 655 -17.64 -17.25 -36.74
N PRO A 656 -16.69 -16.76 -35.91
CA PRO A 656 -15.27 -16.95 -36.18
C PRO A 656 -14.92 -18.44 -36.26
N SER A 657 -14.19 -18.83 -37.29
CA SER A 657 -13.72 -20.21 -37.41
C SER A 657 -12.69 -20.51 -36.33
N THR A 658 -12.43 -21.80 -36.08
CA THR A 658 -11.35 -22.21 -35.17
C THR A 658 -9.99 -21.63 -35.62
N GLU A 659 -9.77 -21.49 -36.94
CA GLU A 659 -8.53 -20.95 -37.51
C GLU A 659 -8.36 -19.43 -37.30
N ASP A 660 -9.45 -18.67 -37.27
CA ASP A 660 -9.39 -17.23 -36.98
C ASP A 660 -9.02 -16.97 -35.51
N LEU A 661 -9.60 -17.78 -34.61
CA LEU A 661 -9.34 -17.73 -33.18
C LEU A 661 -7.89 -18.17 -32.87
N LEU A 662 -7.40 -19.20 -33.55
CA LEU A 662 -6.00 -19.63 -33.54
C LEU A 662 -5.04 -18.51 -33.98
N ALA A 663 -5.33 -17.85 -35.10
CA ALA A 663 -4.48 -16.82 -35.66
C ALA A 663 -4.44 -15.53 -34.83
N ALA A 664 -5.52 -15.21 -34.10
CA ALA A 664 -5.55 -14.11 -33.13
C ALA A 664 -4.68 -14.43 -31.90
N ILE A 665 -4.76 -15.64 -31.37
CA ILE A 665 -3.98 -16.09 -30.21
C ILE A 665 -2.46 -16.05 -30.47
N GLU A 666 -1.98 -16.46 -31.65
CA GLU A 666 -0.53 -16.44 -31.95
C GLU A 666 0.06 -15.05 -32.19
N LYS A 667 -0.77 -14.05 -32.51
CA LYS A 667 -0.32 -12.72 -32.97
C LYS A 667 -0.49 -11.61 -31.94
N THR A 668 -1.23 -11.87 -30.87
CA THR A 668 -1.63 -10.87 -29.89
C THR A 668 -0.92 -11.09 -28.56
N THR A 669 -0.07 -10.13 -28.17
CA THR A 669 0.62 -10.11 -26.86
C THR A 669 0.10 -9.01 -25.94
N GLU A 670 -0.96 -8.30 -26.31
CA GLU A 670 -1.55 -7.21 -25.53
C GLU A 670 -2.61 -7.74 -24.54
N PHE A 671 -2.56 -7.30 -23.28
CA PHE A 671 -3.38 -7.85 -22.18
C PHE A 671 -4.87 -7.73 -22.42
N TYR A 672 -5.33 -6.54 -22.80
CA TYR A 672 -6.76 -6.28 -23.00
C TYR A 672 -7.28 -6.98 -24.27
N GLN A 673 -6.42 -7.10 -25.28
CA GLN A 673 -6.74 -7.81 -26.51
C GLN A 673 -6.88 -9.32 -26.26
N LEU A 674 -5.93 -9.93 -25.57
CA LEU A 674 -6.03 -11.33 -25.12
C LEU A 674 -7.24 -11.55 -24.22
N SER A 675 -7.55 -10.62 -23.32
CA SER A 675 -8.70 -10.74 -22.40
C SER A 675 -10.02 -10.86 -23.17
N ALA A 676 -10.18 -10.08 -24.25
CA ALA A 676 -11.35 -10.16 -25.12
C ALA A 676 -11.41 -11.48 -25.90
N VAL A 677 -10.29 -11.98 -26.43
CA VAL A 677 -10.24 -13.26 -27.15
C VAL A 677 -10.51 -14.44 -26.21
N MET A 678 -9.99 -14.42 -24.99
CA MET A 678 -10.21 -15.46 -23.98
C MET A 678 -11.64 -15.46 -23.43
N ALA A 679 -12.31 -14.30 -23.37
CA ALA A 679 -13.70 -14.21 -22.91
C ALA A 679 -14.71 -14.89 -23.86
N GLU A 680 -14.45 -14.89 -25.18
CA GLU A 680 -15.27 -15.63 -26.17
C GLU A 680 -14.93 -17.12 -26.25
N LEU A 681 -13.75 -17.53 -25.77
CA LEU A 681 -13.25 -18.90 -25.86
C LEU A 681 -14.19 -19.96 -25.25
N PRO A 682 -14.77 -19.81 -24.02
CA PRO A 682 -15.75 -20.77 -23.50
C PRO A 682 -16.99 -20.91 -24.40
N ARG A 683 -17.39 -19.84 -25.10
CA ARG A 683 -18.56 -19.84 -25.98
C ARG A 683 -18.34 -20.71 -27.23
N VAL A 684 -17.14 -20.63 -27.81
CA VAL A 684 -16.74 -21.45 -28.98
C VAL A 684 -16.33 -22.88 -28.57
N ALA A 685 -15.66 -23.04 -27.42
CA ALA A 685 -15.15 -24.32 -26.93
C ALA A 685 -16.24 -25.41 -26.80
N THR A 686 -17.48 -25.03 -26.49
CA THR A 686 -18.63 -25.95 -26.42
C THR A 686 -18.82 -26.78 -27.70
N ASN A 687 -18.44 -26.26 -28.88
CA ASN A 687 -18.64 -26.91 -30.18
C ASN A 687 -17.36 -27.52 -30.80
N LEU A 688 -16.19 -27.37 -30.18
CA LEU A 688 -14.94 -27.93 -30.70
C LEU A 688 -14.84 -29.45 -30.49
N THR A 689 -14.24 -30.15 -31.47
CA THR A 689 -13.77 -31.54 -31.35
C THR A 689 -12.42 -31.63 -30.62
N ASP A 690 -12.07 -32.78 -30.07
CA ASP A 690 -10.82 -33.01 -29.31
C ASP A 690 -9.55 -32.62 -30.09
N ALA A 691 -9.56 -32.84 -31.42
CA ALA A 691 -8.46 -32.46 -32.31
C ALA A 691 -8.35 -30.94 -32.50
N GLN A 692 -9.49 -30.24 -32.59
CA GLN A 692 -9.54 -28.78 -32.66
C GLN A 692 -9.20 -28.14 -31.32
N LEU A 693 -9.61 -28.74 -30.20
CA LEU A 693 -9.26 -28.30 -28.85
C LEU A 693 -7.73 -28.33 -28.66
N LEU A 694 -7.08 -29.44 -29.04
CA LEU A 694 -5.63 -29.58 -28.96
C LEU A 694 -4.88 -28.63 -29.91
N ALA A 695 -5.47 -28.37 -31.09
CA ALA A 695 -4.96 -27.38 -32.03
C ALA A 695 -5.00 -25.96 -31.45
N VAL A 696 -6.01 -25.58 -30.66
CA VAL A 696 -6.14 -24.26 -29.98
C VAL A 696 -5.17 -24.13 -28.81
N ILE A 697 -4.98 -25.19 -28.03
CA ILE A 697 -4.13 -25.17 -26.84
C ILE A 697 -2.64 -25.00 -27.19
N THR A 698 -2.16 -25.65 -28.25
CA THR A 698 -0.72 -25.66 -28.59
C THR A 698 -0.17 -24.23 -28.91
N PRO A 699 -0.87 -23.38 -29.68
CA PRO A 699 -0.54 -21.98 -29.86
C PRO A 699 -0.62 -21.10 -28.62
N MET A 700 -1.62 -21.32 -27.74
CA MET A 700 -1.73 -20.56 -26.49
C MET A 700 -0.48 -20.74 -25.62
N PHE A 701 0.06 -21.97 -25.54
CA PHE A 701 1.33 -22.23 -24.88
C PHE A 701 2.51 -21.50 -25.53
N ARG A 702 2.63 -21.51 -26.87
CA ARG A 702 3.70 -20.78 -27.56
C ARG A 702 3.60 -19.26 -27.43
N ALA A 703 2.39 -18.73 -27.23
CA ALA A 703 2.17 -17.31 -26.95
C ALA A 703 2.59 -16.97 -25.51
N ILE A 704 2.30 -17.86 -24.56
CA ILE A 704 2.84 -17.80 -23.18
C ILE A 704 4.38 -17.83 -23.18
N GLU A 705 5.00 -18.83 -23.82
CA GLU A 705 6.47 -19.02 -23.93
C GLU A 705 7.22 -17.88 -24.66
N LYS A 706 6.50 -16.95 -25.31
CA LYS A 706 7.07 -15.81 -26.05
C LYS A 706 6.77 -14.46 -25.41
N SER A 707 5.93 -14.42 -24.38
CA SER A 707 5.51 -13.21 -23.70
C SER A 707 6.31 -13.05 -22.40
N THR A 708 6.80 -11.85 -22.12
CA THR A 708 7.42 -11.51 -20.84
C THR A 708 6.52 -10.64 -19.95
N ASP A 709 5.34 -10.24 -20.46
CA ASP A 709 4.35 -9.47 -19.71
C ASP A 709 3.44 -10.43 -18.90
N PRO A 710 3.36 -10.30 -17.56
CA PRO A 710 2.59 -11.20 -16.70
C PRO A 710 1.08 -11.11 -16.94
N TYR A 711 0.56 -9.98 -17.44
CA TYR A 711 -0.87 -9.77 -17.60
C TYR A 711 -1.43 -10.58 -18.80
N PRO A 712 -0.88 -10.50 -20.03
CA PRO A 712 -1.13 -11.42 -21.14
C PRO A 712 -1.07 -12.90 -20.78
N ILE A 713 -0.04 -13.32 -20.04
CA ILE A 713 0.19 -14.73 -19.70
C ILE A 713 -0.88 -15.23 -18.73
N GLY A 714 -1.21 -14.45 -17.70
CA GLY A 714 -2.27 -14.81 -16.74
C GLY A 714 -3.63 -14.97 -17.41
N VAL A 715 -3.91 -14.16 -18.44
CA VAL A 715 -5.12 -14.24 -19.25
C VAL A 715 -5.14 -15.48 -20.15
N LEU A 716 -4.03 -15.78 -20.84
CA LEU A 716 -3.90 -17.02 -21.61
C LEU A 716 -4.08 -18.27 -20.71
N GLY A 717 -3.55 -18.23 -19.48
CA GLY A 717 -3.77 -19.27 -18.47
C GLY A 717 -5.24 -19.41 -18.04
N GLN A 718 -5.95 -18.29 -17.83
CA GLN A 718 -7.40 -18.30 -17.55
C GLN A 718 -8.21 -18.84 -18.75
N GLY A 719 -7.79 -18.55 -19.96
CA GLY A 719 -8.38 -19.13 -21.18
C GLY A 719 -8.26 -20.65 -21.25
N LEU A 720 -7.14 -21.23 -20.83
CA LEU A 720 -7.02 -22.69 -20.71
C LEU A 720 -8.00 -23.28 -19.70
N SER A 721 -8.26 -22.59 -18.58
CA SER A 721 -9.27 -23.02 -17.59
C SER A 721 -10.69 -23.09 -18.19
N ALA A 722 -11.03 -22.16 -19.09
CA ALA A 722 -12.31 -22.20 -19.80
C ALA A 722 -12.50 -23.44 -20.71
N MET A 723 -11.42 -24.21 -20.95
CA MET A 723 -11.43 -25.47 -21.70
C MET A 723 -11.26 -26.72 -20.81
N GLU A 724 -11.05 -26.57 -19.49
CA GLU A 724 -10.81 -27.64 -18.51
C GLU A 724 -11.85 -28.77 -18.64
N ALA A 725 -13.13 -28.41 -18.70
CA ALA A 725 -14.27 -29.34 -18.77
C ALA A 725 -14.36 -30.19 -20.07
N LYS A 726 -13.40 -30.07 -20.99
CA LYS A 726 -13.27 -30.89 -22.21
C LYS A 726 -11.91 -31.57 -22.37
N LEU A 727 -10.96 -31.36 -21.47
CA LEU A 727 -9.65 -32.03 -21.54
C LEU A 727 -9.81 -33.49 -21.12
N ASN A 728 -9.24 -34.42 -21.87
CA ASN A 728 -8.99 -35.76 -21.34
C ASN A 728 -7.68 -35.77 -20.53
N GLY A 729 -7.55 -36.72 -19.59
CA GLY A 729 -6.39 -36.74 -18.69
C GLY A 729 -5.02 -36.85 -19.38
N ALA A 730 -4.93 -37.41 -20.59
CA ALA A 730 -3.68 -37.43 -21.36
C ALA A 730 -3.33 -36.04 -21.93
N GLN A 731 -4.33 -35.27 -22.36
CA GLN A 731 -4.16 -33.87 -22.76
C GLN A 731 -3.79 -33.00 -21.54
N ALA A 732 -4.52 -33.13 -20.42
CA ALA A 732 -4.21 -32.40 -19.19
C ALA A 732 -2.78 -32.69 -18.69
N GLN A 733 -2.31 -33.93 -18.79
CA GLN A 733 -0.92 -34.29 -18.45
C GLN A 733 0.10 -33.63 -19.38
N TRP A 734 -0.15 -33.62 -20.69
CA TRP A 734 0.75 -33.00 -21.67
C TRP A 734 0.84 -31.48 -21.46
N ILE A 735 -0.30 -30.84 -21.21
CA ILE A 735 -0.45 -29.42 -20.84
C ILE A 735 0.33 -29.10 -19.56
N ALA A 736 0.17 -29.92 -18.51
CA ALA A 736 0.89 -29.74 -17.25
C ALA A 736 2.41 -29.90 -17.41
N ALA A 737 2.86 -30.89 -18.18
CA ALA A 737 4.28 -31.08 -18.47
C ALA A 737 4.89 -29.89 -19.24
N ARG A 738 4.12 -29.24 -20.11
CA ARG A 738 4.55 -28.03 -20.84
C ARG A 738 4.64 -26.80 -19.97
N TYR A 739 3.69 -26.59 -19.04
CA TYR A 739 3.82 -25.54 -18.04
C TYR A 739 5.09 -25.68 -17.21
N VAL A 740 5.41 -26.91 -16.76
CA VAL A 740 6.63 -27.14 -15.96
C VAL A 740 7.90 -26.90 -16.80
N GLN A 741 7.93 -27.35 -18.06
CA GLN A 741 9.06 -27.07 -18.96
C GLN A 741 9.24 -25.56 -19.26
N ALA A 742 8.16 -24.82 -19.48
CA ALA A 742 8.26 -23.37 -19.69
C ALA A 742 8.77 -22.62 -18.45
N ILE A 743 8.40 -23.07 -17.24
CA ILE A 743 8.91 -22.53 -15.97
C ILE A 743 10.40 -22.89 -15.76
N GLU A 744 10.88 -24.02 -16.29
CA GLU A 744 12.31 -24.37 -16.31
C GLU A 744 13.13 -23.50 -17.28
N GLU A 745 12.54 -23.09 -18.40
CA GLU A 745 13.22 -22.38 -19.49
C GLU A 745 13.19 -20.84 -19.36
N SER A 746 12.20 -20.28 -18.64
CA SER A 746 12.08 -18.84 -18.38
C SER A 746 12.96 -18.35 -17.23
N ALA A 747 13.56 -17.16 -17.36
CA ALA A 747 14.30 -16.48 -16.30
C ALA A 747 13.60 -15.23 -15.72
N GLU A 748 12.41 -14.87 -16.23
CA GLU A 748 11.73 -13.61 -15.89
C GLU A 748 10.70 -13.81 -14.76
N PRO A 749 10.84 -13.16 -13.58
CA PRO A 749 9.98 -13.40 -12.40
C PRO A 749 8.48 -13.24 -12.67
N ASN A 750 8.12 -12.34 -13.59
CA ASN A 750 6.74 -12.08 -13.99
C ASN A 750 6.15 -13.20 -14.88
N GLU A 751 6.95 -13.71 -15.82
CA GLU A 751 6.59 -14.83 -16.68
C GLU A 751 6.40 -16.10 -15.85
N LEU A 752 7.35 -16.36 -14.94
CA LEU A 752 7.32 -17.48 -14.00
C LEU A 752 6.10 -17.45 -13.07
N TRP A 753 5.74 -16.28 -12.53
CA TRP A 753 4.51 -16.12 -11.74
C TRP A 753 3.28 -16.49 -12.58
N ALA A 754 3.14 -15.90 -13.76
CA ALA A 754 1.95 -16.07 -14.58
C ALA A 754 1.82 -17.49 -15.16
N LEU A 755 2.94 -18.15 -15.49
CA LEU A 755 3.01 -19.57 -15.80
C LEU A 755 2.49 -20.45 -14.65
N SER A 756 2.84 -20.13 -13.39
CA SER A 756 2.40 -20.91 -12.24
C SER A 756 0.88 -20.86 -12.00
N LEU A 757 0.22 -19.77 -12.43
CA LEU A 757 -1.24 -19.61 -12.31
C LEU A 757 -2.04 -20.57 -13.19
N GLY A 758 -1.45 -21.18 -14.22
CA GLY A 758 -2.13 -22.14 -15.10
C GLY A 758 -2.29 -23.54 -14.50
N LEU A 759 -1.37 -23.95 -13.61
CA LEU A 759 -1.30 -25.31 -13.05
C LEU A 759 -2.50 -25.75 -12.17
N PRO A 760 -3.18 -24.89 -11.37
CA PRO A 760 -4.38 -25.26 -10.64
C PRO A 760 -5.55 -25.74 -11.52
N PHE A 761 -5.71 -25.14 -12.70
CA PHE A 761 -6.86 -25.33 -13.60
C PHE A 761 -6.79 -26.58 -14.47
N ILE A 762 -5.75 -27.39 -14.31
CA ILE A 762 -5.56 -28.65 -15.04
C ILE A 762 -5.35 -29.82 -14.10
N ALA A 763 -5.15 -29.55 -12.81
CA ALA A 763 -4.93 -30.54 -11.77
C ALA A 763 -6.14 -31.45 -11.50
N ALA A 764 -7.36 -31.02 -11.87
CA ALA A 764 -8.58 -31.81 -11.67
C ALA A 764 -8.69 -33.02 -12.61
N GLU A 765 -8.16 -32.90 -13.83
CA GLU A 765 -8.27 -33.91 -14.90
C GLU A 765 -7.08 -34.89 -14.94
N LEU A 766 -6.07 -34.70 -14.09
CA LEU A 766 -4.93 -35.62 -13.98
C LEU A 766 -5.29 -36.86 -13.16
N SER A 767 -5.08 -38.05 -13.72
CA SER A 767 -5.03 -39.26 -12.89
C SER A 767 -3.77 -39.30 -12.01
N ASP A 768 -3.81 -40.03 -10.89
CA ASP A 768 -2.70 -40.11 -9.93
C ASP A 768 -1.33 -40.39 -10.58
N ALA A 769 -1.25 -41.34 -11.53
CA ALA A 769 -0.01 -41.68 -12.22
C ALA A 769 0.54 -40.51 -13.06
N GLN A 770 -0.35 -39.68 -13.60
CA GLN A 770 -0.01 -38.53 -14.42
C GLN A 770 0.39 -37.34 -13.55
N ALA A 771 -0.34 -37.09 -12.47
CA ALA A 771 0.02 -36.11 -11.45
C ALA A 771 1.39 -36.42 -10.81
N LEU A 772 1.66 -37.70 -10.50
CA LEU A 772 2.98 -38.15 -10.03
C LEU A 772 4.10 -37.86 -11.04
N THR A 773 3.83 -38.04 -12.34
CA THR A 773 4.80 -37.74 -13.41
C THR A 773 5.10 -36.24 -13.48
N VAL A 774 4.07 -35.38 -13.39
CA VAL A 774 4.23 -33.91 -13.37
C VAL A 774 4.97 -33.44 -12.13
N VAL A 775 4.62 -33.96 -10.95
CA VAL A 775 5.28 -33.59 -9.69
C VAL A 775 6.73 -34.07 -9.65
N ALA A 776 7.06 -35.26 -10.17
CA ALA A 776 8.44 -35.71 -10.30
C ALA A 776 9.28 -34.74 -11.16
N ARG A 777 8.68 -34.16 -12.22
CA ARG A 777 9.34 -33.14 -13.04
C ARG A 777 9.50 -31.82 -12.29
N GLN A 778 8.49 -31.34 -11.57
CA GLN A 778 8.59 -30.13 -10.74
C GLN A 778 9.68 -30.24 -9.66
N ILE A 779 9.83 -31.42 -9.05
CA ILE A 779 10.91 -31.69 -8.09
C ILE A 779 12.27 -31.66 -8.78
N GLN A 780 12.40 -32.30 -9.95
CA GLN A 780 13.63 -32.25 -10.75
C GLN A 780 14.00 -30.81 -11.17
N ALA A 781 13.02 -29.99 -11.55
CA ALA A 781 13.19 -28.58 -11.88
C ALA A 781 13.73 -27.78 -10.68
N MET A 782 13.08 -27.89 -9.52
CA MET A 782 13.52 -27.25 -8.28
C MET A 782 14.91 -27.73 -7.82
N GLU A 783 15.29 -28.99 -8.04
CA GLU A 783 16.66 -29.48 -7.77
C GLU A 783 17.72 -28.84 -8.70
N GLN A 784 17.33 -28.33 -9.89
CA GLN A 784 18.26 -27.82 -10.91
C GLN A 784 18.40 -26.29 -10.93
N THR A 785 17.44 -25.53 -10.39
CA THR A 785 17.53 -24.06 -10.30
C THR A 785 17.83 -23.55 -8.89
N THR A 786 18.66 -22.51 -8.78
CA THR A 786 18.91 -21.75 -7.54
C THR A 786 18.30 -20.35 -7.54
N ASP A 787 17.43 -20.01 -8.50
CA ASP A 787 16.73 -18.72 -8.50
C ASP A 787 15.55 -18.73 -7.50
N PRO A 788 15.52 -17.82 -6.50
CA PRO A 788 14.49 -17.79 -5.48
C PRO A 788 13.06 -17.67 -6.01
N ASN A 789 12.86 -16.98 -7.14
CA ASN A 789 11.57 -16.76 -7.75
C ASN A 789 11.12 -18.00 -8.52
N GLN A 790 11.97 -18.54 -9.41
CA GLN A 790 11.68 -19.80 -10.12
C GLN A 790 11.30 -20.90 -9.14
N VAL A 791 12.12 -21.11 -8.11
CA VAL A 791 11.90 -22.13 -7.07
C VAL A 791 10.59 -21.91 -6.30
N GLY A 792 10.22 -20.66 -6.03
CA GLY A 792 8.93 -20.33 -5.41
C GLY A 792 7.72 -20.65 -6.30
N PHE A 793 7.81 -20.32 -7.60
CA PHE A 793 6.71 -20.51 -8.55
C PHE A 793 6.51 -21.99 -8.95
N ILE A 794 7.59 -22.77 -9.08
CA ILE A 794 7.48 -24.23 -9.25
C ILE A 794 6.81 -24.86 -8.00
N GLY A 795 7.14 -24.37 -6.80
CA GLY A 795 6.53 -24.82 -5.54
C GLY A 795 5.03 -24.49 -5.40
N GLN A 796 4.58 -23.35 -5.94
CA GLN A 796 3.16 -23.01 -6.03
C GLN A 796 2.40 -23.99 -6.95
N GLY A 797 3.01 -24.35 -8.09
CA GLY A 797 2.48 -25.37 -9.01
C GLY A 797 2.24 -26.73 -8.34
N LEU A 798 3.12 -27.15 -7.44
CA LEU A 798 2.97 -28.40 -6.69
C LEU A 798 1.83 -28.31 -5.66
N SER A 799 1.73 -27.17 -4.97
CA SER A 799 0.66 -26.90 -4.00
C SER A 799 -0.73 -26.87 -4.64
N ALA A 800 -0.81 -26.57 -5.94
CA ALA A 800 -2.03 -26.61 -6.73
C ALA A 800 -2.50 -28.04 -7.09
N ILE A 801 -1.56 -28.97 -7.29
CA ILE A 801 -1.85 -30.38 -7.60
C ILE A 801 -2.26 -31.16 -6.33
N ALA A 802 -1.64 -30.84 -5.19
CA ALA A 802 -1.81 -31.55 -3.92
C ALA A 802 -3.28 -31.82 -3.49
N PRO A 803 -4.26 -30.91 -3.65
CA PRO A 803 -5.65 -31.15 -3.24
C PRO A 803 -6.41 -32.20 -4.08
N LYS A 804 -5.83 -32.70 -5.18
CA LYS A 804 -6.48 -33.66 -6.10
C LYS A 804 -5.94 -35.09 -6.00
N LEU A 805 -4.76 -35.28 -5.39
CA LEU A 805 -4.11 -36.59 -5.24
C LEU A 805 -4.89 -37.56 -4.33
N SER A 806 -4.83 -38.86 -4.63
CA SER A 806 -5.18 -39.91 -3.66
C SER A 806 -4.14 -40.02 -2.54
N SER A 807 -4.45 -40.73 -1.45
CA SER A 807 -3.48 -40.95 -0.35
C SER A 807 -2.20 -41.65 -0.81
N ALA A 808 -2.27 -42.54 -1.80
CA ALA A 808 -1.09 -43.29 -2.27
C ALA A 808 -0.18 -42.39 -3.13
N ALA A 809 -0.77 -41.54 -3.98
CA ALA A 809 -0.02 -40.55 -4.74
C ALA A 809 0.55 -39.45 -3.83
N ALA A 810 -0.22 -38.96 -2.85
CA ALA A 810 0.25 -38.02 -1.86
C ALA A 810 1.42 -38.55 -1.02
N GLU A 811 1.43 -39.84 -0.67
CA GLU A 811 2.55 -40.51 0.01
C GLU A 811 3.81 -40.50 -0.85
N ALA A 812 3.70 -40.93 -2.12
CA ALA A 812 4.82 -40.96 -3.05
C ALA A 812 5.39 -39.55 -3.34
N VAL A 813 4.53 -38.53 -3.49
CA VAL A 813 4.95 -37.12 -3.62
C VAL A 813 5.68 -36.64 -2.36
N ALA A 814 5.12 -36.87 -1.18
CA ALA A 814 5.73 -36.45 0.07
C ALA A 814 7.11 -37.11 0.29
N LEU A 815 7.24 -38.40 -0.02
CA LEU A 815 8.52 -39.11 0.06
C LEU A 815 9.54 -38.58 -0.97
N ALA A 816 9.13 -38.25 -2.19
CA ALA A 816 10.01 -37.65 -3.20
C ALA A 816 10.49 -36.25 -2.77
N LEU A 817 9.62 -35.43 -2.19
CA LEU A 817 9.98 -34.12 -1.63
C LEU A 817 10.96 -34.24 -0.47
N VAL A 818 10.75 -35.18 0.45
CA VAL A 818 11.69 -35.44 1.56
C VAL A 818 13.06 -35.88 1.03
N GLN A 819 13.12 -36.68 -0.04
CA GLN A 819 14.39 -37.04 -0.68
C GLN A 819 15.07 -35.84 -1.35
N ALA A 820 14.32 -34.93 -1.98
CA ALA A 820 14.88 -33.68 -2.52
C ALA A 820 15.43 -32.77 -1.41
N MET A 821 14.74 -32.69 -0.27
CA MET A 821 15.21 -31.98 0.92
C MET A 821 16.47 -32.61 1.56
N GLU A 822 16.70 -33.93 1.43
CA GLU A 822 17.97 -34.53 1.85
C GLU A 822 19.14 -34.05 0.97
N LYS A 823 18.93 -33.94 -0.35
CA LYS A 823 19.96 -33.60 -1.34
C LYS A 823 20.29 -32.10 -1.42
N SER A 824 19.27 -31.24 -1.38
CA SER A 824 19.43 -29.78 -1.54
C SER A 824 20.11 -29.14 -0.34
N ALA A 825 20.95 -28.12 -0.54
CA ALA A 825 21.47 -27.27 0.54
C ALA A 825 20.95 -25.81 0.45
N ASP A 826 20.12 -25.49 -0.55
CA ASP A 826 19.63 -24.13 -0.79
C ASP A 826 18.37 -23.82 0.03
N ALA A 827 18.33 -22.64 0.66
CA ALA A 827 17.26 -22.27 1.59
C ALA A 827 15.91 -22.04 0.89
N TYR A 828 15.89 -21.57 -0.36
CA TYR A 828 14.66 -21.34 -1.12
C TYR A 828 14.09 -22.67 -1.63
N GLN A 829 14.95 -23.57 -2.12
CA GLN A 829 14.56 -24.94 -2.50
C GLN A 829 13.95 -25.67 -1.29
N LEU A 830 14.65 -25.66 -0.14
CA LEU A 830 14.19 -26.29 1.09
C LEU A 830 12.84 -25.71 1.59
N SER A 831 12.62 -24.39 1.42
CA SER A 831 11.35 -23.73 1.72
C SER A 831 10.21 -24.23 0.82
N SER A 832 10.42 -24.26 -0.50
CA SER A 832 9.41 -24.71 -1.47
C SER A 832 9.08 -26.20 -1.31
N PHE A 833 10.08 -27.05 -1.04
CA PHE A 833 9.83 -28.47 -0.76
C PHE A 833 9.01 -28.66 0.53
N ALA A 834 9.31 -27.90 1.59
CA ALA A 834 8.55 -27.98 2.84
C ALA A 834 7.09 -27.50 2.70
N GLN A 835 6.86 -26.43 1.92
CA GLN A 835 5.50 -26.01 1.53
C GLN A 835 4.78 -27.11 0.75
N GLY A 836 5.48 -27.78 -0.17
CA GLY A 836 4.96 -28.92 -0.91
C GLY A 836 4.53 -30.09 -0.02
N VAL A 837 5.35 -30.47 0.96
CA VAL A 837 4.99 -31.51 1.96
C VAL A 837 3.76 -31.07 2.76
N ALA A 838 3.68 -29.79 3.14
CA ALA A 838 2.53 -29.25 3.85
C ALA A 838 1.23 -29.26 3.02
N ALA A 839 1.32 -29.02 1.71
CA ALA A 839 0.17 -29.07 0.80
C ALA A 839 -0.41 -30.48 0.62
N VAL A 840 0.44 -31.53 0.57
CA VAL A 840 -0.03 -32.92 0.44
C VAL A 840 -0.41 -33.58 1.77
N ALA A 841 0.08 -33.09 2.91
CA ALA A 841 -0.17 -33.66 4.24
C ALA A 841 -1.66 -33.93 4.58
N PRO A 842 -2.64 -33.07 4.22
CA PRO A 842 -4.06 -33.35 4.47
C PRO A 842 -4.59 -34.62 3.79
N LYS A 843 -4.01 -35.01 2.64
CA LYS A 843 -4.43 -36.16 1.82
C LYS A 843 -3.83 -37.50 2.24
N LEU A 844 -2.79 -37.48 3.07
CA LEU A 844 -2.18 -38.70 3.61
C LEU A 844 -3.19 -39.43 4.50
N SER A 845 -3.32 -40.75 4.31
CA SER A 845 -3.84 -41.64 5.36
C SER A 845 -2.87 -41.70 6.55
N ASP A 846 -3.30 -42.23 7.69
CA ASP A 846 -2.44 -42.32 8.87
C ASP A 846 -1.25 -43.26 8.64
N ALA A 847 -1.44 -44.33 7.84
CA ALA A 847 -0.36 -45.20 7.37
C ALA A 847 0.62 -44.45 6.44
N ALA A 848 0.13 -43.66 5.50
CA ALA A 848 0.99 -42.86 4.63
C ALA A 848 1.77 -41.76 5.39
N GLY A 849 1.08 -41.06 6.32
CA GLY A 849 1.70 -40.07 7.20
C GLY A 849 2.78 -40.68 8.10
N SER A 850 2.58 -41.92 8.53
CA SER A 850 3.60 -42.71 9.23
C SER A 850 4.87 -42.91 8.40
N THR A 851 4.75 -43.34 7.14
CA THR A 851 5.90 -43.57 6.24
C THR A 851 6.67 -42.27 6.00
N VAL A 852 5.95 -41.19 5.69
CA VAL A 852 6.54 -39.86 5.43
C VAL A 852 7.26 -39.33 6.67
N ALA A 853 6.68 -39.49 7.86
CA ALA A 853 7.31 -39.07 9.11
C ALA A 853 8.58 -39.89 9.43
N ALA A 854 8.59 -41.18 9.14
CA ALA A 854 9.80 -42.00 9.27
C ALA A 854 10.93 -41.54 8.33
N ALA A 855 10.60 -41.16 7.09
CA ALA A 855 11.57 -40.56 6.16
C ALA A 855 12.09 -39.21 6.67
N LEU A 856 11.21 -38.33 7.16
CA LEU A 856 11.59 -37.05 7.77
C LEU A 856 12.49 -37.22 9.00
N ILE A 857 12.24 -38.21 9.85
CA ILE A 857 13.13 -38.55 10.99
C ILE A 857 14.54 -38.88 10.49
N LEU A 858 14.65 -39.73 9.48
CA LEU A 858 15.95 -40.12 8.92
C LEU A 858 16.69 -38.92 8.31
N ALA A 859 15.98 -38.04 7.60
CA ALA A 859 16.54 -36.80 7.06
C ALA A 859 17.06 -35.87 8.16
N ILE A 860 16.28 -35.69 9.24
CA ILE A 860 16.66 -34.89 10.43
C ILE A 860 17.89 -35.49 11.13
N GLN A 861 17.97 -36.82 11.24
CA GLN A 861 19.09 -37.51 11.90
C GLN A 861 20.40 -37.45 11.10
N LYS A 862 20.32 -37.44 9.76
CA LYS A 862 21.47 -37.32 8.84
C LYS A 862 21.98 -35.88 8.72
N SER A 863 21.11 -34.88 8.87
CA SER A 863 21.44 -33.46 8.63
C SER A 863 22.11 -32.79 9.83
N SER A 864 23.15 -31.99 9.55
CA SER A 864 23.73 -31.02 10.48
C SER A 864 23.54 -29.56 10.03
N GLU A 865 22.85 -29.32 8.91
CA GLU A 865 22.71 -27.99 8.31
C GLU A 865 21.55 -27.20 8.94
N PRO A 866 21.79 -25.98 9.47
CA PRO A 866 20.78 -25.24 10.23
C PRO A 866 19.46 -24.96 9.49
N TYR A 867 19.52 -24.41 8.27
CA TYR A 867 18.33 -24.10 7.49
C TYR A 867 17.52 -25.35 7.12
N LYS A 868 18.21 -26.41 6.65
CA LYS A 868 17.63 -27.72 6.34
C LYS A 868 16.88 -28.33 7.52
N LEU A 869 17.47 -28.29 8.72
CA LEU A 869 16.81 -28.77 9.94
C LEU A 869 15.55 -27.98 10.28
N GLY A 870 15.52 -26.67 10.00
CA GLY A 870 14.32 -25.84 10.16
C GLY A 870 13.17 -26.27 9.23
N TYR A 871 13.44 -26.41 7.93
CA TYR A 871 12.42 -26.78 6.94
C TYR A 871 11.94 -28.24 7.07
N LEU A 872 12.84 -29.17 7.44
CA LEU A 872 12.45 -30.54 7.80
C LEU A 872 11.52 -30.56 9.03
N SER A 873 11.76 -29.69 10.02
CA SER A 873 10.89 -29.55 11.20
C SER A 873 9.50 -28.98 10.85
N GLN A 874 9.43 -28.02 9.93
CA GLN A 874 8.15 -27.52 9.40
C GLN A 874 7.36 -28.62 8.67
N SER A 875 8.05 -29.43 7.86
CA SER A 875 7.47 -30.59 7.17
C SER A 875 6.93 -31.63 8.14
N VAL A 876 7.65 -31.89 9.24
CA VAL A 876 7.19 -32.72 10.36
C VAL A 876 5.93 -32.14 11.03
N ALA A 877 5.88 -30.83 11.27
CA ALA A 877 4.70 -30.17 11.84
C ALA A 877 3.44 -30.37 10.98
N ALA A 878 3.58 -30.39 9.65
CA ALA A 878 2.45 -30.57 8.74
C ALA A 878 1.87 -32.00 8.80
N VAL A 879 2.71 -33.03 8.89
CA VAL A 879 2.25 -34.43 8.99
C VAL A 879 1.88 -34.87 10.42
N ALA A 880 2.16 -34.04 11.44
CA ALA A 880 1.98 -34.37 12.86
C ALA A 880 0.57 -34.89 13.24
N ALA A 881 -0.48 -34.45 12.54
CA ALA A 881 -1.85 -34.90 12.79
C ALA A 881 -2.08 -36.40 12.49
N LYS A 882 -1.30 -36.96 11.56
CA LYS A 882 -1.40 -38.33 11.01
C LYS A 882 -0.56 -39.36 11.77
N LEU A 883 0.15 -38.93 12.82
CA LEU A 883 1.02 -39.80 13.61
C LEU A 883 0.22 -40.55 14.67
N SER A 884 0.55 -41.83 14.85
CA SER A 884 0.27 -42.55 16.10
C SER A 884 1.20 -42.08 17.23
N ASP A 885 0.81 -42.31 18.47
CA ASP A 885 1.53 -41.85 19.66
C ASP A 885 3.00 -42.33 19.66
N VAL A 886 3.25 -43.59 19.27
CA VAL A 886 4.61 -44.18 19.17
C VAL A 886 5.48 -43.50 18.11
N GLN A 887 4.87 -43.02 17.02
CA GLN A 887 5.58 -42.28 15.97
C GLN A 887 5.80 -40.83 16.38
N ALA A 888 4.82 -40.19 17.03
CA ALA A 888 4.99 -38.87 17.62
C ALA A 888 6.13 -38.86 18.65
N GLU A 889 6.26 -39.90 19.47
CA GLU A 889 7.38 -40.12 20.38
C GLU A 889 8.73 -40.19 19.64
N THR A 890 8.79 -40.97 18.56
CA THR A 890 10.00 -41.15 17.74
C THR A 890 10.42 -39.85 17.05
N VAL A 891 9.45 -39.12 16.49
CA VAL A 891 9.63 -37.80 15.86
C VAL A 891 10.11 -36.77 16.89
N ALA A 892 9.46 -36.69 18.05
CA ALA A 892 9.83 -35.75 19.10
C ALA A 892 11.22 -36.04 19.67
N ALA A 893 11.62 -37.30 19.78
CA ALA A 893 12.99 -37.69 20.16
C ALA A 893 14.02 -37.26 19.10
N ALA A 894 13.73 -37.42 17.80
CA ALA A 894 14.62 -37.00 16.72
C ALA A 894 14.80 -35.47 16.67
N LEU A 895 13.72 -34.71 16.79
CA LEU A 895 13.76 -33.24 16.89
C LEU A 895 14.53 -32.78 18.14
N SER A 896 14.27 -33.41 19.29
CA SER A 896 14.99 -33.12 20.54
C SER A 896 16.50 -33.38 20.42
N GLN A 897 16.89 -34.48 19.77
CA GLN A 897 18.30 -34.80 19.52
C GLN A 897 18.95 -33.81 18.53
N ALA A 898 18.23 -33.35 17.50
CA ALA A 898 18.72 -32.31 16.59
C ALA A 898 18.96 -30.98 17.33
N MET A 899 18.08 -30.61 18.27
CA MET A 899 18.26 -29.43 19.12
C MET A 899 19.47 -29.56 20.06
N GLU A 900 19.68 -30.72 20.69
CA GLU A 900 20.87 -30.95 21.54
C GLU A 900 22.19 -31.01 20.74
N LYS A 901 22.14 -31.48 19.48
CA LYS A 901 23.29 -31.53 18.56
C LYS A 901 23.68 -30.16 17.99
N SER A 902 22.77 -29.17 17.93
CA SER A 902 23.13 -27.82 17.47
C SER A 902 24.16 -27.17 18.41
N THR A 903 25.18 -26.53 17.84
CA THR A 903 26.40 -26.07 18.54
C THR A 903 26.76 -24.61 18.30
N TYR A 904 25.97 -23.85 17.55
CA TYR A 904 26.23 -22.45 17.24
C TYR A 904 25.11 -21.53 17.72
N ALA A 905 25.48 -20.42 18.38
CA ALA A 905 24.55 -19.34 18.74
C ALA A 905 23.95 -18.64 17.50
N PHE A 906 24.61 -18.76 16.34
CA PHE A 906 24.14 -18.22 15.08
C PHE A 906 23.12 -19.14 14.40
N GLN A 907 21.92 -19.25 14.99
CA GLN A 907 20.61 -19.30 14.32
C GLN A 907 19.48 -19.60 15.32
N LEU A 908 19.01 -18.55 16.02
CA LEU A 908 17.80 -18.61 16.86
C LEU A 908 16.55 -18.99 16.04
N TYR A 909 16.55 -18.71 14.73
CA TYR A 909 15.56 -19.19 13.77
C TYR A 909 15.48 -20.72 13.67
N GLN A 910 16.61 -21.43 13.72
CA GLN A 910 16.64 -22.90 13.72
C GLN A 910 15.97 -23.45 14.99
N LEU A 911 16.30 -22.87 16.14
CA LEU A 911 15.74 -23.24 17.45
C LEU A 911 14.23 -22.96 17.51
N LEU A 912 13.79 -21.85 16.93
CA LEU A 912 12.37 -21.51 16.73
C LEU A 912 11.65 -22.53 15.83
N ALA A 913 12.16 -22.83 14.64
CA ALA A 913 11.55 -23.79 13.73
C ALA A 913 11.50 -25.23 14.31
N LEU A 914 12.55 -25.64 15.02
CA LEU A 914 12.60 -26.92 15.74
C LEU A 914 11.57 -26.96 16.90
N SER A 915 11.45 -25.89 17.69
CA SER A 915 10.45 -25.81 18.78
C SER A 915 9.00 -25.75 18.28
N GLN A 916 8.75 -25.15 17.11
CA GLN A 916 7.43 -25.15 16.46
C GLN A 916 7.03 -26.55 15.98
N GLY A 917 7.94 -27.26 15.30
CA GLY A 917 7.73 -28.65 14.90
C GLY A 917 7.47 -29.55 16.11
N LEU A 918 8.30 -29.41 17.14
CA LEU A 918 8.19 -30.14 18.39
C LEU A 918 6.86 -29.87 19.11
N SER A 919 6.42 -28.60 19.15
CA SER A 919 5.13 -28.21 19.73
C SER A 919 3.97 -28.93 19.04
N ARG A 920 3.92 -28.92 17.70
CA ARG A 920 2.85 -29.58 16.92
C ARG A 920 2.78 -31.09 17.16
N VAL A 921 3.94 -31.76 17.20
CA VAL A 921 4.02 -33.21 17.46
C VAL A 921 3.67 -33.53 18.92
N ALA A 922 4.05 -32.67 19.87
CA ALA A 922 3.87 -32.94 21.29
C ALA A 922 2.40 -33.01 21.76
N VAL A 923 1.43 -32.57 20.94
CA VAL A 923 -0.01 -32.75 21.19
C VAL A 923 -0.41 -34.25 21.22
N LYS A 924 0.40 -35.12 20.60
CA LYS A 924 0.20 -36.58 20.54
C LYS A 924 1.03 -37.35 21.59
N LEU A 925 1.71 -36.65 22.50
CA LEU A 925 2.52 -37.26 23.56
C LEU A 925 1.75 -37.27 24.89
N GLY A 926 1.83 -38.37 25.64
CA GLY A 926 1.40 -38.37 27.04
C GLY A 926 2.26 -37.45 27.91
N ASP A 927 1.66 -36.88 28.97
CA ASP A 927 2.22 -35.81 29.80
C ASP A 927 3.69 -36.01 30.17
N ALA A 928 4.04 -37.18 30.73
CA ALA A 928 5.40 -37.50 31.18
C ALA A 928 6.46 -37.40 30.06
N ARG A 929 6.08 -37.62 28.80
CA ARG A 929 6.97 -37.54 27.63
C ARG A 929 6.95 -36.15 26.99
N ALA A 930 5.80 -35.48 26.96
CA ALA A 930 5.74 -34.05 26.65
C ALA A 930 6.65 -33.23 27.58
N LEU A 931 6.69 -33.58 28.87
CA LEU A 931 7.58 -33.02 29.88
C LEU A 931 9.07 -33.29 29.61
N ALA A 932 9.44 -34.53 29.27
CA ALA A 932 10.83 -34.88 28.95
C ALA A 932 11.35 -34.16 27.68
N VAL A 933 10.50 -34.06 26.65
CA VAL A 933 10.75 -33.30 25.43
C VAL A 933 10.93 -31.81 25.74
N THR A 934 10.04 -31.24 26.55
CA THR A 934 10.07 -29.83 26.93
C THR A 934 11.26 -29.48 27.83
N ALA A 935 11.73 -30.42 28.67
CA ALA A 935 12.95 -30.27 29.44
C ALA A 935 14.21 -30.31 28.55
N THR A 936 14.14 -31.01 27.43
CA THR A 936 15.22 -31.09 26.43
C THR A 936 15.34 -29.78 25.64
N LEU A 937 14.20 -29.19 25.28
CA LEU A 937 14.14 -27.84 24.70
C LEU A 937 14.78 -26.78 25.62
N ILE A 938 14.50 -26.78 26.93
CA ILE A 938 15.20 -25.88 27.87
C ILE A 938 16.71 -26.10 27.81
N ARG A 939 17.20 -27.35 27.90
CA ARG A 939 18.64 -27.63 27.89
C ARG A 939 19.32 -27.14 26.62
N ALA A 940 18.65 -27.27 25.47
CA ALA A 940 19.14 -26.74 24.20
C ALA A 940 19.21 -25.19 24.22
N ILE A 941 18.18 -24.52 24.74
CA ILE A 941 18.17 -23.05 24.89
C ILE A 941 19.24 -22.58 25.90
N GLU A 942 19.38 -23.21 27.06
CA GLU A 942 20.45 -22.95 28.05
C GLU A 942 21.86 -23.07 27.44
N LYS A 943 22.06 -24.09 26.60
CA LYS A 943 23.32 -24.32 25.88
C LYS A 943 23.60 -23.24 24.83
N VAL A 944 22.56 -22.73 24.15
CA VAL A 944 22.66 -21.63 23.16
C VAL A 944 22.92 -20.27 23.84
N MET A 945 22.37 -20.04 25.03
CA MET A 945 22.55 -18.78 25.78
C MET A 945 23.89 -18.65 26.51
N ASP A 946 24.71 -19.72 26.58
CA ASP A 946 25.90 -19.85 27.45
C ASP A 946 25.65 -19.45 28.92
N GLN A 947 24.41 -19.61 29.38
CA GLN A 947 23.95 -19.28 30.72
C GLN A 947 23.12 -20.43 31.29
N LYS A 948 23.58 -20.98 32.42
CA LYS A 948 22.77 -21.94 33.20
C LYS A 948 21.66 -21.17 33.91
N LEU A 949 20.40 -21.48 33.59
CA LEU A 949 19.28 -20.96 34.38
C LEU A 949 19.36 -21.54 35.80
N PRO A 950 18.82 -20.84 36.82
CA PRO A 950 18.78 -21.37 38.18
C PRO A 950 18.15 -22.76 38.22
N LYS A 951 18.78 -23.69 38.93
CA LYS A 951 18.12 -24.95 39.30
C LYS A 951 16.94 -24.61 40.23
N PRO A 952 15.81 -25.33 40.12
CA PRO A 952 14.71 -25.14 41.06
C PRO A 952 15.18 -25.41 42.49
N ALA A 953 14.57 -24.74 43.47
CA ALA A 953 14.91 -24.90 44.88
C ALA A 953 14.68 -26.36 45.33
N SER A 954 15.75 -27.14 45.38
CA SER A 954 15.70 -28.56 45.67
C SER A 954 15.57 -28.81 47.18
N ASN A 955 14.34 -28.83 47.68
CA ASN A 955 14.03 -29.48 48.95
C ASN A 955 14.07 -31.01 48.75
N GLY A 956 15.28 -31.58 48.68
CA GLY A 956 15.47 -33.02 48.53
C GLY A 956 16.88 -33.40 48.08
N THR A 957 17.39 -34.51 48.64
CA THR A 957 18.77 -34.98 48.49
C THR A 957 19.11 -35.57 47.12
N ALA A 958 20.40 -35.59 46.82
CA ALA A 958 20.95 -36.03 45.53
C ALA A 958 20.92 -37.56 45.34
N ASN A 959 19.76 -38.13 45.01
CA ASN A 959 19.69 -39.41 44.29
C ASN A 959 18.29 -39.63 43.67
N ASP A 960 18.03 -39.08 42.48
CA ASP A 960 16.80 -39.36 41.72
C ASP A 960 16.95 -38.98 40.23
N ALA A 961 17.53 -39.89 39.43
CA ALA A 961 17.61 -39.74 37.97
C ALA A 961 16.29 -40.14 37.25
N ALA A 962 15.22 -40.40 38.01
CA ALA A 962 13.98 -41.00 37.52
C ALA A 962 12.69 -40.38 38.11
N ARG A 963 12.74 -39.16 38.68
CA ARG A 963 11.49 -38.45 39.04
C ARG A 963 10.78 -37.92 37.80
N PRO A 964 9.43 -37.94 37.76
CA PRO A 964 8.68 -37.21 36.75
C PRO A 964 9.04 -35.73 36.86
N VAL A 965 9.34 -35.11 35.72
CA VAL A 965 9.63 -33.68 35.65
C VAL A 965 8.34 -32.93 36.00
N ASP A 966 8.33 -32.17 37.09
CA ASP A 966 7.17 -31.37 37.48
C ASP A 966 6.88 -30.29 36.44
N ALA A 967 5.67 -30.32 35.86
CA ALA A 967 5.21 -29.39 34.85
C ALA A 967 5.26 -27.93 35.33
N LEU A 968 5.00 -27.69 36.62
CA LEU A 968 5.05 -26.36 37.20
C LEU A 968 6.49 -25.88 37.37
N ALA A 969 7.37 -26.70 37.95
CA ALA A 969 8.79 -26.39 38.06
C ALA A 969 9.44 -26.14 36.69
N LEU A 970 8.95 -26.81 35.64
CA LEU A 970 9.41 -26.59 34.28
C LEU A 970 8.85 -25.32 33.66
N ALA A 971 7.54 -25.05 33.82
CA ALA A 971 6.90 -23.81 33.38
C ALA A 971 7.55 -22.58 34.04
N ALA A 972 7.80 -22.62 35.36
CA ALA A 972 8.50 -21.56 36.08
C ALA A 972 9.91 -21.27 35.52
N ARG A 973 10.65 -22.30 35.06
CA ARG A 973 11.96 -22.12 34.40
C ARG A 973 11.83 -21.45 33.03
N TYR A 974 10.82 -21.81 32.23
CA TYR A 974 10.55 -21.11 30.97
C TYR A 974 10.19 -19.65 31.20
N LEU A 975 9.28 -19.37 32.15
CA LEU A 975 8.86 -18.01 32.48
C LEU A 975 10.04 -17.16 32.94
N GLN A 976 10.88 -17.68 33.84
CA GLN A 976 12.10 -17.00 34.27
C GLN A 976 13.13 -16.83 33.13
N ALA A 977 13.18 -17.73 32.15
CA ALA A 977 14.01 -17.57 30.96
C ALA A 977 13.48 -16.47 30.04
N MET A 978 12.15 -16.39 29.86
CA MET A 978 11.50 -15.35 29.05
C MET A 978 11.64 -13.97 29.69
N GLU A 979 11.51 -13.84 31.03
CA GLU A 979 11.76 -12.58 31.73
C GLU A 979 13.21 -12.09 31.64
N LYS A 980 14.17 -12.98 31.40
CA LYS A 980 15.60 -12.66 31.25
C LYS A 980 16.04 -12.49 29.80
N SER A 981 15.25 -12.97 28.84
CA SER A 981 15.55 -12.88 27.42
C SER A 981 15.13 -11.53 26.87
N THR A 982 16.10 -10.79 26.33
CA THR A 982 15.84 -9.56 25.55
C THR A 982 15.66 -9.84 24.05
N ASP A 983 15.80 -11.09 23.61
CA ASP A 983 15.72 -11.49 22.20
C ASP A 983 14.32 -12.06 21.85
N PRO A 984 13.65 -11.55 20.79
CA PRO A 984 12.30 -11.99 20.44
C PRO A 984 12.23 -13.45 19.97
N TYR A 985 13.26 -13.97 19.28
CA TYR A 985 13.28 -15.34 18.77
C TYR A 985 13.51 -16.35 19.89
N GLN A 986 14.36 -16.02 20.86
CA GLN A 986 14.50 -16.79 22.11
C GLN A 986 13.17 -16.83 22.85
N THR A 987 12.52 -15.68 23.01
CA THR A 987 11.24 -15.55 23.71
C THR A 987 10.10 -16.31 23.00
N SER A 988 10.01 -16.29 21.67
CA SER A 988 9.07 -17.14 20.91
C SER A 988 9.39 -18.63 21.03
N ALA A 989 10.66 -19.04 20.95
CA ALA A 989 11.04 -20.46 21.07
C ALA A 989 10.74 -21.01 22.48
N LEU A 990 11.00 -20.20 23.51
CA LEU A 990 10.56 -20.46 24.88
C LEU A 990 9.03 -20.54 24.99
N GLY A 991 8.31 -19.64 24.34
CA GLY A 991 6.85 -19.63 24.34
C GLY A 991 6.20 -20.84 23.66
N HIS A 992 6.75 -21.30 22.54
CA HIS A 992 6.35 -22.58 21.93
C HIS A 992 6.68 -23.77 22.84
N GLY A 993 7.78 -23.73 23.60
CA GLY A 993 8.07 -24.71 24.65
C GLY A 993 7.03 -24.73 25.77
N LEU A 994 6.62 -23.56 26.29
CA LEU A 994 5.51 -23.44 27.25
C LEU A 994 4.20 -24.01 26.72
N SER A 995 3.90 -23.82 25.43
CA SER A 995 2.69 -24.38 24.83
C SER A 995 2.66 -25.91 24.94
N VAL A 996 3.80 -26.61 24.94
CA VAL A 996 3.82 -28.07 25.14
C VAL A 996 3.30 -28.45 26.53
N LEU A 997 3.58 -27.64 27.55
CA LEU A 997 3.13 -27.89 28.93
C LEU A 997 1.66 -27.58 29.16
N ALA A 998 1.06 -26.69 28.37
CA ALA A 998 -0.29 -26.17 28.61
C ALA A 998 -1.38 -27.25 28.78
N GLY A 999 -1.22 -28.44 28.15
CA GLY A 999 -2.14 -29.57 28.34
C GLY A 999 -1.95 -30.36 29.64
N SER A 1000 -0.77 -30.28 30.24
CA SER A 1000 -0.36 -31.00 31.47
C SER A 1000 -0.38 -30.11 32.73
N LEU A 1001 -0.74 -28.83 32.59
CA LEU A 1001 -0.86 -27.88 33.70
C LEU A 1001 -2.27 -27.90 34.29
N SER A 1002 -2.36 -27.87 35.61
CA SER A 1002 -3.64 -27.65 36.31
C SER A 1002 -4.13 -26.21 36.14
N ASP A 1003 -5.41 -25.97 36.40
CA ASP A 1003 -6.08 -24.69 36.15
C ASP A 1003 -5.45 -23.49 36.88
N SER A 1004 -4.85 -23.70 38.05
CA SER A 1004 -4.11 -22.66 38.78
C SER A 1004 -2.78 -22.31 38.09
N GLN A 1005 -2.01 -23.33 37.72
CA GLN A 1005 -0.71 -23.21 37.07
C GLN A 1005 -0.85 -22.61 35.66
N THR A 1006 -1.94 -22.94 34.96
CA THR A 1006 -2.30 -22.36 33.67
C THR A 1006 -2.58 -20.86 33.77
N ARG A 1007 -3.29 -20.41 34.81
CA ARG A 1007 -3.52 -18.98 35.07
C ARG A 1007 -2.23 -18.25 35.44
N GLU A 1008 -1.34 -18.90 36.19
CA GLU A 1008 -0.02 -18.37 36.55
C GLU A 1008 0.83 -18.13 35.28
N VAL A 1009 0.92 -19.11 34.38
CA VAL A 1009 1.59 -18.95 33.07
C VAL A 1009 1.00 -17.79 32.26
N VAL A 1010 -0.33 -17.70 32.15
CA VAL A 1010 -0.97 -16.59 31.42
C VAL A 1010 -0.71 -15.24 32.07
N ALA A 1011 -0.75 -15.14 33.40
CA ALA A 1011 -0.45 -13.91 34.13
C ALA A 1011 0.99 -13.43 33.86
N HIS A 1012 1.96 -14.33 33.77
CA HIS A 1012 3.33 -13.99 33.40
C HIS A 1012 3.48 -13.58 31.93
N TYR A 1013 2.72 -14.17 30.98
CA TYR A 1013 2.67 -13.66 29.60
C TYR A 1013 2.13 -12.22 29.54
N ILE A 1014 1.05 -11.95 30.26
CA ILE A 1014 0.48 -10.60 30.38
C ILE A 1014 1.51 -9.64 30.97
N GLN A 1015 2.21 -10.04 32.03
CA GLN A 1015 3.26 -9.24 32.66
C GLN A 1015 4.47 -9.01 31.73
N ALA A 1016 4.85 -9.99 30.91
CA ALA A 1016 5.93 -9.85 29.94
C ALA A 1016 5.54 -8.90 28.79
N ILE A 1017 4.29 -8.97 28.31
CA ILE A 1017 3.73 -8.04 27.31
C ILE A 1017 3.67 -6.61 27.89
N ASP A 1018 3.26 -6.46 29.16
CA ASP A 1018 3.22 -5.17 29.85
C ASP A 1018 4.62 -4.54 29.99
N LYS A 1019 5.62 -5.34 30.38
CA LYS A 1019 7.03 -4.93 30.49
C LYS A 1019 7.68 -4.66 29.13
N SER A 1020 7.15 -5.18 28.02
CA SER A 1020 7.74 -5.01 26.70
C SER A 1020 7.59 -3.57 26.19
N THR A 1021 8.62 -3.05 25.54
CA THR A 1021 8.65 -1.70 24.93
C THR A 1021 8.75 -1.74 23.40
N GLU A 1022 9.00 -2.93 22.83
CA GLU A 1022 9.34 -3.12 21.42
C GLU A 1022 8.24 -3.90 20.68
N PRO A 1023 7.76 -3.45 19.50
CA PRO A 1023 6.67 -4.12 18.79
C PRO A 1023 6.96 -5.56 18.37
N GLY A 1024 8.22 -5.89 18.06
CA GLY A 1024 8.65 -7.24 17.67
C GLY A 1024 8.51 -8.27 18.80
N PRO A 1025 9.22 -8.08 19.93
CA PRO A 1025 9.04 -8.88 21.16
C PRO A 1025 7.60 -8.91 21.67
N THR A 1026 6.86 -7.80 21.59
CA THR A 1026 5.44 -7.74 21.98
C THR A 1026 4.59 -8.71 21.16
N ARG A 1027 4.79 -8.76 19.82
CA ARG A 1027 4.12 -9.71 18.93
C ARG A 1027 4.53 -11.16 19.22
N ALA A 1028 5.83 -11.41 19.37
CA ALA A 1028 6.39 -12.72 19.71
C ALA A 1028 5.79 -13.32 21.01
N LEU A 1029 5.53 -12.47 22.01
CA LEU A 1029 4.83 -12.85 23.25
C LEU A 1029 3.33 -13.11 23.02
N GLY A 1030 2.68 -12.35 22.14
CA GLY A 1030 1.30 -12.60 21.69
C GLY A 1030 1.14 -13.95 20.98
N ASP A 1031 2.07 -14.31 20.10
CA ASP A 1031 2.10 -15.62 19.42
C ASP A 1031 2.27 -16.78 20.42
N GLY A 1032 3.16 -16.62 21.41
CA GLY A 1032 3.34 -17.60 22.50
C GLY A 1032 2.09 -17.75 23.37
N LEU A 1033 1.45 -16.63 23.72
CA LEU A 1033 0.20 -16.60 24.47
C LEU A 1033 -0.95 -17.25 23.70
N SER A 1034 -1.05 -17.01 22.38
CA SER A 1034 -1.95 -17.67 21.45
C SER A 1034 -1.74 -19.20 21.42
N ALA A 1035 -0.48 -19.66 21.36
CA ALA A 1035 -0.14 -21.08 21.37
C ALA A 1035 -0.50 -21.78 22.69
N VAL A 1036 -0.41 -21.09 23.83
CA VAL A 1036 -0.90 -21.57 25.14
C VAL A 1036 -2.44 -21.56 25.17
N ALA A 1037 -3.06 -20.46 24.75
CA ALA A 1037 -4.51 -20.27 24.70
C ALA A 1037 -5.24 -21.35 23.86
N ALA A 1038 -4.65 -21.76 22.73
CA ALA A 1038 -5.21 -22.78 21.84
C ALA A 1038 -5.30 -24.19 22.47
N ARG A 1039 -4.58 -24.44 23.57
CA ARG A 1039 -4.45 -25.74 24.25
C ARG A 1039 -5.25 -25.85 25.54
N LEU A 1040 -5.92 -24.79 25.96
CA LEU A 1040 -6.71 -24.76 27.18
C LEU A 1040 -7.92 -25.70 27.10
N ASN A 1041 -8.27 -26.31 28.23
CA ASN A 1041 -9.57 -26.95 28.41
C ASN A 1041 -10.68 -25.88 28.57
N GLU A 1042 -11.94 -26.30 28.55
CA GLU A 1042 -13.10 -25.38 28.58
C GLU A 1042 -13.15 -24.49 29.85
N ALA A 1043 -12.84 -25.06 31.01
CA ALA A 1043 -12.85 -24.35 32.30
C ALA A 1043 -11.69 -23.36 32.42
N GLN A 1044 -10.52 -23.74 31.91
CA GLN A 1044 -9.34 -22.88 31.81
C GLN A 1044 -9.58 -21.71 30.85
N GLY A 1045 -10.20 -21.99 29.70
CA GLY A 1045 -10.52 -20.99 28.67
C GLY A 1045 -11.33 -19.82 29.23
N GLN A 1046 -12.38 -20.09 30.01
CA GLN A 1046 -13.18 -19.01 30.60
C GLN A 1046 -12.36 -18.10 31.52
N ALA A 1047 -11.55 -18.69 32.40
CA ALA A 1047 -10.74 -17.92 33.35
C ALA A 1047 -9.70 -17.05 32.62
N VAL A 1048 -8.99 -17.65 31.65
CA VAL A 1048 -8.00 -16.94 30.83
C VAL A 1048 -8.64 -15.81 30.03
N ALA A 1049 -9.76 -16.05 29.35
CA ALA A 1049 -10.46 -15.02 28.58
C ALA A 1049 -10.80 -13.78 29.43
N LEU A 1050 -11.27 -13.97 30.67
CA LEU A 1050 -11.55 -12.86 31.58
C LEU A 1050 -10.27 -12.11 32.00
N THR A 1051 -9.16 -12.80 32.26
CA THR A 1051 -7.87 -12.17 32.56
C THR A 1051 -7.32 -11.38 31.37
N LEU A 1052 -7.49 -11.88 30.13
CA LEU A 1052 -7.11 -11.16 28.92
C LEU A 1052 -7.95 -9.89 28.70
N VAL A 1053 -9.27 -9.95 28.91
CA VAL A 1053 -10.14 -8.77 28.85
C VAL A 1053 -9.71 -7.73 29.91
N GLN A 1054 -9.40 -8.15 31.13
CA GLN A 1054 -8.91 -7.25 32.19
C GLN A 1054 -7.57 -6.59 31.86
N ALA A 1055 -6.63 -7.31 31.25
CA ALA A 1055 -5.36 -6.73 30.78
C ALA A 1055 -5.59 -5.68 29.67
N MET A 1056 -6.52 -5.94 28.76
CA MET A 1056 -6.90 -4.97 27.72
C MET A 1056 -7.65 -3.76 28.30
N GLU A 1057 -8.39 -3.88 29.41
CA GLU A 1057 -9.00 -2.73 30.10
C GLU A 1057 -7.92 -1.75 30.58
N THR A 1058 -6.79 -2.22 31.13
CA THR A 1058 -5.78 -1.36 31.79
C THR A 1058 -4.76 -0.72 30.87
N TRP A 1059 -4.34 -1.35 29.77
CA TRP A 1059 -3.24 -0.86 28.92
C TRP A 1059 -3.66 0.16 27.85
N THR A 1060 -2.82 1.15 27.55
CA THR A 1060 -3.08 2.17 26.52
C THR A 1060 -2.34 1.95 25.19
N ASP A 1061 -1.39 1.02 25.13
CA ASP A 1061 -0.58 0.74 23.93
C ASP A 1061 -1.30 -0.21 22.94
N PRO A 1062 -1.56 0.23 21.68
CA PRO A 1062 -2.18 -0.61 20.66
C PRO A 1062 -1.47 -1.93 20.37
N ASN A 1063 -0.13 -1.96 20.44
CA ASN A 1063 0.63 -3.18 20.17
C ASN A 1063 0.36 -4.24 21.26
N LYS A 1064 0.23 -3.80 22.52
CA LYS A 1064 0.03 -4.69 23.67
C LYS A 1064 -1.36 -5.30 23.70
N TYR A 1065 -2.41 -4.48 23.55
CA TYR A 1065 -3.78 -5.01 23.49
C TYR A 1065 -4.06 -5.78 22.18
N SER A 1066 -3.37 -5.47 21.08
CA SER A 1066 -3.41 -6.31 19.86
C SER A 1066 -2.72 -7.67 20.05
N ALA A 1067 -1.58 -7.74 20.76
CA ALA A 1067 -0.92 -9.01 21.06
C ALA A 1067 -1.79 -9.90 21.98
N VAL A 1068 -2.44 -9.31 22.98
CA VAL A 1068 -3.37 -10.04 23.86
C VAL A 1068 -4.67 -10.45 23.14
N SER A 1069 -5.18 -9.67 22.19
CA SER A 1069 -6.40 -10.03 21.46
C SER A 1069 -6.25 -11.33 20.65
N GLN A 1070 -5.06 -11.63 20.12
CA GLN A 1070 -4.74 -12.92 19.47
C GLN A 1070 -4.92 -14.11 20.41
N GLY A 1071 -4.52 -13.97 21.68
CA GLY A 1071 -4.79 -14.95 22.72
C GLY A 1071 -6.29 -15.13 22.93
N LEU A 1072 -7.04 -14.03 23.00
CA LEU A 1072 -8.50 -14.05 23.22
C LEU A 1072 -9.26 -14.68 22.03
N PHE A 1073 -8.86 -14.39 20.79
CA PHE A 1073 -9.37 -15.08 19.58
C PHE A 1073 -9.04 -16.59 19.59
N SER A 1074 -7.90 -16.99 20.16
CA SER A 1074 -7.51 -18.40 20.26
C SER A 1074 -8.27 -19.17 21.35
N VAL A 1075 -8.68 -18.48 22.43
CA VAL A 1075 -9.57 -19.04 23.46
C VAL A 1075 -11.02 -19.12 22.98
N ALA A 1076 -11.51 -18.15 22.20
CA ALA A 1076 -12.92 -18.04 21.84
C ALA A 1076 -13.55 -19.34 21.29
N PRO A 1077 -12.92 -20.12 20.38
CA PRO A 1077 -13.42 -21.42 19.92
C PRO A 1077 -13.63 -22.47 21.03
N LYS A 1078 -12.90 -22.38 22.15
CA LYS A 1078 -12.91 -23.34 23.27
C LYS A 1078 -13.98 -23.06 24.32
N LEU A 1079 -14.63 -21.89 24.30
CA LEU A 1079 -15.64 -21.56 25.29
C LEU A 1079 -16.94 -22.32 25.05
N THR A 1080 -17.49 -22.92 26.11
CA THR A 1080 -18.87 -23.43 26.16
C THR A 1080 -19.86 -22.28 26.07
N ASN A 1081 -21.14 -22.58 25.80
CA ASN A 1081 -22.21 -21.59 25.74
C ASN A 1081 -22.31 -20.79 27.07
N SER A 1082 -22.17 -21.46 28.22
CA SER A 1082 -22.14 -20.84 29.55
C SER A 1082 -20.92 -19.95 29.76
N SER A 1083 -19.73 -20.41 29.37
CA SER A 1083 -18.49 -19.65 29.50
C SER A 1083 -18.45 -18.44 28.57
N ALA A 1084 -18.94 -18.59 27.33
CA ALA A 1084 -19.06 -17.51 26.36
C ALA A 1084 -19.97 -16.40 26.87
N GLN A 1085 -21.10 -16.72 27.51
CA GLN A 1085 -22.01 -15.73 28.10
C GLN A 1085 -21.30 -14.85 29.16
N VAL A 1086 -20.47 -15.45 30.03
CA VAL A 1086 -19.73 -14.70 31.06
C VAL A 1086 -18.68 -13.78 30.43
N VAL A 1087 -17.94 -14.26 29.41
CA VAL A 1087 -16.94 -13.45 28.70
C VAL A 1087 -17.58 -12.33 27.89
N VAL A 1088 -18.73 -12.57 27.25
CA VAL A 1088 -19.50 -11.53 26.55
C VAL A 1088 -19.98 -10.45 27.52
N ALA A 1089 -20.46 -10.81 28.70
CA ALA A 1089 -20.85 -9.82 29.72
C ALA A 1089 -19.65 -8.94 30.16
N ALA A 1090 -18.47 -9.53 30.32
CA ALA A 1090 -17.24 -8.79 30.61
C ALA A 1090 -16.82 -7.86 29.45
N LEU A 1091 -16.92 -8.31 28.20
CA LEU A 1091 -16.62 -7.50 27.00
C LEU A 1091 -17.57 -6.29 26.87
N VAL A 1092 -18.88 -6.48 27.11
CA VAL A 1092 -19.84 -5.36 27.13
C VAL A 1092 -19.46 -4.35 28.21
N GLN A 1093 -19.10 -4.82 29.41
CA GLN A 1093 -18.67 -3.94 30.50
C GLN A 1093 -17.37 -3.19 30.17
N ALA A 1094 -16.40 -3.85 29.51
CA ALA A 1094 -15.15 -3.24 29.07
C ALA A 1094 -15.39 -2.15 28.01
N ILE A 1095 -16.31 -2.38 27.07
CA ILE A 1095 -16.73 -1.37 26.08
C ILE A 1095 -17.43 -0.18 26.77
N GLU A 1096 -18.34 -0.43 27.72
CA GLU A 1096 -19.00 0.63 28.50
C GLU A 1096 -17.97 1.52 29.23
N LYS A 1097 -17.00 0.90 29.92
CA LYS A 1097 -15.96 1.60 30.70
C LYS A 1097 -14.88 2.30 29.87
N SER A 1098 -14.56 1.82 28.66
CA SER A 1098 -13.41 2.31 27.88
C SER A 1098 -13.44 3.82 27.66
N THR A 1099 -12.31 4.51 27.83
CA THR A 1099 -12.12 5.89 27.39
C THR A 1099 -11.26 5.99 26.12
N ASP A 1100 -10.73 4.86 25.65
CA ASP A 1100 -9.96 4.73 24.42
C ASP A 1100 -10.90 4.49 23.23
N PRO A 1101 -10.71 5.17 22.08
CA PRO A 1101 -11.58 5.05 20.91
C PRO A 1101 -11.35 3.77 20.06
N TYR A 1102 -10.17 3.13 20.19
CA TYR A 1102 -9.80 1.96 19.39
C TYR A 1102 -10.12 0.64 20.11
N LYS A 1103 -10.00 0.57 21.45
CA LYS A 1103 -10.35 -0.63 22.24
C LYS A 1103 -11.77 -1.18 21.97
N PRO A 1104 -12.85 -0.35 21.86
CA PRO A 1104 -14.19 -0.84 21.56
C PRO A 1104 -14.24 -1.69 20.29
N ALA A 1105 -13.46 -1.34 19.26
CA ALA A 1105 -13.47 -2.08 18.00
C ALA A 1105 -12.91 -3.51 18.16
N VAL A 1106 -11.81 -3.67 18.91
CA VAL A 1106 -11.20 -4.98 19.18
C VAL A 1106 -12.15 -5.83 20.06
N PHE A 1107 -12.73 -5.24 21.10
CA PHE A 1107 -13.73 -5.93 21.94
C PHE A 1107 -14.98 -6.33 21.14
N GLY A 1108 -15.45 -5.48 20.21
CA GLY A 1108 -16.58 -5.77 19.34
C GLY A 1108 -16.35 -6.96 18.40
N GLN A 1109 -15.14 -7.09 17.82
CA GLN A 1109 -14.77 -8.24 16.99
C GLN A 1109 -14.79 -9.56 17.76
N VAL A 1110 -14.21 -9.58 18.97
CA VAL A 1110 -14.24 -10.78 19.84
C VAL A 1110 -15.66 -11.11 20.26
N LEU A 1111 -16.46 -10.10 20.62
CA LEU A 1111 -17.85 -10.28 21.01
C LEU A 1111 -18.66 -10.91 19.87
N ALA A 1112 -18.50 -10.44 18.64
CA ALA A 1112 -19.13 -11.02 17.45
C ALA A 1112 -18.70 -12.47 17.14
N MET A 1113 -17.47 -12.87 17.51
CA MET A 1113 -17.03 -14.27 17.40
C MET A 1113 -17.67 -15.19 18.46
N LEU A 1114 -18.04 -14.65 19.62
CA LEU A 1114 -18.63 -15.42 20.73
C LEU A 1114 -20.15 -15.57 20.64
N THR A 1115 -20.86 -14.64 19.99
CA THR A 1115 -22.32 -14.64 19.87
C THR A 1115 -22.92 -15.89 19.20
N PRO A 1116 -22.30 -16.55 18.19
CA PRO A 1116 -22.80 -17.82 17.64
C PRO A 1116 -22.72 -19.02 18.59
N LYS A 1117 -22.03 -18.91 19.73
CA LYS A 1117 -21.91 -19.98 20.73
C LYS A 1117 -22.98 -19.91 21.82
N LEU A 1118 -23.81 -18.87 21.84
CA LEU A 1118 -24.84 -18.69 22.87
C LEU A 1118 -26.08 -19.54 22.53
N SER A 1119 -26.70 -20.16 23.54
CA SER A 1119 -28.06 -20.72 23.37
C SER A 1119 -29.10 -19.60 23.29
N ASP A 1120 -30.25 -19.85 22.65
CA ASP A 1120 -31.35 -18.87 22.48
C ASP A 1120 -31.66 -18.04 23.75
N ALA A 1121 -31.72 -18.68 24.92
CA ALA A 1121 -32.01 -18.00 26.19
C ALA A 1121 -30.88 -17.03 26.61
N GLN A 1122 -29.62 -17.42 26.38
CA GLN A 1122 -28.44 -16.61 26.66
C GLN A 1122 -28.28 -15.50 25.63
N THR A 1123 -28.55 -15.78 24.36
CA THR A 1123 -28.62 -14.81 23.25
C THR A 1123 -29.62 -13.70 23.57
N GLN A 1124 -30.81 -14.03 24.07
CA GLN A 1124 -31.78 -13.01 24.53
C GLN A 1124 -31.28 -12.20 25.73
N THR A 1125 -30.58 -12.81 26.69
CA THR A 1125 -30.00 -12.09 27.84
C THR A 1125 -28.90 -11.12 27.40
N VAL A 1126 -28.02 -11.55 26.50
CA VAL A 1126 -26.95 -10.73 25.91
C VAL A 1126 -27.51 -9.60 25.05
N ALA A 1127 -28.52 -9.89 24.23
CA ALA A 1127 -29.22 -8.88 23.43
C ALA A 1127 -29.82 -7.77 24.30
N ALA A 1128 -30.48 -8.12 25.41
CA ALA A 1128 -31.03 -7.15 26.34
C ALA A 1128 -29.94 -6.27 26.99
N ALA A 1129 -28.81 -6.86 27.39
CA ALA A 1129 -27.67 -6.13 27.93
C ALA A 1129 -27.04 -5.18 26.91
N LEU A 1130 -26.88 -5.62 25.66
CA LEU A 1130 -26.37 -4.81 24.55
C LEU A 1130 -27.29 -3.63 24.20
N ILE A 1131 -28.61 -3.87 24.12
CA ILE A 1131 -29.61 -2.79 23.93
C ILE A 1131 -29.52 -1.78 25.08
N GLN A 1132 -29.35 -2.23 26.33
CA GLN A 1132 -29.19 -1.34 27.47
C GLN A 1132 -27.88 -0.53 27.41
N ALA A 1133 -26.76 -1.15 27.02
CA ALA A 1133 -25.47 -0.48 26.85
C ALA A 1133 -25.53 0.60 25.77
N ILE A 1134 -26.13 0.27 24.61
CA ILE A 1134 -26.38 1.21 23.49
C ILE A 1134 -27.23 2.40 23.95
N GLN A 1135 -28.24 2.18 24.80
CA GLN A 1135 -29.07 3.26 25.37
C GLN A 1135 -28.33 4.18 26.34
N LYS A 1136 -27.28 3.70 27.04
CA LYS A 1136 -26.51 4.50 28.01
C LYS A 1136 -25.44 5.38 27.37
N THR A 1137 -25.00 5.10 26.14
CA THR A 1137 -23.85 5.78 25.51
C THR A 1137 -24.24 6.62 24.30
N THR A 1138 -23.43 7.63 24.01
CA THR A 1138 -23.46 8.48 22.80
C THR A 1138 -22.12 8.47 22.05
N ASP A 1139 -21.15 7.67 22.51
CA ASP A 1139 -19.83 7.55 21.90
C ASP A 1139 -19.92 6.72 20.61
N ARG A 1140 -19.49 7.29 19.47
CA ARG A 1140 -19.61 6.64 18.15
C ARG A 1140 -18.86 5.30 18.06
N TYR A 1141 -17.71 5.16 18.70
CA TYR A 1141 -16.89 3.94 18.65
C TYR A 1141 -17.51 2.83 19.51
N LYS A 1142 -18.04 3.19 20.68
CA LYS A 1142 -18.84 2.27 21.51
C LYS A 1142 -20.14 1.86 20.82
N LEU A 1143 -20.86 2.80 20.21
CA LEU A 1143 -22.10 2.52 19.49
C LEU A 1143 -21.88 1.59 18.29
N TRP A 1144 -20.80 1.78 17.53
CA TRP A 1144 -20.42 0.86 16.45
C TRP A 1144 -20.13 -0.55 16.98
N ALA A 1145 -19.27 -0.68 18.00
CA ALA A 1145 -18.89 -1.97 18.57
C ALA A 1145 -20.07 -2.73 19.20
N LEU A 1146 -20.89 -2.04 20.00
CA LEU A 1146 -22.08 -2.62 20.62
C LEU A 1146 -23.16 -2.94 19.58
N GLY A 1147 -23.32 -2.11 18.54
CA GLY A 1147 -24.26 -2.31 17.44
C GLY A 1147 -23.92 -3.54 16.59
N ALA A 1148 -22.66 -3.67 16.16
CA ALA A 1148 -22.16 -4.86 15.47
C ALA A 1148 -22.33 -6.13 16.32
N GLY A 1149 -22.04 -6.02 17.62
CA GLY A 1149 -22.29 -7.07 18.61
C GLY A 1149 -23.76 -7.47 18.72
N LEU A 1150 -24.66 -6.50 18.77
CA LEU A 1150 -26.10 -6.72 18.84
C LEU A 1150 -26.62 -7.37 17.54
N ALA A 1151 -26.19 -6.89 16.38
CA ALA A 1151 -26.56 -7.48 15.09
C ALA A 1151 -26.09 -8.94 14.97
N SER A 1152 -24.86 -9.26 15.39
CA SER A 1152 -24.36 -10.64 15.42
C SER A 1152 -25.13 -11.52 16.44
N THR A 1153 -25.49 -10.97 17.61
CA THR A 1153 -26.38 -11.63 18.59
C THR A 1153 -27.77 -11.91 18.00
N MET A 1154 -28.32 -10.97 17.24
CA MET A 1154 -29.63 -11.10 16.61
C MET A 1154 -29.65 -12.13 15.46
N ALA A 1155 -28.53 -12.28 14.75
CA ALA A 1155 -28.39 -13.26 13.67
C ALA A 1155 -28.55 -14.72 14.15
N THR A 1156 -28.27 -15.00 15.43
CA THR A 1156 -28.22 -16.36 15.98
C THR A 1156 -29.51 -16.80 16.67
N LEU A 1157 -30.47 -15.90 16.89
CA LEU A 1157 -31.79 -16.24 17.45
C LEU A 1157 -32.61 -17.15 16.52
N SER A 1158 -33.33 -18.11 17.11
CA SER A 1158 -34.42 -18.82 16.42
C SER A 1158 -35.60 -17.91 16.06
N ASP A 1159 -36.42 -18.31 15.09
CA ASP A 1159 -37.55 -17.53 14.57
C ASP A 1159 -38.55 -17.17 15.68
N ALA A 1160 -38.91 -18.14 16.52
CA ALA A 1160 -39.81 -17.95 17.66
C ALA A 1160 -39.28 -16.93 18.70
N ARG A 1161 -37.96 -16.82 18.86
CA ARG A 1161 -37.30 -15.87 19.77
C ARG A 1161 -37.03 -14.52 19.12
N SER A 1162 -36.83 -14.51 17.80
CA SER A 1162 -36.74 -13.30 16.96
C SER A 1162 -38.03 -12.48 17.01
N GLN A 1163 -39.20 -13.14 17.06
CA GLN A 1163 -40.51 -12.50 17.22
C GLN A 1163 -40.59 -11.59 18.45
N ALA A 1164 -40.01 -12.00 19.57
CA ALA A 1164 -39.96 -11.21 20.80
C ALA A 1164 -38.90 -10.09 20.73
N ALA A 1165 -37.76 -10.37 20.10
CA ALA A 1165 -36.67 -9.40 19.96
C ALA A 1165 -37.08 -8.16 19.13
N VAL A 1166 -37.89 -8.33 18.09
CA VAL A 1166 -38.44 -7.21 17.30
C VAL A 1166 -39.19 -6.23 18.18
N HIS A 1167 -40.02 -6.68 19.13
CA HIS A 1167 -40.77 -5.77 19.98
C HIS A 1167 -39.86 -4.92 20.88
N GLU A 1168 -38.80 -5.51 21.44
CA GLU A 1168 -37.83 -4.77 22.26
C GLU A 1168 -36.98 -3.80 21.43
N LEU A 1169 -36.54 -4.20 20.23
CA LEU A 1169 -35.82 -3.32 19.31
C LEU A 1169 -36.69 -2.12 18.87
N MET A 1170 -37.93 -2.37 18.46
CA MET A 1170 -38.89 -1.31 18.08
C MET A 1170 -39.20 -0.37 19.26
N ARG A 1171 -39.17 -0.85 20.50
CA ARG A 1171 -39.31 -0.03 21.71
C ARG A 1171 -38.03 0.77 22.00
N ALA A 1172 -36.86 0.19 21.81
CA ALA A 1172 -35.57 0.84 22.00
C ALA A 1172 -35.35 1.96 20.98
N ILE A 1173 -35.66 1.71 19.70
CA ILE A 1173 -35.59 2.69 18.60
C ILE A 1173 -36.48 3.90 18.91
N ARG A 1174 -37.75 3.69 19.30
CA ARG A 1174 -38.68 4.79 19.65
C ARG A 1174 -38.27 5.62 20.86
N ARG A 1175 -37.41 5.10 21.74
CA ARG A 1175 -36.84 5.83 22.88
C ARG A 1175 -35.51 6.52 22.54
N SER A 1176 -34.97 6.28 21.35
CA SER A 1176 -33.72 6.88 20.88
C SER A 1176 -33.99 8.20 20.16
N THR A 1177 -33.33 9.27 20.60
CA THR A 1177 -33.33 10.58 19.95
C THR A 1177 -32.01 10.91 19.24
N GLU A 1178 -31.03 9.99 19.28
CA GLU A 1178 -29.68 10.18 18.75
C GLU A 1178 -29.47 9.26 17.52
N ALA A 1179 -28.85 9.79 16.46
CA ALA A 1179 -28.81 9.15 15.16
C ALA A 1179 -27.97 7.85 15.14
N ASN A 1180 -26.79 7.85 15.74
CA ASN A 1180 -25.86 6.71 15.74
C ASN A 1180 -26.40 5.54 16.58
N ARG A 1181 -27.01 5.84 17.73
CA ARG A 1181 -27.73 4.88 18.58
C ARG A 1181 -28.92 4.29 17.83
N THR A 1182 -29.65 5.11 17.10
CA THR A 1182 -30.78 4.66 16.27
C THR A 1182 -30.29 3.76 15.15
N ARG A 1183 -29.18 4.09 14.48
CA ARG A 1183 -28.54 3.26 13.45
C ARG A 1183 -28.12 1.89 14.00
N ALA A 1184 -27.41 1.85 15.13
CA ALA A 1184 -26.97 0.62 15.78
C ALA A 1184 -28.13 -0.33 16.16
N LEU A 1185 -29.27 0.23 16.59
CA LEU A 1185 -30.49 -0.55 16.88
C LEU A 1185 -31.24 -0.98 15.60
N LEU A 1186 -31.20 -0.16 14.54
CA LEU A 1186 -31.79 -0.48 13.24
C LEU A 1186 -31.07 -1.62 12.53
N ASP A 1187 -29.74 -1.67 12.54
CA ASP A 1187 -28.99 -2.77 11.94
C ASP A 1187 -29.34 -4.12 12.60
N ALA A 1188 -29.45 -4.13 13.93
CA ALA A 1188 -29.92 -5.29 14.68
C ALA A 1188 -31.38 -5.69 14.35
N LEU A 1189 -32.25 -4.70 14.06
CA LEU A 1189 -33.64 -4.96 13.63
C LEU A 1189 -33.69 -5.56 12.23
N MET A 1190 -32.91 -5.05 11.27
CA MET A 1190 -32.90 -5.58 9.90
C MET A 1190 -32.48 -7.05 9.85
N VAL A 1191 -31.60 -7.49 10.75
CA VAL A 1191 -31.16 -8.90 10.85
C VAL A 1191 -32.28 -9.86 11.29
N VAL A 1192 -33.25 -9.43 12.10
CA VAL A 1192 -34.37 -10.29 12.56
C VAL A 1192 -35.63 -10.19 11.71
N LEU A 1193 -35.84 -9.11 10.95
CA LEU A 1193 -37.01 -8.95 10.08
C LEU A 1193 -37.26 -10.11 9.08
N PRO A 1194 -36.23 -10.77 8.50
CA PRO A 1194 -36.39 -11.98 7.69
C PRO A 1194 -37.13 -13.14 8.40
N LYS A 1195 -36.99 -13.26 9.72
CA LYS A 1195 -37.36 -14.45 10.52
C LYS A 1195 -38.71 -14.36 11.24
N VAL A 1196 -39.48 -13.29 11.04
CA VAL A 1196 -40.65 -12.96 11.88
C VAL A 1196 -41.92 -12.75 11.06
N SER A 1197 -43.07 -12.98 11.72
CA SER A 1197 -44.40 -12.65 11.18
C SER A 1197 -44.95 -11.45 11.94
N LEU A 1198 -45.17 -10.35 11.24
CA LEU A 1198 -45.54 -9.06 11.84
C LEU A 1198 -47.04 -9.01 12.14
N THR A 1199 -47.40 -8.62 13.37
CA THR A 1199 -48.77 -8.19 13.66
C THR A 1199 -49.10 -6.88 12.93
N ALA A 1200 -50.39 -6.59 12.72
CA ALA A 1200 -50.81 -5.33 12.09
C ALA A 1200 -50.24 -4.08 12.79
N THR A 1201 -50.08 -4.12 14.12
CA THR A 1201 -49.44 -3.05 14.90
C THR A 1201 -47.94 -2.95 14.62
N GLN A 1202 -47.20 -4.07 14.55
CA GLN A 1202 -45.77 -4.05 14.22
C GLN A 1202 -45.53 -3.60 12.77
N ALA A 1203 -46.37 -4.03 11.83
CA ALA A 1203 -46.32 -3.59 10.45
C ALA A 1203 -46.54 -2.07 10.35
N ARG A 1204 -47.58 -1.54 11.02
CA ARG A 1204 -47.81 -0.09 11.16
C ARG A 1204 -46.56 0.64 11.68
N GLU A 1205 -45.99 0.18 12.78
CA GLU A 1205 -44.80 0.81 13.39
C GLU A 1205 -43.57 0.77 12.48
N LEU A 1206 -43.38 -0.29 11.69
CA LEU A 1206 -42.28 -0.40 10.72
C LEU A 1206 -42.47 0.53 9.51
N VAL A 1207 -43.70 0.74 9.06
CA VAL A 1207 -44.02 1.77 8.04
C VAL A 1207 -43.76 3.18 8.60
N GLU A 1208 -44.10 3.44 9.87
CA GLU A 1208 -43.73 4.71 10.53
C GLU A 1208 -42.20 4.90 10.61
N LEU A 1209 -41.43 3.84 10.86
CA LEU A 1209 -39.96 3.89 10.83
C LEU A 1209 -39.35 4.13 9.45
N CYS A 1210 -40.05 3.85 8.34
CA CYS A 1210 -39.54 4.12 6.98
C CYS A 1210 -39.27 5.61 6.70
N LYS A 1211 -39.79 6.51 7.55
CA LYS A 1211 -39.45 7.95 7.60
C LYS A 1211 -37.98 8.19 7.96
N ASN A 1212 -37.32 7.26 8.66
CA ASN A 1212 -35.90 7.34 8.98
C ASN A 1212 -35.06 6.96 7.72
N PRO A 1213 -34.01 7.74 7.38
CA PRO A 1213 -33.21 7.49 6.18
C PRO A 1213 -32.35 6.21 6.25
N PHE A 1214 -32.08 5.67 7.45
CA PHE A 1214 -31.22 4.51 7.67
C PHE A 1214 -31.96 3.16 7.72
N VAL A 1215 -33.23 3.14 7.33
CA VAL A 1215 -34.07 1.92 7.26
C VAL A 1215 -34.02 1.33 5.86
N ASP A 1216 -33.71 0.05 5.77
CA ASP A 1216 -33.86 -0.73 4.54
C ASP A 1216 -35.36 -0.93 4.26
N ARG A 1217 -35.92 -0.03 3.45
CA ARG A 1217 -37.34 -0.02 3.13
C ARG A 1217 -37.78 -1.23 2.30
N PRO A 1218 -37.01 -1.72 1.30
CA PRO A 1218 -37.27 -3.02 0.66
C PRO A 1218 -37.35 -4.19 1.65
N ALA A 1219 -36.44 -4.28 2.64
CA ALA A 1219 -36.50 -5.33 3.67
C ALA A 1219 -37.76 -5.24 4.54
N VAL A 1220 -38.21 -4.02 4.87
CA VAL A 1220 -39.49 -3.78 5.57
C VAL A 1220 -40.69 -4.18 4.71
N ALA A 1221 -40.72 -3.79 3.43
CA ALA A 1221 -41.78 -4.17 2.49
C ALA A 1221 -41.91 -5.69 2.36
N ALA A 1222 -40.78 -6.39 2.16
CA ALA A 1222 -40.74 -7.84 2.11
C ALA A 1222 -41.22 -8.52 3.42
N ALA A 1223 -40.90 -7.94 4.58
CA ALA A 1223 -41.38 -8.46 5.88
C ALA A 1223 -42.88 -8.27 6.08
N ILE A 1224 -43.41 -7.13 5.63
CA ILE A 1224 -44.85 -6.85 5.71
C ILE A 1224 -45.61 -7.75 4.73
N ARG A 1225 -45.14 -7.96 3.50
CA ARG A 1225 -45.76 -8.87 2.52
C ARG A 1225 -45.78 -10.34 2.97
N ARG A 1226 -44.75 -10.82 3.67
CA ARG A 1226 -44.78 -12.17 4.31
C ARG A 1226 -45.92 -12.32 5.33
N SER A 1227 -46.35 -11.22 5.93
CA SER A 1227 -47.34 -11.19 7.02
C SER A 1227 -48.73 -10.73 6.56
N ASN A 1228 -48.80 -10.00 5.44
CA ASN A 1228 -50.01 -9.55 4.78
C ASN A 1228 -49.87 -9.74 3.25
N PRO A 1229 -50.46 -10.80 2.67
CA PRO A 1229 -50.40 -11.08 1.23
C PRO A 1229 -50.99 -9.97 0.32
N GLU A 1230 -51.79 -9.05 0.86
CA GLU A 1230 -52.33 -7.90 0.12
C GLU A 1230 -51.29 -6.78 -0.12
N ALA A 1231 -50.13 -6.82 0.54
CA ALA A 1231 -49.08 -5.83 0.36
C ALA A 1231 -48.37 -6.01 -1.00
N PRO A 1232 -48.06 -4.93 -1.75
CA PRO A 1232 -47.35 -5.02 -3.03
C PRO A 1232 -46.00 -5.76 -2.95
N PRO A 1233 -45.55 -6.41 -4.04
CA PRO A 1233 -44.22 -7.01 -4.16
C PRO A 1233 -43.12 -5.97 -3.91
N ALA A 1234 -41.99 -6.39 -3.33
CA ALA A 1234 -40.88 -5.49 -3.07
C ALA A 1234 -40.13 -5.07 -4.35
N ASP A 1235 -40.35 -5.80 -5.44
CA ASP A 1235 -39.83 -5.60 -6.80
C ASP A 1235 -40.71 -4.68 -7.67
N GLU A 1236 -41.94 -4.34 -7.25
CA GLU A 1236 -42.78 -3.30 -7.90
C GLU A 1236 -42.41 -1.86 -7.44
N GLY A 1237 -41.43 -1.72 -6.53
CA GLY A 1237 -40.90 -0.45 -6.06
C GLY A 1237 -41.44 0.00 -4.70
N ILE A 1238 -40.61 0.71 -3.92
CA ILE A 1238 -40.96 1.10 -2.56
C ILE A 1238 -42.09 2.13 -2.51
N TRP A 1239 -42.25 2.99 -3.52
CA TRP A 1239 -43.38 3.93 -3.54
C TRP A 1239 -44.73 3.25 -3.77
N GLU A 1240 -44.82 2.14 -4.51
CA GLU A 1240 -46.08 1.39 -4.62
C GLU A 1240 -46.44 0.72 -3.30
N PHE A 1241 -45.46 0.10 -2.64
CA PHE A 1241 -45.63 -0.41 -1.29
C PHE A 1241 -46.08 0.69 -0.30
N LEU A 1242 -45.47 1.87 -0.31
CA LEU A 1242 -45.84 2.98 0.59
C LEU A 1242 -47.20 3.61 0.24
N ARG A 1243 -47.53 3.77 -1.05
CA ARG A 1243 -48.85 4.23 -1.54
C ARG A 1243 -49.97 3.32 -1.04
N TRP A 1244 -49.73 2.01 -0.96
CA TRP A 1244 -50.65 1.06 -0.33
C TRP A 1244 -50.61 1.12 1.21
N ALA A 1245 -49.41 1.08 1.82
CA ALA A 1245 -49.25 0.87 3.26
C ALA A 1245 -49.70 2.07 4.11
N VAL A 1246 -49.47 3.31 3.66
CA VAL A 1246 -49.83 4.53 4.40
C VAL A 1246 -51.35 4.62 4.67
N PRO A 1247 -52.25 4.52 3.66
CA PRO A 1247 -53.69 4.51 3.91
C PRO A 1247 -54.15 3.21 4.59
N TYR A 1248 -53.57 2.05 4.25
CA TYR A 1248 -53.97 0.76 4.84
C TYR A 1248 -53.73 0.72 6.36
N TYR A 1249 -52.55 1.14 6.83
CA TYR A 1249 -52.20 1.16 8.26
C TYR A 1249 -52.62 2.46 8.99
N LYS A 1250 -53.25 3.41 8.29
CA LYS A 1250 -53.68 4.72 8.81
C LYS A 1250 -52.51 5.51 9.44
N ILE A 1251 -51.45 5.65 8.66
CA ILE A 1251 -50.25 6.41 9.03
C ILE A 1251 -50.49 7.90 8.84
N ASP A 1252 -50.05 8.72 9.78
CA ASP A 1252 -50.06 10.17 9.64
C ASP A 1252 -49.00 10.61 8.61
N ALA A 1253 -49.47 11.15 7.48
CA ALA A 1253 -48.66 11.61 6.35
C ALA A 1253 -48.15 13.05 6.49
N SER A 1254 -48.43 13.75 7.60
CA SER A 1254 -48.05 15.16 7.82
C SER A 1254 -46.55 15.43 7.93
N ALA A 1255 -45.72 14.39 8.09
CA ALA A 1255 -44.26 14.48 8.09
C ALA A 1255 -43.68 13.93 6.76
N PRO A 1256 -42.86 14.70 6.02
CA PRO A 1256 -42.39 14.32 4.70
C PRO A 1256 -41.50 13.06 4.75
N LEU A 1257 -41.75 12.13 3.83
CA LEU A 1257 -40.80 11.06 3.53
C LEU A 1257 -39.58 11.67 2.82
N PRO A 1258 -38.35 11.18 3.06
CA PRO A 1258 -37.17 11.64 2.33
C PRO A 1258 -37.31 11.32 0.82
N PRO A 1259 -36.74 12.16 -0.06
CA PRO A 1259 -36.95 12.07 -1.50
C PRO A 1259 -36.43 10.75 -2.10
N PRO A 1260 -36.97 10.32 -3.26
CA PRO A 1260 -36.54 9.09 -3.94
C PRO A 1260 -35.04 9.05 -4.24
N THR A 1261 -34.45 7.86 -4.13
CA THR A 1261 -33.21 7.54 -4.84
C THR A 1261 -33.51 7.18 -6.31
N LYS A 1262 -32.52 7.33 -7.18
CA LYS A 1262 -32.59 7.38 -8.66
C LYS A 1262 -33.51 6.42 -9.41
N ASP A 1263 -33.76 5.22 -8.90
CA ASP A 1263 -34.30 4.11 -9.69
C ASP A 1263 -35.84 3.97 -9.59
N GLU A 1264 -36.55 5.00 -9.09
CA GLU A 1264 -38.00 4.99 -8.88
C GLU A 1264 -38.69 6.32 -9.31
N PRO A 1265 -40.02 6.34 -9.56
CA PRO A 1265 -40.65 7.29 -10.47
C PRO A 1265 -40.73 8.75 -9.98
N SER A 1266 -40.97 9.63 -10.96
CA SER A 1266 -40.73 11.09 -10.86
C SER A 1266 -41.51 11.82 -9.76
N GLU A 1267 -41.00 13.00 -9.38
CA GLU A 1267 -41.60 13.96 -8.43
C GLU A 1267 -43.09 14.30 -8.68
N LYS A 1268 -43.60 14.07 -9.90
CA LYS A 1268 -45.02 14.20 -10.25
C LYS A 1268 -45.92 13.16 -9.59
N GLU A 1269 -45.41 11.96 -9.32
CA GLU A 1269 -46.13 10.88 -8.63
C GLU A 1269 -46.06 10.98 -7.11
N ALA A 1270 -45.03 11.65 -6.56
CA ALA A 1270 -44.94 11.93 -5.13
C ALA A 1270 -45.85 13.09 -4.66
N LYS A 1271 -46.42 13.85 -5.62
CA LYS A 1271 -47.37 14.95 -5.42
C LYS A 1271 -48.83 14.55 -5.65
N LEU A 1272 -49.10 13.30 -6.05
CA LEU A 1272 -50.42 12.75 -6.38
C LEU A 1272 -50.87 11.75 -5.31
#